data_AF-A0A103YDS2-F1
#
_entry.id   AF-A0A103YDS2-F1
#
_cell.length_a   1.000
_cell.length_b   1.000
_cell.length_c   1.000
_cell.angle_alpha   90.00
_cell.angle_beta   90.00
_cell.angle_gamma   90.00
#
_symmetry.space_group_name_H-M   'P 1'
#
loop_
_entity.id
_entity.type
_entity.pdbx_description
1 polymer ?
#
loop_
_entity_poly.entity_id
_entity_poly.type
_entity_poly.pdbx_seq_one_letter_code
_entity_poly.pdbx_strand_id
1 'polypeptide(L)'
;MGNTNKYCYGFCLFTSILINILFTINLYLGGGGSGSGGGVGGGGGGVVGGLSWSEKAAAEAEAVAAISCSGHGRAYVDGSINSEGRPVCECYDCYTGIDCSQISPTCPADADSGDPIFLEPFWMQHATNSAILISGWHRMSYRYNGNPFISAELENYIRKMHSVAGNAITEGRYIVFGIGSSQLLNAAVYALSSQDSSSPVSNMYKTQTVFFNSENFQFEGDTNAWQSNNSTNNMDVVEFVTSPNNPDGELKKSVLGGKTIYDHAYFWPHFTPIPGPSDHDLMVFTLSKLTGHAGARFGGVQIEEEDDCGKVLEAGNIIGRAGSAFSAKDRHVRLSLIKSQDDFELLMQRLTEIVSLENGHNSNTISPFHFHFISASPTPTTPPYIPNQHNRMRKTKKYCYGFFVFSSIIINILFTINLYLGGGGNGGECALSWSEKAAAEAEAVAAISCSGHGRAYLDGSVDSEGRHVCECYACYVGNDCSQLSPGCAADATSGDPIFLEPFWMQHATNSAIVISGWHRMSYRYGDDPYMSTELEKYIRKMHSIVGNAITEDRYIVFGVGSTQLLSAAVYALSSQNSSSPSNVVASIPFYSIYKTQTEFFNSENFQFGGDTNAWQLNNSTNSMDVVEFVTSPNNPDGELKKSVLGGKTIYDHAYYWPHFTPIPAPSDHDLMLFTLSKLTGHAGARFGWAVIKDKDVYEKMLTYIVLADLGISKDTQLRVLKLLKVAVEDEGKPFFEFAYNKMKDPYAWVKCEREEDCGTVLEAANILGRVGSVFSDNDRYVRLSLIKSQDDFELLVQRLTELVSLENAFSLSISFLHLQTQQLLHRMRKTKKYCYGFCVFTSIIINILFTINLYFGGGGGGGGGGCGLSWSEKAAAEAEAVAAISCSGHGRAYLDGSVDSDGRPVCECYACHVGIDCSQLSPGCAADADSAILVSGWHRMSYGYNDKSYMSVELENYIRKLHSIVGNAITEDRYIVFGIGSSQLLNAAVYALSSETSSSPSNVVASIPFYPMYRTQTVFFNSKNFQFQGDTKAWQLNNSTNMDVVEFVTSPNNPDGELKKSVLGGKTIYDHAYFWPHFTPVPAPSDQDLMLFTLSKLTGHAGSRFGWAVIKDKDVYEKMLAYIKVADLGISKDTQLRVLKLLKVVVEDEGKTFFKFAYNKMKDRWDALTSVFSKSTRFSIQHRHPLQCTFFNETRLASPAYAWVKCEREEEDDCKAVLEAANIIGRAGSMFSDKDRHVRLSLIKSQDDFDLLLQRLTELVSLENGSIQTM
;
A
#
# COMPACT_ATOMS: atom_id res chain seq x y z
N MET A 1 -66.25 -55.67 13.04
CA MET A 1 -65.63 -56.36 11.90
C MET A 1 -64.57 -55.41 11.35
N GLY A 2 -63.26 -55.71 11.27
CA GLY A 2 -62.56 -57.00 11.31
C GLY A 2 -62.79 -57.76 10.00
N ASN A 3 -61.81 -58.10 9.15
CA ASN A 3 -60.33 -58.16 9.29
C ASN A 3 -59.66 -57.75 7.93
N THR A 4 -58.33 -57.70 7.68
CA THR A 4 -57.16 -58.23 8.42
C THR A 4 -55.87 -57.42 8.16
N ASN A 5 -55.16 -57.06 9.24
CA ASN A 5 -53.71 -57.22 9.50
C ASN A 5 -52.58 -56.98 8.45
N LYS A 6 -51.61 -56.15 8.90
CA LYS A 6 -50.14 -56.40 8.91
C LYS A 6 -49.41 -56.75 7.59
N TYR A 7 -48.89 -55.74 6.88
CA TYR A 7 -47.56 -55.85 6.22
C TYR A 7 -46.79 -54.51 6.05
N CYS A 8 -47.46 -53.34 6.01
CA CYS A 8 -46.81 -52.07 5.65
C CYS A 8 -45.68 -51.57 6.58
N TYR A 9 -45.77 -51.80 7.90
CA TYR A 9 -44.87 -51.15 8.86
C TYR A 9 -43.47 -51.79 8.98
N GLY A 10 -43.32 -53.07 8.63
CA GLY A 10 -41.99 -53.70 8.56
C GLY A 10 -41.19 -53.17 7.38
N PHE A 11 -41.86 -52.97 6.23
CA PHE A 11 -41.21 -52.57 4.98
C PHE A 11 -40.59 -51.17 5.07
N CYS A 12 -41.32 -50.18 5.58
CA CYS A 12 -40.82 -48.81 5.72
C CYS A 12 -39.66 -48.66 6.72
N LEU A 13 -39.62 -49.49 7.78
CA LEU A 13 -38.50 -49.49 8.71
C LEU A 13 -37.26 -50.13 8.08
N PHE A 14 -37.44 -51.24 7.35
CA PHE A 14 -36.35 -51.96 6.69
C PHE A 14 -35.75 -51.15 5.53
N THR A 15 -36.56 -50.45 4.73
CA THR A 15 -36.03 -49.55 3.68
C THR A 15 -35.30 -48.35 4.25
N SER A 16 -35.79 -47.75 5.35
CA SER A 16 -35.09 -46.65 6.03
C SER A 16 -33.70 -47.08 6.53
N ILE A 17 -33.61 -48.24 7.20
CA ILE A 17 -32.33 -48.78 7.69
C ILE A 17 -31.39 -49.11 6.52
N LEU A 18 -31.89 -49.73 5.44
CA LEU A 18 -31.07 -50.09 4.28
C LEU A 18 -30.53 -48.85 3.53
N ILE A 19 -31.35 -47.80 3.40
CA ILE A 19 -30.94 -46.53 2.78
C ILE A 19 -29.86 -45.84 3.61
N ASN A 20 -30.02 -45.79 4.94
CA ASN A 20 -29.02 -45.19 5.82
C ASN A 20 -27.69 -45.97 5.79
N ILE A 21 -27.72 -47.30 5.83
CA ILE A 21 -26.50 -48.13 5.71
C ILE A 21 -25.80 -47.90 4.36
N LEU A 22 -26.56 -47.81 3.25
CA LEU A 22 -25.99 -47.49 1.94
C LEU A 22 -25.40 -46.07 1.89
N PHE A 23 -26.02 -45.09 2.56
CA PHE A 23 -25.47 -43.73 2.69
C PHE A 23 -24.16 -43.71 3.49
N THR A 24 -24.12 -44.38 4.64
CA THR A 24 -22.92 -44.47 5.47
C THR A 24 -21.78 -45.17 4.73
N ILE A 25 -22.04 -46.29 4.04
CA ILE A 25 -21.01 -47.00 3.25
C ILE A 25 -20.49 -46.13 2.11
N ASN A 26 -21.36 -45.38 1.42
CA ASN A 26 -20.96 -44.50 0.32
C ASN A 26 -20.17 -43.28 0.81
N LEU A 27 -20.48 -42.75 2.01
CA LEU A 27 -19.67 -41.71 2.66
C LEU A 27 -18.31 -42.24 3.15
N TYR A 28 -18.25 -43.45 3.70
CA TYR A 28 -17.02 -44.02 4.27
C TYR A 28 -16.06 -44.62 3.23
N LEU A 29 -16.54 -44.87 2.00
CA LEU A 29 -15.72 -45.40 0.88
C LEU A 29 -15.64 -44.45 -0.33
N GLY A 30 -16.39 -43.34 -0.33
CA GLY A 30 -16.45 -42.38 -1.44
C GLY A 30 -15.41 -41.25 -1.40
N GLY A 31 -14.56 -41.18 -0.37
CA GLY A 31 -13.51 -40.17 -0.21
C GLY A 31 -12.32 -40.37 -1.16
N GLY A 32 -12.54 -40.39 -2.47
CA GLY A 32 -11.51 -40.83 -3.43
C GLY A 32 -11.76 -40.51 -4.91
N GLY A 33 -11.84 -39.22 -5.28
CA GLY A 33 -11.34 -38.73 -6.57
C GLY A 33 -12.32 -38.52 -7.75
N SER A 34 -12.05 -37.42 -8.48
CA SER A 34 -12.44 -37.11 -9.88
C SER A 34 -13.89 -36.71 -10.21
N GLY A 35 -14.03 -35.79 -11.18
CA GLY A 35 -15.12 -35.83 -12.16
C GLY A 35 -16.03 -34.60 -12.30
N SER A 36 -15.60 -33.60 -13.09
CA SER A 36 -16.39 -32.44 -13.53
C SER A 36 -17.77 -32.78 -14.16
N GLY A 37 -18.78 -31.93 -13.92
CA GLY A 37 -20.08 -31.96 -14.61
C GLY A 37 -21.06 -30.88 -14.09
N GLY A 38 -21.27 -29.81 -14.85
CA GLY A 38 -22.02 -28.62 -14.39
C GLY A 38 -23.54 -28.66 -14.61
N GLY A 39 -24.26 -27.78 -13.89
CA GLY A 39 -25.69 -27.52 -14.05
C GLY A 39 -26.14 -26.32 -13.21
N VAL A 40 -26.88 -25.37 -13.81
CA VAL A 40 -27.22 -24.07 -13.20
C VAL A 40 -28.45 -24.16 -12.28
N GLY A 41 -28.40 -23.50 -11.12
CA GLY A 41 -29.55 -23.23 -10.26
C GLY A 41 -29.19 -22.23 -9.17
N GLY A 42 -29.64 -20.97 -9.29
CA GLY A 42 -29.23 -19.87 -8.41
C GLY A 42 -30.08 -19.70 -7.15
N GLY A 43 -29.45 -19.14 -6.10
CA GLY A 43 -30.08 -18.74 -4.84
C GLY A 43 -29.00 -18.32 -3.84
N GLY A 44 -29.06 -17.09 -3.32
CA GLY A 44 -28.02 -16.54 -2.44
C GLY A 44 -28.05 -17.15 -1.04
N GLY A 45 -26.87 -17.43 -0.48
CA GLY A 45 -26.64 -17.87 0.89
C GLY A 45 -25.16 -17.64 1.24
N GLY A 46 -24.88 -17.26 2.50
CA GLY A 46 -23.53 -16.87 2.92
C GLY A 46 -22.53 -18.02 2.92
N VAL A 47 -21.25 -17.69 2.70
CA VAL A 47 -20.14 -18.65 2.81
C VAL A 47 -19.97 -19.04 4.28
N VAL A 48 -20.23 -20.31 4.59
CA VAL A 48 -19.81 -20.95 5.85
C VAL A 48 -19.04 -22.20 5.48
N GLY A 49 -17.73 -22.02 5.31
CA GLY A 49 -16.72 -23.07 5.19
C GLY A 49 -15.53 -22.65 6.05
N GLY A 50 -14.89 -23.62 6.71
CA GLY A 50 -13.72 -23.35 7.53
C GLY A 50 -12.53 -22.85 6.70
N LEU A 51 -11.59 -22.20 7.38
CA LEU A 51 -10.31 -21.78 6.80
C LEU A 51 -9.50 -22.99 6.28
N SER A 52 -8.64 -22.78 5.29
CA SER A 52 -7.96 -23.87 4.57
C SER A 52 -6.43 -23.80 4.63
N TRP A 53 -5.75 -23.24 3.62
CA TRP A 53 -4.30 -23.05 3.61
C TRP A 53 -3.83 -21.94 4.57
N SER A 54 -4.78 -21.24 5.18
CA SER A 54 -4.58 -19.92 5.78
C SER A 54 -4.41 -20.00 7.32
N GLU A 55 -5.12 -20.95 7.94
CA GLU A 55 -5.16 -21.25 9.37
C GLU A 55 -3.78 -21.47 10.01
N LYS A 56 -2.87 -22.19 9.33
CA LYS A 56 -1.55 -22.51 9.89
C LYS A 56 -0.70 -21.27 10.18
N ALA A 57 -0.74 -20.27 9.29
CA ALA A 57 0.00 -19.01 9.47
C ALA A 57 -0.67 -18.12 10.53
N ALA A 58 -2.00 -18.11 10.57
CA ALA A 58 -2.80 -17.45 11.60
C ALA A 58 -2.45 -17.97 13.01
N ALA A 59 -2.52 -19.29 13.21
CA ALA A 59 -2.21 -19.95 14.47
C ALA A 59 -0.75 -19.79 14.92
N GLU A 60 0.21 -19.83 13.98
CA GLU A 60 1.64 -19.57 14.26
C GLU A 60 1.85 -18.17 14.85
N ALA A 61 1.16 -17.16 14.31
CA ALA A 61 1.31 -15.78 14.74
C ALA A 61 0.58 -15.48 16.05
N GLU A 62 -0.61 -16.05 16.27
CA GLU A 62 -1.30 -15.94 17.56
C GLU A 62 -0.53 -16.64 18.68
N ALA A 63 0.06 -17.83 18.40
CA ALA A 63 0.92 -18.53 19.35
C ALA A 63 2.20 -17.75 19.71
N VAL A 64 2.79 -17.03 18.75
CA VAL A 64 3.93 -16.12 18.99
C VAL A 64 3.50 -14.88 19.80
N ALA A 65 2.38 -14.25 19.42
CA ALA A 65 1.87 -13.05 20.09
C ALA A 65 1.39 -13.32 21.53
N ALA A 66 1.01 -14.55 21.85
CA ALA A 66 0.64 -14.99 23.19
C ALA A 66 1.82 -15.25 24.14
N ILE A 67 3.08 -15.14 23.67
CA ILE A 67 4.27 -15.30 24.52
C ILE A 67 4.37 -14.07 25.45
N SER A 68 4.11 -14.29 26.74
CA SER A 68 4.22 -13.24 27.76
C SER A 68 5.69 -12.92 28.07
N CYS A 69 6.14 -11.75 27.62
CA CYS A 69 7.44 -11.17 27.93
C CYS A 69 7.35 -10.14 29.07
N SER A 70 6.62 -10.48 30.14
CA SER A 70 6.40 -9.67 31.35
C SER A 70 5.95 -8.21 31.15
N GLY A 71 5.48 -7.84 29.96
CA GLY A 71 5.22 -6.46 29.54
C GLY A 71 6.43 -5.75 28.92
N HIS A 72 7.65 -6.10 29.35
CA HIS A 72 8.91 -5.42 29.07
C HIS A 72 9.73 -5.98 27.88
N GLY A 73 9.05 -6.65 26.95
CA GLY A 73 9.63 -7.18 25.72
C GLY A 73 8.56 -7.74 24.79
N ARG A 74 8.95 -8.24 23.62
CA ARG A 74 8.04 -8.84 22.62
C ARG A 74 8.69 -10.06 21.96
N ALA A 75 7.90 -11.07 21.61
CA ALA A 75 8.32 -12.17 20.74
C ALA A 75 7.87 -11.90 19.29
N TYR A 76 8.63 -12.39 18.30
CA TYR A 76 8.35 -12.21 16.88
C TYR A 76 8.49 -13.51 16.09
N VAL A 77 7.78 -13.62 14.95
CA VAL A 77 7.74 -14.83 14.09
C VAL A 77 9.09 -15.13 13.42
N ASP A 78 9.93 -14.11 13.25
CA ASP A 78 11.32 -14.15 12.81
C ASP A 78 12.32 -13.86 13.96
N GLY A 79 11.86 -13.93 15.22
CA GLY A 79 12.70 -13.75 16.41
C GLY A 79 13.63 -14.95 16.64
N SER A 80 14.69 -14.72 17.43
CA SER A 80 15.63 -15.77 17.82
C SER A 80 14.94 -16.91 18.57
N ILE A 81 15.20 -18.16 18.14
CA ILE A 81 14.62 -19.38 18.73
C ILE A 81 15.57 -20.05 19.73
N ASN A 82 15.00 -20.67 20.76
CA ASN A 82 15.73 -21.45 21.75
C ASN A 82 16.07 -22.87 21.25
N SER A 83 16.77 -23.65 22.08
CA SER A 83 17.15 -25.05 21.80
C SER A 83 15.96 -26.03 21.68
N GLU A 84 14.74 -25.61 22.04
CA GLU A 84 13.50 -26.37 21.85
C GLU A 84 12.73 -25.94 20.58
N GLY A 85 13.29 -25.02 19.80
CA GLY A 85 12.66 -24.49 18.57
C GLY A 85 11.57 -23.44 18.83
N ARG A 86 11.46 -22.89 20.05
CA ARG A 86 10.45 -21.89 20.41
C ARG A 86 11.03 -20.47 20.32
N PRO A 87 10.25 -19.45 19.90
CA PRO A 87 10.67 -18.06 19.94
C PRO A 87 11.03 -17.61 21.37
N VAL A 88 12.01 -16.72 21.47
CA VAL A 88 12.42 -16.06 22.72
C VAL A 88 11.95 -14.61 22.70
N CYS A 89 11.74 -14.02 23.88
CA CYS A 89 11.45 -12.59 24.01
C CYS A 89 12.66 -11.72 23.65
N GLU A 90 12.46 -10.76 22.75
CA GLU A 90 13.35 -9.62 22.58
C GLU A 90 12.93 -8.54 23.59
N CYS A 91 13.78 -8.26 24.57
CA CYS A 91 13.49 -7.32 25.65
C CYS A 91 13.69 -5.86 25.23
N TYR A 92 12.95 -4.96 25.88
CA TYR A 92 13.23 -3.53 25.79
C TYR A 92 14.52 -3.16 26.54
N ASP A 93 15.05 -1.97 26.26
CA ASP A 93 16.28 -1.47 26.86
C ASP A 93 16.22 -1.59 28.40
N CYS A 94 17.33 -2.02 28.98
CA CYS A 94 17.51 -2.30 30.41
C CYS A 94 16.77 -3.54 30.98
N TYR A 95 15.94 -4.25 30.22
CA TYR A 95 15.31 -5.50 30.66
C TYR A 95 16.00 -6.75 30.09
N THR A 96 15.99 -7.82 30.87
CA THR A 96 16.72 -9.07 30.60
C THR A 96 15.99 -10.30 31.17
N GLY A 97 16.47 -11.49 30.84
CA GLY A 97 15.85 -12.77 31.20
C GLY A 97 15.00 -13.34 30.06
N ILE A 98 14.59 -14.61 30.18
CA ILE A 98 13.86 -15.35 29.13
C ILE A 98 12.46 -14.74 28.87
N ASP A 99 11.89 -14.11 29.89
CA ASP A 99 10.59 -13.44 29.92
C ASP A 99 10.71 -11.90 30.07
N CYS A 100 11.92 -11.34 30.00
CA CYS A 100 12.19 -9.90 30.25
C CYS A 100 11.82 -9.38 31.65
N SER A 101 11.63 -10.26 32.64
CA SER A 101 11.27 -9.87 34.02
C SER A 101 12.39 -9.16 34.81
N GLN A 102 13.64 -9.16 34.33
CA GLN A 102 14.82 -8.74 35.11
C GLN A 102 15.37 -7.40 34.64
N ILE A 103 15.02 -6.32 35.35
CA ILE A 103 15.58 -4.98 35.11
C ILE A 103 17.03 -4.86 35.61
N SER A 104 17.88 -4.23 34.80
CA SER A 104 19.27 -3.90 35.15
C SER A 104 19.35 -2.53 35.86
N PRO A 105 19.60 -2.48 37.18
CA PRO A 105 19.44 -1.24 37.96
C PRO A 105 20.50 -0.16 37.66
N THR A 106 21.64 -0.56 37.08
CA THR A 106 22.74 0.32 36.65
C THR A 106 22.67 0.68 35.17
N CYS A 107 21.59 0.31 34.48
CA CYS A 107 21.42 0.61 33.06
C CYS A 107 21.09 2.11 32.83
N PRO A 108 21.63 2.73 31.77
CA PRO A 108 21.32 4.09 31.39
C PRO A 108 19.99 4.20 30.62
N ALA A 109 19.29 5.32 30.81
CA ALA A 109 18.13 5.68 30.01
C ALA A 109 18.59 6.11 28.61
N ASP A 110 18.46 5.24 27.60
CA ASP A 110 18.69 5.64 26.20
C ASP A 110 17.52 6.49 25.69
N ALA A 111 17.80 7.77 25.46
CA ALA A 111 16.91 8.72 24.80
C ALA A 111 17.49 9.22 23.46
N ASP A 112 18.36 8.44 22.81
CA ASP A 112 18.92 8.76 21.50
C ASP A 112 17.91 8.52 20.37
N SER A 113 17.22 7.37 20.42
CA SER A 113 16.51 6.78 19.28
C SER A 113 15.40 7.66 18.68
N GLY A 114 15.21 7.52 17.37
CA GLY A 114 14.12 8.12 16.60
C GLY A 114 12.91 7.21 16.38
N ASP A 115 12.82 6.05 17.02
CA ASP A 115 11.72 5.08 16.88
C ASP A 115 10.46 5.48 17.66
N PRO A 116 9.28 5.66 17.03
CA PRO A 116 8.05 6.01 17.75
C PRO A 116 7.30 4.80 18.32
N ILE A 117 7.97 4.01 19.16
CA ILE A 117 7.41 2.83 19.83
C ILE A 117 6.27 3.22 20.80
N PHE A 118 6.13 4.49 21.18
CA PHE A 118 4.97 4.97 21.96
C PHE A 118 3.59 4.70 21.31
N LEU A 119 3.55 4.41 20.01
CA LEU A 119 2.34 4.03 19.27
C LEU A 119 2.07 2.51 19.27
N GLU A 120 3.02 1.67 19.69
CA GLU A 120 2.84 0.21 19.75
C GLU A 120 1.60 -0.22 20.57
N PRO A 121 1.27 0.40 21.73
CA PRO A 121 0.07 0.03 22.48
C PRO A 121 -1.25 0.33 21.75
N PHE A 122 -1.27 1.32 20.84
CA PHE A 122 -2.43 1.55 19.96
C PHE A 122 -2.60 0.36 19.02
N TRP A 123 -1.54 -0.03 18.31
CA TRP A 123 -1.57 -1.16 17.38
C TRP A 123 -1.85 -2.52 18.06
N MET A 124 -1.49 -2.67 19.34
CA MET A 124 -1.87 -3.86 20.13
C MET A 124 -3.33 -3.85 20.61
N GLN A 125 -3.88 -2.70 20.99
CA GLN A 125 -5.32 -2.57 21.29
C GLN A 125 -6.16 -2.75 20.02
N HIS A 126 -5.62 -2.27 18.90
CA HIS A 126 -6.13 -2.45 17.56
C HIS A 126 -5.47 -3.66 16.86
N ALA A 127 -5.52 -4.86 17.46
CA ALA A 127 -4.82 -6.05 16.93
C ALA A 127 -5.52 -6.69 15.72
N THR A 128 -6.81 -7.05 15.86
CA THR A 128 -7.71 -7.40 14.74
C THR A 128 -7.82 -6.26 13.71
N ASN A 129 -7.42 -5.07 14.16
CA ASN A 129 -7.37 -3.80 13.48
C ASN A 129 -5.93 -3.41 13.10
N SER A 130 -5.03 -4.40 12.95
CA SER A 130 -3.71 -4.21 12.36
C SER A 130 -2.96 -5.49 11.95
N ALA A 131 -3.55 -6.70 12.02
CA ALA A 131 -2.90 -7.98 11.67
C ALA A 131 -3.80 -8.95 10.80
N ILE A 132 -3.47 -9.14 9.52
CA ILE A 132 -4.29 -9.71 8.41
C ILE A 132 -3.89 -11.12 7.96
N LEU A 133 -4.45 -11.55 6.83
CA LEU A 133 -3.97 -12.59 5.95
C LEU A 133 -4.04 -12.09 4.48
N ILE A 134 -3.25 -12.68 3.59
CA ILE A 134 -3.09 -12.42 2.15
C ILE A 134 -2.78 -13.76 1.51
N SER A 135 -3.28 -13.96 0.30
CA SER A 135 -3.08 -15.14 -0.52
C SER A 135 -2.18 -14.84 -1.73
N GLY A 136 -1.58 -15.85 -2.35
CA GLY A 136 -0.54 -15.66 -3.39
C GLY A 136 -0.55 -16.87 -4.48
N TRP A 137 -1.48 -16.11 -5.24
CA TRP A 137 -2.16 -16.19 -6.57
C TRP A 137 -2.19 -14.83 -7.33
N HIS A 138 -1.09 -14.12 -7.72
CA HIS A 138 -1.26 -12.67 -8.05
C HIS A 138 -0.36 -11.90 -9.08
N ARG A 139 -0.91 -10.91 -9.85
CA ARG A 139 -0.50 -10.47 -11.24
C ARG A 139 -0.02 -9.00 -11.54
N MET A 140 0.11 -8.61 -12.85
CA MET A 140 1.23 -7.74 -13.38
C MET A 140 1.18 -6.95 -14.76
N SER A 141 0.09 -6.81 -15.55
CA SER A 141 0.15 -6.46 -17.02
C SER A 141 -0.46 -5.13 -17.54
N TYR A 142 0.29 -4.39 -18.39
CA TYR A 142 0.39 -2.89 -18.41
C TYR A 142 -0.62 -1.96 -19.18
N ARG A 143 -1.76 -2.37 -19.77
CA ARG A 143 -2.76 -1.44 -20.41
C ARG A 143 -4.20 -1.99 -20.53
N TYR A 144 -5.20 -1.08 -20.60
CA TYR A 144 -6.59 -1.38 -21.03
C TYR A 144 -6.74 -1.53 -22.55
N ASN A 145 -7.84 -2.12 -23.03
CA ASN A 145 -8.15 -2.23 -24.46
C ASN A 145 -9.66 -2.08 -24.76
N GLY A 146 -10.03 -1.41 -25.85
CA GLY A 146 -11.43 -1.21 -26.29
C GLY A 146 -11.75 0.18 -26.83
N ASN A 147 -11.21 1.23 -26.20
CA ASN A 147 -11.19 2.61 -26.68
C ASN A 147 -9.89 3.27 -26.14
N PRO A 148 -9.27 4.26 -26.79
CA PRO A 148 -7.98 4.77 -26.34
C PRO A 148 -8.16 5.55 -25.02
N PHE A 149 -7.55 5.04 -23.95
CA PHE A 149 -7.49 5.65 -22.61
C PHE A 149 -8.83 5.83 -21.85
N ILE A 150 -9.97 5.35 -22.38
CA ILE A 150 -11.31 5.60 -21.82
C ILE A 150 -12.05 4.30 -21.51
N SER A 151 -12.69 4.24 -20.34
CA SER A 151 -13.56 3.14 -19.91
C SER A 151 -14.94 3.21 -20.56
N ALA A 152 -15.33 2.15 -21.26
CA ALA A 152 -16.69 1.98 -21.80
C ALA A 152 -17.76 1.85 -20.70
N GLU A 153 -17.37 1.43 -19.49
CA GLU A 153 -18.29 1.34 -18.35
C GLU A 153 -18.57 2.74 -17.76
N LEU A 154 -17.55 3.59 -17.64
CA LEU A 154 -17.73 5.02 -17.34
C LEU A 154 -18.65 5.69 -18.35
N GLU A 155 -18.48 5.38 -19.64
CA GLU A 155 -19.37 5.86 -20.71
C GLU A 155 -20.82 5.41 -20.51
N ASN A 156 -21.06 4.12 -20.24
CA ASN A 156 -22.39 3.59 -19.96
C ASN A 156 -23.04 4.20 -18.71
N TYR A 157 -22.28 4.39 -17.62
CA TYR A 157 -22.79 5.06 -16.42
C TYR A 157 -23.13 6.54 -16.67
N ILE A 158 -22.37 7.24 -17.52
CA ILE A 158 -22.66 8.64 -17.86
C ILE A 158 -23.86 8.76 -18.82
N ARG A 159 -24.02 7.85 -19.79
CA ARG A 159 -25.24 7.73 -20.62
C ARG A 159 -26.47 7.48 -19.74
N LYS A 160 -26.37 6.56 -18.77
CA LYS A 160 -27.41 6.24 -17.78
C LYS A 160 -27.71 7.41 -16.85
N MET A 161 -26.69 8.14 -16.40
CA MET A 161 -26.83 9.35 -15.57
C MET A 161 -27.62 10.45 -16.28
N HIS A 162 -27.31 10.74 -17.55
CA HIS A 162 -28.06 11.71 -18.36
C HIS A 162 -29.51 11.26 -18.64
N SER A 163 -29.72 9.95 -18.85
CA SER A 163 -31.06 9.37 -18.98
C SER A 163 -31.89 9.53 -17.68
N VAL A 164 -31.30 9.26 -16.51
CA VAL A 164 -31.97 9.42 -15.20
C VAL A 164 -32.18 10.89 -14.83
N ALA A 165 -31.26 11.78 -15.17
CA ALA A 165 -31.41 13.22 -14.98
C ALA A 165 -32.36 13.88 -16.00
N GLY A 166 -32.70 13.18 -17.09
CA GLY A 166 -33.60 13.66 -18.15
C GLY A 166 -33.07 14.85 -18.95
N ASN A 167 -31.77 15.17 -18.87
CA ASN A 167 -31.21 16.45 -19.31
C ASN A 167 -30.43 16.41 -20.63
N ALA A 168 -30.12 15.23 -21.18
CA ALA A 168 -29.44 15.11 -22.47
C ALA A 168 -29.84 13.84 -23.23
N ILE A 169 -30.04 13.97 -24.54
CA ILE A 169 -30.12 12.82 -25.46
C ILE A 169 -28.70 12.36 -25.72
N THR A 170 -28.33 11.18 -25.21
CA THR A 170 -26.97 10.62 -25.40
C THR A 170 -26.93 9.47 -26.41
N GLU A 171 -28.03 8.80 -26.71
CA GLU A 171 -28.06 7.78 -27.78
C GLU A 171 -27.64 8.37 -29.13
N GLY A 172 -26.89 7.60 -29.92
CA GLY A 172 -26.32 8.05 -31.20
C GLY A 172 -25.16 9.06 -31.10
N ARG A 173 -24.91 9.68 -29.93
CA ARG A 173 -23.82 10.64 -29.72
C ARG A 173 -22.57 9.97 -29.13
N TYR A 174 -21.39 10.43 -29.55
CA TYR A 174 -20.10 10.08 -28.93
C TYR A 174 -19.92 10.86 -27.63
N ILE A 175 -19.30 10.23 -26.62
CA ILE A 175 -18.97 10.90 -25.35
C ILE A 175 -17.45 11.02 -25.24
N VAL A 176 -16.96 12.18 -24.81
CA VAL A 176 -15.52 12.47 -24.62
C VAL A 176 -15.32 12.98 -23.20
N PHE A 177 -14.27 12.51 -22.53
CA PHE A 177 -13.94 12.87 -21.16
C PHE A 177 -12.61 13.61 -21.09
N GLY A 178 -12.50 14.49 -20.10
CA GLY A 178 -11.32 15.29 -19.81
C GLY A 178 -11.29 15.67 -18.34
N ILE A 179 -10.14 16.18 -17.89
CA ILE A 179 -9.85 16.48 -16.47
C ILE A 179 -10.71 17.65 -15.97
N GLY A 180 -11.22 18.50 -16.88
CA GLY A 180 -12.25 19.49 -16.60
C GLY A 180 -12.89 20.04 -17.88
N SER A 181 -14.01 20.77 -17.76
CA SER A 181 -14.72 21.32 -18.94
C SER A 181 -13.86 22.24 -19.78
N SER A 182 -12.96 23.03 -19.20
CA SER A 182 -12.05 23.91 -19.96
C SER A 182 -11.21 23.12 -20.98
N GLN A 183 -10.78 21.90 -20.65
CA GLN A 183 -10.06 21.03 -21.60
C GLN A 183 -10.96 20.57 -22.75
N LEU A 184 -12.22 20.24 -22.46
CA LEU A 184 -13.20 19.79 -23.45
C LEU A 184 -13.69 20.94 -24.36
N LEU A 185 -13.86 22.14 -23.81
CA LEU A 185 -14.22 23.35 -24.58
C LEU A 185 -13.09 23.75 -25.55
N ASN A 186 -11.82 23.61 -25.12
CA ASN A 186 -10.66 23.82 -26.02
C ASN A 186 -10.65 22.81 -27.17
N ALA A 187 -10.87 21.53 -26.88
CA ALA A 187 -10.96 20.48 -27.90
C ALA A 187 -12.13 20.72 -28.86
N ALA A 188 -13.27 21.20 -28.36
CA ALA A 188 -14.45 21.55 -29.16
C ALA A 188 -14.20 22.70 -30.14
N VAL A 189 -13.55 23.79 -29.71
CA VAL A 189 -13.19 24.91 -30.61
C VAL A 189 -12.23 24.43 -31.70
N TYR A 190 -11.19 23.67 -31.32
CA TYR A 190 -10.23 23.14 -32.27
C TYR A 190 -10.91 22.24 -33.33
N ALA A 191 -11.79 21.33 -32.90
CA ALA A 191 -12.54 20.45 -33.79
C ALA A 191 -13.57 21.16 -34.69
N LEU A 192 -14.05 22.35 -34.30
CA LEU A 192 -14.97 23.16 -35.10
C LEU A 192 -14.28 24.18 -36.01
N SER A 193 -12.99 24.49 -35.80
CA SER A 193 -12.20 25.35 -36.68
C SER A 193 -11.93 24.70 -38.05
N SER A 194 -11.94 25.47 -39.15
CA SER A 194 -11.65 24.94 -40.48
C SER A 194 -10.13 24.85 -40.74
N GLN A 195 -9.64 23.66 -41.06
CA GLN A 195 -8.20 23.44 -41.31
C GLN A 195 -7.75 23.79 -42.75
N ASP A 196 -8.71 24.02 -43.66
CA ASP A 196 -8.48 24.31 -45.08
C ASP A 196 -8.61 25.79 -45.47
N SER A 197 -8.89 26.71 -44.53
CA SER A 197 -9.05 28.13 -44.85
C SER A 197 -7.81 28.96 -44.49
N SER A 198 -7.42 29.88 -45.38
CA SER A 198 -6.20 30.69 -45.22
C SER A 198 -6.38 31.94 -44.33
N SER A 199 -7.31 31.88 -43.38
CA SER A 199 -7.72 33.00 -42.52
C SER A 199 -8.14 32.47 -41.15
N PRO A 200 -7.76 33.10 -40.03
CA PRO A 200 -8.11 32.61 -38.69
C PRO A 200 -9.62 32.63 -38.42
N VAL A 201 -10.11 31.59 -37.74
CA VAL A 201 -11.52 31.39 -37.40
C VAL A 201 -11.92 32.27 -36.22
N SER A 202 -13.10 32.88 -36.26
CA SER A 202 -13.53 33.82 -35.22
C SER A 202 -14.32 33.13 -34.08
N ASN A 203 -14.09 33.56 -32.84
CA ASN A 203 -14.59 32.96 -31.59
C ASN A 203 -15.17 34.05 -30.67
N MET A 204 -16.18 33.73 -29.85
CA MET A 204 -16.97 34.73 -29.11
C MET A 204 -17.08 34.48 -27.59
N TYR A 205 -16.09 33.85 -26.95
CA TYR A 205 -16.04 33.68 -25.47
C TYR A 205 -14.89 34.42 -24.78
N LYS A 206 -15.17 35.17 -23.69
CA LYS A 206 -14.18 36.03 -22.99
C LYS A 206 -14.15 35.86 -21.47
N THR A 207 -13.56 34.77 -20.98
CA THR A 207 -13.08 34.69 -19.60
C THR A 207 -11.67 34.11 -19.52
N GLN A 208 -10.76 34.87 -18.89
CA GLN A 208 -9.38 34.51 -18.50
C GLN A 208 -8.48 33.94 -19.62
N THR A 209 -8.17 34.80 -20.60
CA THR A 209 -7.28 34.51 -21.72
C THR A 209 -5.79 34.54 -21.35
N VAL A 210 -5.14 33.37 -21.41
CA VAL A 210 -3.73 33.23 -21.84
C VAL A 210 -3.62 32.16 -22.94
N PHE A 211 -4.45 31.11 -22.86
CA PHE A 211 -4.40 29.93 -23.74
C PHE A 211 -5.11 30.05 -25.12
N PHE A 212 -5.61 31.23 -25.51
CA PHE A 212 -6.37 31.40 -26.77
C PHE A 212 -5.78 32.38 -27.80
N ASN A 213 -4.54 32.86 -27.62
CA ASN A 213 -3.82 33.50 -28.73
C ASN A 213 -3.12 32.41 -29.56
N SER A 214 -3.85 31.89 -30.56
CA SER A 214 -3.33 31.00 -31.59
C SER A 214 -3.41 31.70 -32.94
N GLU A 215 -2.48 31.43 -33.86
CA GLU A 215 -2.55 31.94 -35.24
C GLU A 215 -3.79 31.44 -36.01
N ASN A 216 -4.49 30.42 -35.49
CA ASN A 216 -5.63 29.76 -36.13
C ASN A 216 -7.00 30.34 -35.71
N PHE A 217 -7.10 31.10 -34.62
CA PHE A 217 -8.39 31.65 -34.16
C PHE A 217 -8.27 32.91 -33.29
N GLN A 218 -9.24 33.82 -33.43
CA GLN A 218 -9.28 35.14 -32.78
C GLN A 218 -10.61 35.37 -32.02
N PHE A 219 -10.56 36.08 -30.89
CA PHE A 219 -11.76 36.48 -30.14
C PHE A 219 -12.36 37.82 -30.62
N GLU A 220 -13.67 37.84 -30.91
CA GLU A 220 -14.36 38.95 -31.60
C GLU A 220 -15.33 39.81 -30.76
N GLY A 221 -15.77 39.39 -29.58
CA GLY A 221 -16.70 40.18 -28.75
C GLY A 221 -17.97 39.44 -28.31
N ASP A 222 -19.06 40.21 -28.12
CA ASP A 222 -20.41 39.70 -27.89
C ASP A 222 -21.11 39.36 -29.21
N THR A 223 -21.82 38.23 -29.24
CA THR A 223 -22.46 37.68 -30.44
C THR A 223 -23.52 38.61 -31.05
N ASN A 224 -24.31 39.31 -30.22
CA ASN A 224 -25.36 40.21 -30.70
C ASN A 224 -24.75 41.50 -31.27
N ALA A 225 -23.77 42.07 -30.58
CA ALA A 225 -23.01 43.22 -31.05
C ALA A 225 -22.29 42.91 -32.37
N TRP A 226 -21.66 41.74 -32.50
CA TRP A 226 -20.97 41.34 -33.72
C TRP A 226 -21.95 41.03 -34.86
N GLN A 227 -23.09 40.38 -34.60
CA GLN A 227 -24.15 40.20 -35.60
C GLN A 227 -24.71 41.55 -36.08
N SER A 228 -24.87 42.54 -35.19
CA SER A 228 -25.38 43.87 -35.56
C SER A 228 -24.43 44.69 -36.45
N ASN A 229 -23.14 44.32 -36.46
CA ASN A 229 -22.09 45.02 -37.22
C ASN A 229 -21.63 44.29 -38.50
N ASN A 230 -22.05 43.04 -38.72
CA ASN A 230 -21.53 42.19 -39.81
C ASN A 230 -22.63 41.52 -40.67
N SER A 231 -22.31 41.26 -41.95
CA SER A 231 -23.24 40.66 -42.92
C SER A 231 -23.30 39.13 -42.79
N THR A 232 -24.39 38.60 -42.24
CA THR A 232 -24.61 37.17 -41.90
C THR A 232 -24.61 36.15 -43.04
N ASN A 233 -24.39 36.55 -44.30
CA ASN A 233 -24.64 35.69 -45.46
C ASN A 233 -23.63 34.54 -45.70
N ASN A 234 -22.42 34.58 -45.14
CA ASN A 234 -21.48 33.44 -45.10
C ASN A 234 -20.30 33.74 -44.15
N MET A 235 -20.23 33.14 -42.94
CA MET A 235 -19.16 33.43 -41.97
C MET A 235 -18.72 32.18 -41.20
N ASP A 236 -17.40 31.98 -41.05
CA ASP A 236 -16.79 30.87 -40.31
C ASP A 236 -16.49 31.29 -38.87
N VAL A 237 -17.50 31.18 -38.00
CA VAL A 237 -17.47 31.62 -36.60
C VAL A 237 -18.05 30.55 -35.68
N VAL A 238 -17.44 30.39 -34.50
CA VAL A 238 -17.92 29.48 -33.44
C VAL A 238 -18.60 30.28 -32.33
N GLU A 239 -19.89 30.06 -32.16
CA GLU A 239 -20.71 30.64 -31.09
C GLU A 239 -20.67 29.77 -29.83
N PHE A 240 -20.55 30.40 -28.65
CA PHE A 240 -20.67 29.74 -27.35
C PHE A 240 -21.99 30.14 -26.69
N VAL A 241 -22.80 29.16 -26.30
CA VAL A 241 -24.09 29.36 -25.64
C VAL A 241 -24.08 28.66 -24.28
N THR A 242 -23.71 29.39 -23.22
CA THR A 242 -23.90 28.90 -21.83
C THR A 242 -25.40 28.91 -21.51
N SER A 243 -25.96 27.73 -21.25
CA SER A 243 -27.40 27.51 -21.07
C SER A 243 -27.62 26.38 -20.04
N PRO A 244 -28.19 26.63 -18.85
CA PRO A 244 -28.66 27.91 -18.34
C PRO A 244 -27.52 28.90 -18.19
N ASN A 245 -27.77 30.15 -18.52
CA ASN A 245 -26.82 31.21 -18.22
C ASN A 245 -26.73 31.45 -16.70
N ASN A 246 -25.60 32.00 -16.26
CA ASN A 246 -25.28 32.19 -14.85
C ASN A 246 -24.99 33.68 -14.61
N PRO A 247 -25.70 34.39 -13.70
CA PRO A 247 -26.56 33.84 -12.64
C PRO A 247 -28.07 33.85 -12.91
N ASP A 248 -28.55 34.33 -14.06
CA ASP A 248 -29.98 34.51 -14.35
C ASP A 248 -30.77 33.18 -14.48
N GLY A 249 -30.11 32.07 -14.82
CA GLY A 249 -30.74 30.77 -15.05
C GLY A 249 -31.50 30.66 -16.36
N GLU A 250 -31.35 31.62 -17.28
CA GLU A 250 -32.10 31.64 -18.54
C GLU A 250 -31.59 30.57 -19.51
N LEU A 251 -32.53 29.85 -20.14
CA LEU A 251 -32.24 28.89 -21.21
C LEU A 251 -32.01 29.59 -22.54
N LYS A 252 -30.81 30.15 -22.71
CA LYS A 252 -30.38 30.87 -23.92
C LYS A 252 -30.18 29.90 -25.09
N LYS A 253 -30.30 30.44 -26.30
CA LYS A 253 -30.19 29.74 -27.60
C LYS A 253 -29.23 30.51 -28.51
N SER A 254 -28.70 29.83 -29.52
CA SER A 254 -27.85 30.45 -30.55
C SER A 254 -28.52 31.66 -31.22
N VAL A 255 -27.73 32.71 -31.42
CA VAL A 255 -28.06 33.97 -32.10
C VAL A 255 -27.64 33.92 -33.57
N LEU A 256 -26.55 33.22 -33.91
CA LEU A 256 -26.03 33.14 -35.29
C LEU A 256 -26.59 31.95 -36.09
N GLY A 257 -27.05 30.89 -35.42
CA GLY A 257 -27.51 29.65 -36.05
C GLY A 257 -26.41 28.82 -36.72
N GLY A 258 -25.14 29.12 -36.45
CA GLY A 258 -23.97 28.48 -37.05
C GLY A 258 -23.33 27.40 -36.17
N LYS A 259 -22.01 27.23 -36.30
CA LYS A 259 -21.22 26.32 -35.44
C LYS A 259 -21.38 26.74 -33.98
N THR A 260 -22.05 25.93 -33.17
CA THR A 260 -22.42 26.31 -31.79
C THR A 260 -21.95 25.28 -30.77
N ILE A 261 -21.31 25.75 -29.70
CA ILE A 261 -20.97 24.98 -28.50
C ILE A 261 -21.97 25.33 -27.40
N TYR A 262 -22.73 24.35 -26.92
CA TYR A 262 -23.61 24.53 -25.76
C TYR A 262 -22.89 24.12 -24.47
N ASP A 263 -22.61 25.12 -23.63
CA ASP A 263 -22.10 24.90 -22.27
C ASP A 263 -23.28 24.67 -21.32
N HIS A 264 -23.44 23.41 -20.93
CA HIS A 264 -24.49 22.89 -20.07
C HIS A 264 -23.96 22.60 -18.65
N ALA A 265 -22.90 23.28 -18.19
CA ALA A 265 -22.34 23.08 -16.84
C ALA A 265 -23.37 23.17 -15.70
N TYR A 266 -24.45 23.95 -15.87
CA TYR A 266 -25.55 24.11 -14.92
C TYR A 266 -26.88 23.47 -15.36
N PHE A 267 -26.93 22.71 -16.46
CA PHE A 267 -28.18 22.08 -16.96
C PHE A 267 -28.50 20.77 -16.23
N TRP A 268 -28.63 20.83 -14.90
CA TRP A 268 -29.03 19.69 -14.05
C TRP A 268 -30.29 20.02 -13.25
N PRO A 269 -31.13 19.01 -12.90
CA PRO A 269 -32.43 19.23 -12.22
C PRO A 269 -32.38 20.02 -10.91
N HIS A 270 -31.26 20.00 -10.19
CA HIS A 270 -31.08 20.75 -8.93
C HIS A 270 -30.67 22.21 -9.14
N PHE A 271 -30.19 22.60 -10.33
CA PHE A 271 -29.91 24.00 -10.67
C PHE A 271 -31.06 24.68 -11.42
N THR A 272 -31.68 23.98 -12.38
CA THR A 272 -32.78 24.52 -13.19
C THR A 272 -33.88 23.46 -13.42
N PRO A 273 -35.16 23.84 -13.59
CA PRO A 273 -36.16 22.94 -14.13
C PRO A 273 -35.78 22.52 -15.55
N ILE A 274 -35.58 21.21 -15.77
CA ILE A 274 -35.28 20.66 -17.10
C ILE A 274 -36.59 20.56 -17.90
N PRO A 275 -36.78 21.33 -18.99
CA PRO A 275 -38.02 21.28 -19.79
C PRO A 275 -38.09 20.03 -20.71
N GLY A 276 -36.96 19.37 -20.91
CA GLY A 276 -36.74 18.21 -21.76
C GLY A 276 -35.23 17.98 -21.94
N PRO A 277 -34.81 16.80 -22.44
CA PRO A 277 -33.40 16.52 -22.67
C PRO A 277 -32.86 17.39 -23.81
N SER A 278 -31.66 17.95 -23.63
CA SER A 278 -30.97 18.72 -24.67
C SER A 278 -30.46 17.80 -25.79
N ASP A 279 -30.48 18.30 -27.02
CA ASP A 279 -30.18 17.55 -28.24
C ASP A 279 -29.37 18.39 -29.25
N HIS A 280 -28.42 19.18 -28.74
CA HIS A 280 -27.55 20.02 -29.56
C HIS A 280 -26.28 19.28 -30.00
N ASP A 281 -25.73 19.66 -31.16
CA ASP A 281 -24.64 18.91 -31.81
C ASP A 281 -23.38 18.76 -30.96
N LEU A 282 -22.99 19.81 -30.25
CA LEU A 282 -21.91 19.77 -29.26
C LEU A 282 -22.39 20.35 -27.93
N MET A 283 -22.41 19.50 -26.91
CA MET A 283 -22.86 19.79 -25.54
C MET A 283 -21.76 19.45 -24.54
N VAL A 284 -21.43 20.36 -23.63
CA VAL A 284 -20.44 20.11 -22.56
C VAL A 284 -21.11 20.16 -21.19
N PHE A 285 -20.98 19.08 -20.43
CA PHE A 285 -21.53 18.93 -19.08
C PHE A 285 -20.41 18.84 -18.03
N THR A 286 -20.70 19.16 -16.77
CA THR A 286 -19.69 19.07 -15.68
C THR A 286 -20.17 18.21 -14.51
N LEU A 287 -19.33 17.24 -14.11
CA LEU A 287 -19.62 16.37 -12.98
C LEU A 287 -19.45 17.09 -11.64
N SER A 288 -18.48 18.00 -11.51
CA SER A 288 -18.19 18.75 -10.27
C SER A 288 -19.31 19.68 -9.80
N LYS A 289 -20.22 20.06 -10.71
CA LYS A 289 -21.48 20.75 -10.38
C LYS A 289 -22.60 19.77 -9.99
N LEU A 290 -22.65 18.59 -10.61
CA LEU A 290 -23.58 17.54 -10.22
C LEU A 290 -23.28 16.99 -8.80
N THR A 291 -22.01 16.73 -8.49
CA THR A 291 -21.56 16.14 -7.22
C THR A 291 -21.31 17.16 -6.10
N GLY A 292 -21.63 18.44 -6.30
CA GLY A 292 -21.50 19.51 -5.30
C GLY A 292 -20.07 19.99 -4.99
N HIS A 293 -19.04 19.27 -5.46
CA HIS A 293 -17.62 19.53 -5.14
C HIS A 293 -17.11 20.91 -5.60
N ALA A 294 -17.83 21.62 -6.47
CA ALA A 294 -17.46 22.95 -6.97
C ALA A 294 -18.53 24.05 -6.77
N GLY A 295 -19.37 23.95 -5.72
CA GLY A 295 -20.08 25.09 -5.13
C GLY A 295 -21.32 25.66 -5.86
N ALA A 296 -22.39 25.77 -5.06
CA ALA A 296 -23.53 26.71 -5.09
C ALA A 296 -24.41 26.90 -6.35
N ARG A 297 -25.71 27.09 -6.08
CA ARG A 297 -26.57 27.98 -6.90
C ARG A 297 -26.10 29.43 -6.74
N PHE A 298 -26.22 30.23 -7.78
CA PHE A 298 -25.94 31.67 -7.73
C PHE A 298 -27.23 32.47 -7.82
N GLY A 299 -27.24 33.66 -7.23
CA GLY A 299 -28.30 34.66 -7.40
C GLY A 299 -27.74 35.89 -8.10
N GLY A 300 -28.52 36.46 -9.02
CA GLY A 300 -28.27 37.80 -9.55
C GLY A 300 -29.02 38.83 -8.72
N VAL A 301 -28.32 39.89 -8.30
CA VAL A 301 -28.91 41.07 -7.65
C VAL A 301 -28.70 42.27 -8.57
N GLN A 302 -29.75 43.07 -8.76
CA GLN A 302 -29.70 44.35 -9.46
C GLN A 302 -30.33 45.44 -8.58
N ILE A 303 -29.71 46.61 -8.58
CA ILE A 303 -30.29 47.87 -8.09
C ILE A 303 -30.55 48.73 -9.34
N GLU A 304 -31.74 49.32 -9.48
CA GLU A 304 -32.12 49.95 -10.76
C GLU A 304 -31.47 51.31 -11.02
N GLU A 305 -31.30 52.11 -9.97
CA GLU A 305 -30.87 53.52 -10.06
C GLU A 305 -29.41 53.77 -9.62
N GLU A 306 -28.71 52.76 -9.11
CA GLU A 306 -27.32 52.88 -8.67
C GLU A 306 -26.36 52.17 -9.66
N ASP A 307 -25.40 52.89 -10.23
CA ASP A 307 -24.53 52.38 -11.32
C ASP A 307 -23.52 51.29 -10.87
N ASP A 308 -23.22 51.18 -9.57
CA ASP A 308 -22.30 50.22 -8.97
C ASP A 308 -22.95 49.55 -7.74
N CYS A 309 -23.60 48.41 -8.00
CA CYS A 309 -24.26 47.61 -6.96
C CYS A 309 -23.26 46.90 -6.04
N GLY A 310 -22.00 46.76 -6.46
CA GLY A 310 -20.92 46.16 -5.67
C GLY A 310 -20.69 46.94 -4.38
N LYS A 311 -20.55 48.26 -4.47
CA LYS A 311 -20.30 49.13 -3.30
C LYS A 311 -21.43 49.09 -2.25
N VAL A 312 -22.69 48.99 -2.69
CA VAL A 312 -23.85 48.92 -1.77
C VAL A 312 -23.83 47.62 -0.98
N LEU A 313 -23.52 46.50 -1.64
CA LEU A 313 -23.39 45.19 -0.99
C LEU A 313 -22.15 45.11 -0.09
N GLU A 314 -21.00 45.64 -0.52
CA GLU A 314 -19.78 45.74 0.30
C GLU A 314 -19.99 46.57 1.57
N ALA A 315 -20.76 47.68 1.50
CA ALA A 315 -21.12 48.48 2.68
C ALA A 315 -21.95 47.70 3.72
N GLY A 316 -22.70 46.68 3.28
CA GLY A 316 -23.39 45.70 4.14
C GLY A 316 -22.55 44.47 4.51
N ASN A 317 -21.25 44.45 4.21
CA ASN A 317 -20.34 43.32 4.34
C ASN A 317 -20.70 42.08 3.48
N ILE A 318 -21.38 42.27 2.35
CA ILE A 318 -21.72 41.21 1.39
C ILE A 318 -20.77 41.26 0.19
N ILE A 319 -19.82 40.32 0.14
CA ILE A 319 -18.84 40.24 -0.96
C ILE A 319 -19.42 39.42 -2.11
N GLY A 320 -19.91 40.11 -3.14
CA GLY A 320 -20.29 39.52 -4.42
C GLY A 320 -19.18 39.62 -5.48
N ARG A 321 -19.49 39.23 -6.73
CA ARG A 321 -18.67 39.57 -7.90
C ARG A 321 -19.45 40.49 -8.85
N ALA A 322 -18.87 41.65 -9.17
CA ALA A 322 -19.48 42.68 -10.01
C ALA A 322 -19.72 42.22 -11.46
N GLY A 323 -20.71 42.84 -12.11
CA GLY A 323 -21.19 42.47 -13.45
C GLY A 323 -20.13 42.55 -14.54
N SER A 324 -19.20 43.51 -14.48
CA SER A 324 -18.11 43.65 -15.47
C SER A 324 -17.23 42.40 -15.60
N ALA A 325 -17.04 41.64 -14.52
CA ALA A 325 -16.32 40.36 -14.52
C ALA A 325 -17.01 39.26 -15.35
N PHE A 326 -18.26 39.49 -15.78
CA PHE A 326 -19.08 38.60 -16.60
C PHE A 326 -19.70 39.35 -17.80
N SER A 327 -19.09 40.47 -18.22
CA SER A 327 -19.56 41.33 -19.34
C SER A 327 -20.95 41.97 -19.17
N ALA A 328 -21.51 41.99 -17.95
CA ALA A 328 -22.66 42.81 -17.60
C ALA A 328 -22.24 44.21 -17.09
N LYS A 329 -23.21 45.12 -16.87
CA LYS A 329 -22.95 46.40 -16.18
C LYS A 329 -22.82 46.19 -14.67
N ASP A 330 -21.99 46.98 -13.99
CA ASP A 330 -21.65 46.81 -12.56
C ASP A 330 -22.80 47.05 -11.56
N ARG A 331 -23.91 47.64 -12.00
CA ARG A 331 -25.21 47.61 -11.30
C ARG A 331 -25.85 46.22 -11.12
N HIS A 332 -25.21 45.17 -11.64
CA HIS A 332 -25.55 43.77 -11.34
C HIS A 332 -24.40 43.12 -10.56
N VAL A 333 -24.72 42.32 -9.55
CA VAL A 333 -23.75 41.57 -8.75
C VAL A 333 -24.18 40.11 -8.63
N ARG A 334 -23.22 39.20 -8.77
CA ARG A 334 -23.43 37.77 -8.54
C ARG A 334 -23.11 37.37 -7.10
N LEU A 335 -24.09 36.79 -6.41
CA LEU A 335 -23.95 36.21 -5.08
C LEU A 335 -23.94 34.68 -5.13
N SER A 336 -23.20 34.05 -4.20
CA SER A 336 -23.10 32.60 -4.04
C SER A 336 -23.98 32.16 -2.87
N LEU A 337 -24.99 31.33 -3.13
CA LEU A 337 -26.08 31.08 -2.18
C LEU A 337 -25.88 29.87 -1.25
N ILE A 338 -24.82 29.07 -1.44
CA ILE A 338 -24.61 27.83 -0.66
C ILE A 338 -23.12 27.64 -0.36
N LYS A 339 -22.75 27.68 0.92
CA LYS A 339 -21.49 27.15 1.47
C LYS A 339 -21.79 26.23 2.66
N SER A 340 -22.60 26.74 3.59
CA SER A 340 -23.28 26.00 4.66
C SER A 340 -24.71 26.56 4.82
N GLN A 341 -25.51 25.97 5.71
CA GLN A 341 -26.79 26.55 6.13
C GLN A 341 -26.56 27.88 6.87
N ASP A 342 -25.55 27.92 7.73
CA ASP A 342 -25.21 29.09 8.55
C ASP A 342 -24.73 30.28 7.68
N ASP A 343 -23.95 30.01 6.61
CA ASP A 343 -23.59 31.02 5.60
C ASP A 343 -24.81 31.59 4.88
N PHE A 344 -25.82 30.76 4.59
CA PHE A 344 -27.05 31.19 3.93
C PHE A 344 -27.91 32.05 4.87
N GLU A 345 -28.06 31.64 6.13
CA GLU A 345 -28.80 32.41 7.13
C GLU A 345 -28.10 33.74 7.45
N LEU A 346 -26.76 33.75 7.54
CA LEU A 346 -25.97 34.98 7.67
C LEU A 346 -26.09 35.91 6.45
N LEU A 347 -26.06 35.35 5.23
CA LEU A 347 -26.28 36.14 4.00
C LEU A 347 -27.68 36.76 3.98
N MET A 348 -28.71 36.00 4.33
CA MET A 348 -30.09 36.49 4.42
C MET A 348 -30.27 37.52 5.53
N GLN A 349 -29.58 37.39 6.67
CA GLN A 349 -29.53 38.42 7.70
C GLN A 349 -28.93 39.72 7.15
N ARG A 350 -27.75 39.67 6.52
CA ARG A 350 -27.08 40.87 5.98
C ARG A 350 -27.91 41.55 4.88
N LEU A 351 -28.54 40.79 3.98
CA LEU A 351 -29.45 41.37 2.97
C LEU A 351 -30.65 42.06 3.63
N THR A 352 -31.19 41.49 4.72
CA THR A 352 -32.28 42.10 5.48
C THR A 352 -31.84 43.38 6.21
N GLU A 353 -30.61 43.41 6.74
CA GLU A 353 -30.02 44.61 7.38
C GLU A 353 -29.84 45.76 6.37
N ILE A 354 -29.38 45.49 5.14
CA ILE A 354 -29.27 46.50 4.07
C ILE A 354 -30.65 47.08 3.71
N VAL A 355 -31.62 46.22 3.41
CA VAL A 355 -32.99 46.66 3.06
C VAL A 355 -33.67 47.40 4.22
N SER A 356 -33.31 47.10 5.46
CA SER A 356 -33.81 47.82 6.65
C SER A 356 -33.24 49.24 6.76
N LEU A 357 -32.02 49.49 6.28
CA LEU A 357 -31.38 50.82 6.31
C LEU A 357 -31.97 51.77 5.26
N GLU A 358 -32.29 51.28 4.06
CA GLU A 358 -32.92 52.09 3.00
C GLU A 358 -34.30 52.61 3.43
N ASN A 359 -35.12 51.74 4.04
CA ASN A 359 -36.44 52.10 4.58
C ASN A 359 -36.37 53.13 5.74
N GLY A 360 -35.17 53.47 6.23
CA GLY A 360 -34.94 54.52 7.22
C GLY A 360 -34.81 55.94 6.65
N HIS A 361 -34.67 56.13 5.33
CA HIS A 361 -34.42 57.43 4.71
C HIS A 361 -35.54 57.91 3.77
N ASN A 362 -36.17 59.03 4.12
CA ASN A 362 -37.11 59.75 3.25
C ASN A 362 -36.40 60.36 2.03
N SER A 363 -36.46 59.67 0.88
CA SER A 363 -36.17 60.25 -0.44
C SER A 363 -37.11 59.64 -1.49
N ASN A 364 -37.92 60.46 -2.16
CA ASN A 364 -38.88 60.02 -3.18
C ASN A 364 -38.23 59.86 -4.57
N THR A 365 -37.15 59.09 -4.65
CA THR A 365 -36.58 58.44 -5.85
C THR A 365 -35.47 57.51 -5.37
N ILE A 366 -35.71 56.19 -5.45
CA ILE A 366 -34.78 55.10 -5.81
C ILE A 366 -35.55 53.76 -5.72
N SER A 367 -35.57 53.01 -6.83
CA SER A 367 -36.34 51.77 -7.03
C SER A 367 -35.87 50.56 -6.19
N PRO A 368 -36.72 49.55 -5.89
CA PRO A 368 -36.41 48.49 -4.93
C PRO A 368 -35.49 47.38 -5.47
N PHE A 369 -34.79 46.70 -4.56
CA PHE A 369 -34.01 45.49 -4.83
C PHE A 369 -34.85 44.39 -5.53
N HIS A 370 -34.53 44.10 -6.79
CA HIS A 370 -35.11 42.98 -7.53
C HIS A 370 -34.21 41.74 -7.45
N PHE A 371 -34.67 40.74 -6.68
CA PHE A 371 -34.03 39.43 -6.56
C PHE A 371 -34.69 38.40 -7.50
N HIS A 372 -33.91 37.79 -8.40
CA HIS A 372 -34.36 36.65 -9.20
C HIS A 372 -33.95 35.33 -8.53
N PHE A 373 -34.92 34.61 -7.94
CA PHE A 373 -34.73 33.29 -7.33
C PHE A 373 -35.55 32.21 -8.05
N ILE A 374 -34.89 31.10 -8.42
CA ILE A 374 -35.51 29.96 -9.10
C ILE A 374 -36.16 29.01 -8.08
N SER A 375 -37.47 29.12 -7.87
CA SER A 375 -38.21 28.25 -6.94
C SER A 375 -38.53 26.87 -7.52
N ALA A 376 -38.52 25.85 -6.66
CA ALA A 376 -39.04 24.52 -6.95
C ALA A 376 -39.78 24.02 -5.69
N SER A 377 -41.09 23.79 -5.82
CA SER A 377 -41.98 23.58 -4.66
C SER A 377 -42.33 22.10 -4.44
N PRO A 378 -42.04 21.51 -3.28
CA PRO A 378 -42.53 20.18 -2.91
C PRO A 378 -43.94 20.26 -2.29
N THR A 379 -44.83 19.33 -2.64
CA THR A 379 -46.16 19.17 -2.03
C THR A 379 -46.19 18.00 -1.03
N PRO A 380 -46.78 18.15 0.17
CA PRO A 380 -46.83 17.08 1.16
C PRO A 380 -48.08 16.19 1.00
N THR A 381 -47.95 14.90 1.33
CA THR A 381 -49.08 13.99 1.57
C THR A 381 -48.87 13.20 2.86
N THR A 382 -49.96 12.80 3.51
CA THR A 382 -49.99 12.34 4.92
C THR A 382 -50.25 10.84 5.06
N PRO A 383 -49.79 10.20 6.16
CA PRO A 383 -50.08 8.80 6.47
C PRO A 383 -51.45 8.61 7.15
N PRO A 384 -52.25 7.59 6.78
CA PRO A 384 -53.48 7.21 7.49
C PRO A 384 -53.25 6.17 8.60
N TYR A 385 -54.24 6.03 9.49
CA TYR A 385 -54.19 5.26 10.75
C TYR A 385 -54.93 3.90 10.69
N ILE A 386 -54.73 3.06 11.71
CA ILE A 386 -55.24 1.69 11.89
C ILE A 386 -56.77 1.62 12.11
N PRO A 387 -57.43 0.45 11.94
CA PRO A 387 -57.95 -0.22 13.14
C PRO A 387 -57.93 -1.77 13.16
N ASN A 388 -58.09 -2.32 14.37
CA ASN A 388 -58.12 -3.75 14.76
C ASN A 388 -59.35 -4.56 14.26
N GLN A 389 -59.32 -5.91 14.34
CA GLN A 389 -60.14 -6.67 15.33
C GLN A 389 -59.98 -8.21 15.46
N HIS A 390 -59.82 -8.65 16.72
CA HIS A 390 -60.52 -9.75 17.45
C HIS A 390 -60.61 -11.26 17.06
N ASN A 391 -60.02 -12.09 17.94
CA ASN A 391 -60.65 -13.14 18.79
C ASN A 391 -61.53 -14.28 18.20
N ARG A 392 -61.10 -15.57 18.39
CA ARG A 392 -61.68 -16.51 19.40
C ARG A 392 -61.09 -17.95 19.43
N MET A 393 -60.50 -18.30 20.59
CA MET A 393 -60.77 -19.47 21.46
C MET A 393 -61.35 -20.81 20.92
N ARG A 394 -60.68 -21.95 21.21
CA ARG A 394 -61.09 -22.91 22.29
C ARG A 394 -60.16 -24.13 22.56
N LYS A 395 -60.10 -24.47 23.86
CA LYS A 395 -59.83 -25.74 24.61
C LYS A 395 -60.19 -27.07 23.89
N THR A 396 -59.67 -28.29 24.19
CA THR A 396 -58.82 -28.81 25.32
C THR A 396 -58.21 -30.23 25.10
N LYS A 397 -57.02 -30.47 25.69
CA LYS A 397 -56.47 -31.70 26.36
C LYS A 397 -56.69 -33.15 25.83
N LYS A 398 -55.54 -33.83 25.63
CA LYS A 398 -55.19 -35.25 25.98
C LYS A 398 -55.85 -36.39 25.15
N TYR A 399 -55.26 -37.59 24.99
CA TYR A 399 -54.15 -38.27 25.70
C TYR A 399 -53.07 -38.90 24.79
N CYS A 400 -51.94 -39.20 25.44
CA CYS A 400 -50.75 -39.94 25.02
C CYS A 400 -50.90 -41.07 23.97
N TYR A 401 -50.07 -41.00 22.93
CA TYR A 401 -49.22 -42.14 22.48
C TYR A 401 -47.91 -41.71 21.79
N GLY A 402 -47.70 -40.42 21.50
CA GLY A 402 -46.50 -39.93 20.81
C GLY A 402 -45.18 -39.91 21.60
N PHE A 403 -45.21 -40.04 22.94
CA PHE A 403 -44.04 -39.76 23.79
C PHE A 403 -42.83 -40.63 23.44
N PHE A 404 -42.97 -41.96 23.38
CA PHE A 404 -41.84 -42.86 23.08
C PHE A 404 -41.26 -42.70 21.67
N VAL A 405 -42.07 -42.29 20.68
CA VAL A 405 -41.57 -42.03 19.32
C VAL A 405 -40.81 -40.71 19.28
N PHE A 406 -41.32 -39.66 19.94
CA PHE A 406 -40.58 -38.40 20.09
C PHE A 406 -39.32 -38.58 20.93
N SER A 407 -39.34 -39.37 22.01
CA SER A 407 -38.15 -39.72 22.78
C SER A 407 -37.13 -40.47 21.93
N SER A 408 -37.54 -41.43 21.08
CA SER A 408 -36.62 -42.12 20.19
C SER A 408 -36.01 -41.19 19.14
N ILE A 409 -36.80 -40.29 18.54
CA ILE A 409 -36.31 -39.30 17.58
C ILE A 409 -35.36 -38.30 18.27
N ILE A 410 -35.73 -37.78 19.44
CA ILE A 410 -34.89 -36.86 20.23
C ILE A 410 -33.61 -37.56 20.72
N ILE A 411 -33.67 -38.82 21.16
CA ILE A 411 -32.46 -39.55 21.59
C ILE A 411 -31.55 -39.85 20.41
N ASN A 412 -32.08 -40.22 19.23
CA ASN A 412 -31.25 -40.38 18.03
C ASN A 412 -30.68 -39.04 17.54
N ILE A 413 -31.44 -37.95 17.59
CA ILE A 413 -30.93 -36.59 17.31
C ILE A 413 -29.84 -36.21 18.32
N LEU A 414 -30.04 -36.46 19.62
CA LEU A 414 -29.04 -36.21 20.66
C LEU A 414 -27.82 -37.13 20.56
N PHE A 415 -27.95 -38.36 20.02
CA PHE A 415 -26.81 -39.24 19.73
C PHE A 415 -26.05 -38.78 18.49
N THR A 416 -26.73 -38.37 17.42
CA THR A 416 -26.09 -37.77 16.24
C THR A 416 -25.40 -36.45 16.62
N ILE A 417 -26.03 -35.62 17.46
CA ILE A 417 -25.44 -34.39 18.01
C ILE A 417 -24.28 -34.72 18.96
N ASN A 418 -24.33 -35.76 19.80
CA ASN A 418 -23.17 -36.19 20.59
C ASN A 418 -22.08 -36.90 19.76
N LEU A 419 -22.37 -37.37 18.54
CA LEU A 419 -21.33 -37.86 17.62
C LEU A 419 -20.73 -36.74 16.75
N TYR A 420 -21.47 -35.64 16.52
CA TYR A 420 -20.98 -34.44 15.83
C TYR A 420 -20.32 -33.40 16.76
N LEU A 421 -20.76 -33.29 18.02
CA LEU A 421 -20.28 -32.32 19.00
C LEU A 421 -19.64 -32.94 20.26
N GLY A 422 -19.88 -34.24 20.51
CA GLY A 422 -19.26 -35.00 21.61
C GLY A 422 -18.13 -35.93 21.17
N GLY A 423 -17.74 -35.86 19.89
CA GLY A 423 -16.52 -36.49 19.36
C GLY A 423 -15.23 -35.74 19.71
N GLY A 424 -15.32 -34.58 20.38
CA GLY A 424 -14.20 -33.73 20.82
C GLY A 424 -13.39 -34.36 21.96
N GLY A 425 -12.66 -35.43 21.67
CA GLY A 425 -11.75 -36.09 22.60
C GLY A 425 -10.29 -35.96 22.15
N ASN A 426 -9.52 -35.12 22.85
CA ASN A 426 -8.07 -34.93 22.66
C ASN A 426 -7.62 -34.42 21.27
N GLY A 427 -8.30 -33.38 20.78
CA GLY A 427 -7.78 -32.45 19.78
C GLY A 427 -8.07 -31.03 20.22
N GLY A 428 -7.08 -30.33 20.79
CA GLY A 428 -7.21 -28.94 21.22
C GLY A 428 -6.95 -27.99 20.07
N GLU A 429 -7.90 -27.87 19.14
CA GLU A 429 -7.88 -26.83 18.11
C GLU A 429 -8.09 -25.47 18.79
N CYS A 430 -7.05 -24.62 18.76
CA CYS A 430 -7.17 -23.24 19.23
C CYS A 430 -8.05 -22.48 18.23
N ALA A 431 -9.26 -22.11 18.64
CA ALA A 431 -10.06 -21.14 17.89
C ALA A 431 -9.25 -19.84 17.75
N LEU A 432 -9.06 -19.40 16.50
CA LEU A 432 -8.37 -18.15 16.18
C LEU A 432 -9.11 -16.95 16.77
N SER A 433 -8.39 -15.86 16.98
CA SER A 433 -8.90 -14.63 17.59
C SER A 433 -8.73 -13.44 16.66
N TRP A 434 -7.69 -12.64 16.83
CA TRP A 434 -7.48 -11.41 16.06
C TRP A 434 -7.13 -11.65 14.58
N SER A 435 -6.65 -12.85 14.22
CA SER A 435 -6.26 -13.19 12.85
C SER A 435 -7.41 -13.74 11.98
N GLU A 436 -8.53 -14.14 12.58
CA GLU A 436 -9.61 -14.87 11.88
C GLU A 436 -10.29 -14.04 10.78
N LYS A 437 -10.74 -12.81 11.10
CA LYS A 437 -11.40 -11.87 10.15
C LYS A 437 -10.62 -11.81 8.84
N ALA A 438 -9.32 -11.82 8.98
CA ALA A 438 -8.40 -11.57 7.93
C ALA A 438 -7.95 -12.81 7.16
N ALA A 439 -7.92 -13.97 7.82
CA ALA A 439 -7.82 -15.25 7.15
C ALA A 439 -8.98 -15.40 6.16
N ALA A 440 -10.18 -14.99 6.57
CA ALA A 440 -11.33 -14.89 5.67
C ALA A 440 -11.17 -13.85 4.54
N GLU A 441 -10.65 -12.64 4.81
CA GLU A 441 -10.35 -11.65 3.73
C GLU A 441 -9.43 -12.25 2.65
N ALA A 442 -8.37 -12.97 3.04
CA ALA A 442 -7.41 -13.55 2.12
C ALA A 442 -7.95 -14.69 1.27
N GLU A 443 -8.76 -15.56 1.88
CA GLU A 443 -9.40 -16.69 1.21
C GLU A 443 -10.55 -16.24 0.30
N ALA A 444 -11.33 -15.23 0.71
CA ALA A 444 -12.35 -14.62 -0.13
C ALA A 444 -11.74 -14.02 -1.41
N VAL A 445 -10.61 -13.32 -1.29
CA VAL A 445 -9.89 -12.75 -2.44
C VAL A 445 -9.14 -13.81 -3.26
N ALA A 446 -8.62 -14.87 -2.62
CA ALA A 446 -8.05 -16.04 -3.30
C ALA A 446 -9.04 -16.76 -4.22
N ALA A 447 -10.30 -16.88 -3.77
CA ALA A 447 -11.34 -17.68 -4.41
C ALA A 447 -11.93 -17.04 -5.68
N ILE A 448 -11.52 -15.81 -6.04
CA ILE A 448 -12.02 -15.10 -7.21
C ILE A 448 -11.53 -15.81 -8.50
N SER A 449 -12.47 -16.47 -9.17
CA SER A 449 -12.19 -17.27 -10.37
C SER A 449 -11.90 -16.37 -11.59
N CYS A 450 -10.62 -16.26 -11.91
CA CYS A 450 -10.12 -15.55 -13.08
C CYS A 450 -9.61 -16.52 -14.18
N SER A 451 -10.38 -17.58 -14.49
CA SER A 451 -10.20 -18.51 -15.62
C SER A 451 -8.83 -19.17 -15.82
N GLY A 452 -7.91 -19.11 -14.84
CA GLY A 452 -6.50 -19.46 -15.02
C GLY A 452 -5.67 -18.34 -15.70
N HIS A 453 -6.33 -17.42 -16.39
CA HIS A 453 -5.75 -16.34 -17.20
C HIS A 453 -5.79 -14.94 -16.54
N GLY A 454 -6.23 -14.83 -15.28
CA GLY A 454 -6.07 -13.65 -14.39
C GLY A 454 -6.03 -13.96 -12.88
N ARG A 455 -6.06 -12.93 -12.02
CA ARG A 455 -6.13 -12.95 -10.53
C ARG A 455 -6.57 -11.59 -9.91
N ALA A 456 -7.37 -11.52 -8.84
CA ALA A 456 -7.89 -10.24 -8.25
C ALA A 456 -7.32 -9.89 -6.86
N TYR A 457 -6.63 -8.75 -6.65
CA TYR A 457 -5.77 -8.47 -5.47
C TYR A 457 -6.43 -7.79 -4.26
N LEU A 458 -5.92 -8.03 -3.05
CA LEU A 458 -6.25 -7.29 -1.81
C LEU A 458 -5.85 -5.79 -1.82
N ASP A 459 -4.76 -5.42 -2.52
CA ASP A 459 -4.37 -4.03 -2.81
C ASP A 459 -4.61 -3.65 -4.28
N GLY A 460 -5.42 -4.45 -4.99
CA GLY A 460 -5.83 -4.18 -6.36
C GLY A 460 -7.11 -3.36 -6.41
N SER A 461 -7.43 -2.91 -7.62
CA SER A 461 -8.66 -2.17 -7.90
C SER A 461 -9.90 -2.97 -7.52
N VAL A 462 -10.82 -2.29 -6.84
CA VAL A 462 -12.19 -2.76 -6.63
C VAL A 462 -13.14 -2.16 -7.67
N ASP A 463 -14.23 -2.85 -7.95
CA ASP A 463 -15.30 -2.35 -8.81
C ASP A 463 -16.22 -1.35 -8.09
N SER A 464 -17.23 -0.84 -8.80
CA SER A 464 -18.22 0.10 -8.27
C SER A 464 -19.16 -0.48 -7.20
N GLU A 465 -19.10 -1.79 -6.94
CA GLU A 465 -19.79 -2.47 -5.84
C GLU A 465 -18.82 -2.85 -4.70
N GLY A 466 -17.54 -2.46 -4.78
CA GLY A 466 -16.51 -2.73 -3.78
C GLY A 466 -15.86 -4.11 -3.86
N ARG A 467 -16.07 -4.86 -4.94
CA ARG A 467 -15.51 -6.21 -5.14
C ARG A 467 -14.16 -6.15 -5.84
N HIS A 468 -13.20 -6.98 -5.44
CA HIS A 468 -11.89 -7.06 -6.09
C HIS A 468 -11.98 -7.62 -7.53
N VAL A 469 -11.26 -7.02 -8.48
CA VAL A 469 -11.36 -7.32 -9.93
C VAL A 469 -10.12 -8.08 -10.45
N CYS A 470 -10.31 -9.00 -11.40
CA CYS A 470 -9.22 -9.79 -11.99
C CYS A 470 -8.24 -8.95 -12.82
N GLU A 471 -6.96 -9.01 -12.47
CA GLU A 471 -5.81 -8.58 -13.26
C GLU A 471 -5.31 -9.75 -14.14
N CYS A 472 -5.21 -9.57 -15.46
CA CYS A 472 -4.90 -10.64 -16.41
C CYS A 472 -3.39 -10.86 -16.66
N TYR A 473 -2.98 -12.00 -17.24
CA TYR A 473 -1.65 -12.10 -17.89
C TYR A 473 -1.63 -11.27 -19.20
N ALA A 474 -0.46 -11.15 -19.82
CA ALA A 474 -0.34 -10.51 -21.14
C ALA A 474 -1.29 -11.16 -22.15
N CYS A 475 -1.89 -10.33 -23.00
CA CYS A 475 -2.85 -10.70 -24.03
C CYS A 475 -4.19 -11.31 -23.58
N TYR A 476 -4.44 -11.57 -22.30
CA TYR A 476 -5.76 -11.98 -21.80
C TYR A 476 -6.56 -10.78 -21.24
N VAL A 477 -7.88 -10.81 -21.41
CA VAL A 477 -8.81 -9.71 -21.07
C VAL A 477 -10.18 -10.24 -20.61
N GLY A 478 -10.99 -9.35 -20.01
CA GLY A 478 -12.33 -9.64 -19.46
C GLY A 478 -12.32 -9.75 -17.93
N ASN A 479 -13.49 -9.62 -17.30
CA ASN A 479 -13.62 -9.55 -15.84
C ASN A 479 -13.21 -10.83 -15.11
N ASP A 480 -13.18 -11.97 -15.83
CA ASP A 480 -12.66 -13.27 -15.40
C ASP A 480 -11.39 -13.67 -16.20
N CYS A 481 -10.85 -12.75 -17.01
CA CYS A 481 -9.74 -12.93 -17.95
C CYS A 481 -9.90 -14.08 -18.97
N SER A 482 -11.11 -14.58 -19.23
CA SER A 482 -11.37 -15.73 -20.11
C SER A 482 -11.05 -15.53 -21.61
N GLN A 483 -10.71 -14.32 -22.05
CA GLN A 483 -10.69 -13.96 -23.47
C GLN A 483 -9.27 -13.57 -23.92
N LEU A 484 -8.77 -14.20 -24.99
CA LEU A 484 -7.50 -13.82 -25.63
C LEU A 484 -7.73 -12.63 -26.59
N SER A 485 -6.99 -11.54 -26.39
CA SER A 485 -7.03 -10.32 -27.20
C SER A 485 -6.48 -10.57 -28.61
N PRO A 486 -7.29 -10.42 -29.68
CA PRO A 486 -6.83 -10.60 -31.06
C PRO A 486 -5.69 -9.65 -31.42
N GLY A 487 -4.73 -10.13 -32.22
CA GLY A 487 -3.60 -9.33 -32.70
C GLY A 487 -2.57 -8.94 -31.61
N CYS A 488 -2.71 -9.40 -30.37
CA CYS A 488 -1.76 -9.09 -29.31
C CYS A 488 -0.37 -9.71 -29.56
N ALA A 489 0.66 -8.98 -29.13
CA ALA A 489 2.07 -9.34 -29.30
C ALA A 489 2.65 -10.07 -28.08
N ALA A 490 3.53 -11.03 -28.33
CA ALA A 490 4.22 -11.79 -27.29
C ALA A 490 5.28 -10.91 -26.60
N ASP A 491 4.98 -10.37 -25.42
CA ASP A 491 5.92 -9.57 -24.64
C ASP A 491 6.94 -10.46 -23.92
N ALA A 492 8.07 -10.72 -24.56
CA ALA A 492 9.22 -11.44 -24.00
C ALA A 492 10.27 -10.48 -23.41
N THR A 493 9.93 -9.23 -23.07
CA THR A 493 10.92 -8.20 -22.72
C THR A 493 11.43 -8.29 -21.29
N SER A 494 10.59 -8.68 -20.33
CA SER A 494 10.92 -8.62 -18.89
C SER A 494 11.42 -9.93 -18.30
N GLY A 495 12.36 -9.82 -17.35
CA GLY A 495 12.98 -10.97 -16.66
C GLY A 495 12.31 -11.31 -15.33
N ASP A 496 10.98 -11.32 -15.28
CA ASP A 496 10.19 -11.70 -14.10
C ASP A 496 9.94 -13.22 -14.09
N PRO A 497 10.43 -14.00 -13.09
CA PRO A 497 10.34 -15.47 -13.10
C PRO A 497 8.96 -16.03 -12.67
N ILE A 498 7.92 -15.69 -13.44
CA ILE A 498 6.53 -16.03 -13.12
C ILE A 498 6.19 -17.50 -13.40
N PHE A 499 7.06 -18.22 -14.11
CA PHE A 499 7.00 -19.67 -14.21
C PHE A 499 7.04 -20.39 -12.84
N LEU A 500 7.49 -19.70 -11.78
CA LEU A 500 7.50 -20.18 -10.39
C LEU A 500 6.19 -19.91 -9.61
N GLU A 501 5.25 -19.10 -10.13
CA GLU A 501 3.93 -18.88 -9.49
C GLU A 501 3.24 -20.21 -9.11
N PRO A 502 3.20 -21.25 -9.98
CA PRO A 502 2.52 -22.50 -9.66
C PRO A 502 3.22 -23.36 -8.61
N PHE A 503 4.46 -23.10 -8.23
CA PHE A 503 5.09 -23.77 -7.08
C PHE A 503 4.53 -23.20 -5.77
N TRP A 504 4.55 -21.88 -5.64
CA TRP A 504 4.08 -21.18 -4.44
C TRP A 504 2.58 -21.43 -4.19
N MET A 505 1.79 -21.57 -5.26
CA MET A 505 0.40 -22.07 -5.21
C MET A 505 0.26 -23.41 -4.48
N GLN A 506 1.15 -24.36 -4.74
CA GLN A 506 1.10 -25.71 -4.17
C GLN A 506 1.62 -25.73 -2.73
N HIS A 507 2.54 -24.82 -2.38
CA HIS A 507 3.11 -24.65 -1.04
C HIS A 507 2.46 -23.49 -0.26
N ALA A 508 1.20 -23.17 -0.56
CA ALA A 508 0.41 -22.10 0.04
C ALA A 508 0.49 -22.08 1.57
N THR A 509 0.15 -23.21 2.21
CA THR A 509 0.06 -23.37 3.67
C THR A 509 1.40 -23.22 4.40
N ASN A 510 2.53 -23.45 3.72
CA ASN A 510 3.86 -23.29 4.32
C ASN A 510 4.48 -21.91 4.05
N SER A 511 3.94 -21.09 3.13
CA SER A 511 4.59 -19.88 2.61
C SER A 511 3.95 -18.54 2.99
N ALA A 512 2.85 -18.51 3.74
CA ALA A 512 2.22 -17.28 4.26
C ALA A 512 2.84 -16.77 5.60
N ILE A 513 2.79 -15.46 5.90
CA ILE A 513 3.50 -14.81 7.04
C ILE A 513 2.78 -13.65 7.76
N VAL A 514 2.20 -13.84 8.94
CA VAL A 514 1.38 -12.76 9.56
C VAL A 514 2.27 -11.60 9.98
N ILE A 515 1.88 -10.38 9.59
CA ILE A 515 2.59 -9.15 9.95
C ILE A 515 1.68 -8.34 10.86
N SER A 516 1.76 -8.62 12.17
CA SER A 516 0.98 -7.86 13.14
C SER A 516 1.30 -6.36 13.08
N GLY A 517 0.36 -5.50 13.48
CA GLY A 517 0.56 -4.04 13.42
C GLY A 517 1.77 -3.57 14.21
N TRP A 518 2.08 -4.26 15.31
CA TRP A 518 3.25 -4.01 16.14
C TRP A 518 4.52 -4.75 15.67
N HIS A 519 4.46 -5.58 14.61
CA HIS A 519 5.62 -6.32 14.10
C HIS A 519 6.75 -5.36 13.71
N ARG A 520 7.86 -5.43 14.46
CA ARG A 520 9.14 -4.75 14.20
C ARG A 520 9.01 -3.31 13.71
N MET A 521 8.30 -2.49 14.51
CA MET A 521 8.11 -1.07 14.22
C MET A 521 9.43 -0.27 14.18
N SER A 522 10.48 -0.69 14.91
CA SER A 522 11.78 0.00 14.97
C SER A 522 12.60 -0.10 13.66
N TYR A 523 13.49 0.85 13.42
CA TYR A 523 14.57 0.72 12.43
C TYR A 523 15.44 -0.55 12.66
N ARG A 524 15.55 -1.06 13.90
CA ARG A 524 16.56 -2.06 14.32
C ARG A 524 15.99 -3.44 14.71
N TYR A 525 16.84 -4.46 14.72
CA TYR A 525 16.65 -5.66 15.56
C TYR A 525 17.50 -5.51 16.83
N GLY A 526 17.32 -6.39 17.83
CA GLY A 526 18.18 -6.42 19.02
C GLY A 526 19.60 -6.94 18.73
N ASP A 527 19.71 -8.02 17.95
CA ASP A 527 20.98 -8.73 17.71
C ASP A 527 21.84 -8.08 16.59
N ASP A 528 21.20 -7.37 15.65
CA ASP A 528 21.84 -6.64 14.54
C ASP A 528 21.04 -5.34 14.24
N PRO A 529 21.70 -4.20 14.00
CA PRO A 529 20.99 -2.93 13.87
C PRO A 529 20.10 -2.80 12.62
N TYR A 530 20.17 -3.67 11.60
CA TYR A 530 19.35 -3.55 10.38
C TYR A 530 18.86 -4.88 9.77
N MET A 531 19.52 -6.01 10.00
CA MET A 531 19.33 -7.29 9.30
C MET A 531 18.88 -8.44 10.22
N SER A 532 18.05 -9.36 9.71
CA SER A 532 17.64 -10.56 10.47
C SER A 532 18.74 -11.63 10.46
N THR A 533 19.25 -11.95 11.65
CA THR A 533 20.23 -13.05 11.87
C THR A 533 19.64 -14.42 11.53
N GLU A 534 18.34 -14.62 11.74
CA GLU A 534 17.64 -15.85 11.35
C GLU A 534 17.51 -15.99 9.83
N LEU A 535 17.24 -14.88 9.11
CA LEU A 535 17.27 -14.86 7.64
C LEU A 535 18.67 -15.20 7.09
N GLU A 536 19.73 -14.69 7.72
CA GLU A 536 21.11 -15.00 7.34
C GLU A 536 21.41 -16.51 7.46
N LYS A 537 20.98 -17.17 8.53
CA LYS A 537 21.11 -18.63 8.71
C LYS A 537 20.44 -19.40 7.57
N TYR A 538 19.26 -18.98 7.13
CA TYR A 538 18.54 -19.63 6.02
C TYR A 538 19.17 -19.35 4.65
N ILE A 539 19.79 -18.18 4.44
CA ILE A 539 20.60 -17.89 3.24
C ILE A 539 21.83 -18.79 3.19
N ARG A 540 22.56 -18.94 4.32
CA ARG A 540 23.71 -19.86 4.44
C ARG A 540 23.30 -21.31 4.21
N LYS A 541 22.19 -21.75 4.81
CA LYS A 541 21.62 -23.10 4.60
C LYS A 541 21.23 -23.36 3.15
N MET A 542 20.63 -22.37 2.46
CA MET A 542 20.31 -22.45 1.03
C MET A 542 21.56 -22.69 0.18
N HIS A 543 22.61 -21.89 0.37
CA HIS A 543 23.87 -22.07 -0.37
C HIS A 543 24.58 -23.38 -0.05
N SER A 544 24.52 -23.84 1.20
CA SER A 544 25.06 -25.15 1.63
C SER A 544 24.33 -26.33 0.97
N ILE A 545 23.00 -26.27 0.85
CA ILE A 545 22.18 -27.29 0.17
C ILE A 545 22.43 -27.30 -1.34
N VAL A 546 22.48 -26.13 -1.97
CA VAL A 546 22.63 -26.01 -3.43
C VAL A 546 24.07 -26.25 -3.90
N GLY A 547 25.06 -26.00 -3.04
CA GLY A 547 26.48 -26.12 -3.37
C GLY A 547 26.98 -25.07 -4.37
N ASN A 548 26.27 -23.95 -4.55
CA ASN A 548 26.62 -22.89 -5.50
C ASN A 548 27.52 -21.77 -4.95
N ALA A 549 27.70 -21.66 -3.63
CA ALA A 549 28.58 -20.63 -3.05
C ALA A 549 29.19 -21.09 -1.73
N ILE A 550 30.46 -20.75 -1.50
CA ILE A 550 31.07 -20.83 -0.17
C ILE A 550 30.59 -19.62 0.63
N THR A 551 29.85 -19.88 1.71
CA THR A 551 29.43 -18.84 2.69
C THR A 551 30.13 -18.96 4.04
N GLU A 552 30.74 -20.10 4.35
CA GLU A 552 31.54 -20.30 5.56
C GLU A 552 32.71 -19.30 5.61
N ASP A 553 32.93 -18.67 6.77
CA ASP A 553 33.88 -17.58 6.97
C ASP A 553 33.73 -16.42 5.95
N ARG A 554 32.47 -16.06 5.61
CA ARG A 554 32.12 -14.88 4.80
C ARG A 554 31.14 -13.99 5.56
N TYR A 555 31.26 -12.68 5.36
CA TYR A 555 30.25 -11.70 5.78
C TYR A 555 29.09 -11.67 4.76
N ILE A 556 27.90 -11.26 5.21
CA ILE A 556 26.71 -11.14 4.35
C ILE A 556 26.07 -9.76 4.53
N VAL A 557 25.75 -9.08 3.43
CA VAL A 557 25.05 -7.77 3.42
C VAL A 557 23.77 -7.94 2.62
N PHE A 558 22.61 -7.63 3.20
CA PHE A 558 21.35 -7.56 2.46
C PHE A 558 21.24 -6.21 1.73
N GLY A 559 20.50 -6.17 0.61
CA GLY A 559 20.11 -4.93 -0.07
C GLY A 559 18.77 -5.01 -0.79
N VAL A 560 18.28 -3.87 -1.26
CA VAL A 560 16.98 -3.72 -1.94
C VAL A 560 17.04 -4.27 -3.37
N GLY A 561 17.01 -5.60 -3.45
CA GLY A 561 17.44 -6.36 -4.62
C GLY A 561 18.97 -6.37 -4.78
N SER A 562 19.47 -7.06 -5.81
CA SER A 562 20.88 -6.90 -6.19
C SER A 562 21.18 -5.50 -6.73
N THR A 563 20.17 -4.77 -7.24
CA THR A 563 20.32 -3.42 -7.82
C THR A 563 21.03 -2.44 -6.88
N GLN A 564 20.65 -2.40 -5.61
CA GLN A 564 21.28 -1.58 -4.59
C GLN A 564 22.68 -2.08 -4.20
N LEU A 565 22.89 -3.40 -4.26
CA LEU A 565 24.17 -4.02 -3.93
C LEU A 565 25.22 -3.82 -5.03
N LEU A 566 24.81 -3.62 -6.29
CA LEU A 566 25.72 -3.26 -7.39
C LEU A 566 26.38 -1.90 -7.13
N SER A 567 25.60 -0.87 -6.78
CA SER A 567 26.14 0.45 -6.43
C SER A 567 26.89 0.45 -5.10
N ALA A 568 26.41 -0.27 -4.09
CA ALA A 568 27.14 -0.45 -2.82
C ALA A 568 28.51 -1.12 -3.04
N ALA A 569 28.59 -2.14 -3.90
CA ALA A 569 29.82 -2.85 -4.24
C ALA A 569 30.80 -1.98 -5.03
N VAL A 570 30.32 -1.23 -6.03
CA VAL A 570 31.13 -0.23 -6.76
C VAL A 570 31.67 0.82 -5.77
N TYR A 571 30.83 1.37 -4.91
CA TYR A 571 31.25 2.32 -3.87
C TYR A 571 32.33 1.73 -2.95
N ALA A 572 32.13 0.51 -2.43
CA ALA A 572 33.02 -0.12 -1.46
C ALA A 572 34.41 -0.48 -2.04
N LEU A 573 34.43 -0.88 -3.32
CA LEU A 573 35.66 -1.23 -4.05
C LEU A 573 36.38 0.01 -4.62
N SER A 574 35.69 1.12 -4.90
CA SER A 574 36.29 2.33 -5.46
C SER A 574 37.19 3.08 -4.47
N SER A 575 38.22 3.75 -4.99
CA SER A 575 39.19 4.51 -4.18
C SER A 575 38.69 5.90 -3.82
N GLN A 576 38.26 6.05 -2.57
CA GLN A 576 37.66 7.27 -2.02
C GLN A 576 38.64 8.46 -1.84
N ASN A 577 39.95 8.25 -2.08
CA ASN A 577 41.01 9.26 -1.89
C ASN A 577 41.99 9.31 -3.08
N SER A 578 41.54 8.89 -4.26
CA SER A 578 42.36 8.89 -5.48
C SER A 578 42.36 10.26 -6.17
N SER A 579 43.43 10.61 -6.89
CA SER A 579 43.47 11.76 -7.79
C SER A 579 42.70 11.56 -9.10
N SER A 580 42.11 10.37 -9.31
CA SER A 580 41.30 10.01 -10.47
C SER A 580 40.28 8.92 -10.11
N PRO A 581 39.03 8.98 -10.62
CA PRO A 581 38.00 7.97 -10.32
C PRO A 581 38.43 6.55 -10.69
N SER A 582 37.94 5.57 -9.93
CA SER A 582 38.03 4.16 -10.29
C SER A 582 37.26 3.89 -11.59
N ASN A 583 37.80 3.05 -12.48
CA ASN A 583 37.11 2.69 -13.72
C ASN A 583 36.27 1.42 -13.51
N VAL A 584 34.98 1.47 -13.82
CA VAL A 584 34.04 0.35 -13.70
C VAL A 584 33.80 -0.24 -15.08
N VAL A 585 34.08 -1.53 -15.29
CA VAL A 585 34.04 -2.19 -16.62
C VAL A 585 33.21 -3.47 -16.60
N ALA A 586 32.68 -3.86 -17.76
CA ALA A 586 31.94 -5.11 -17.96
C ALA A 586 32.19 -5.67 -19.38
N SER A 587 32.26 -6.99 -19.52
CA SER A 587 32.51 -7.65 -20.81
C SER A 587 31.25 -7.73 -21.67
N ILE A 588 31.26 -7.16 -22.89
CA ILE A 588 30.13 -7.23 -23.83
C ILE A 588 29.81 -8.69 -24.22
N PRO A 589 28.53 -9.08 -24.39
CA PRO A 589 27.32 -8.36 -23.97
C PRO A 589 27.11 -8.46 -22.45
N PHE A 590 26.69 -7.35 -21.83
CA PHE A 590 26.51 -7.24 -20.37
C PHE A 590 25.16 -6.63 -19.97
N TYR A 591 24.78 -6.79 -18.70
CA TYR A 591 23.55 -6.22 -18.18
C TYR A 591 23.63 -4.69 -18.07
N SER A 592 22.82 -4.00 -18.88
CA SER A 592 22.78 -2.54 -19.05
C SER A 592 22.88 -1.69 -17.79
N ILE A 593 22.35 -2.16 -16.64
CA ILE A 593 22.29 -1.39 -15.40
C ILE A 593 23.69 -1.03 -14.87
N TYR A 594 24.71 -1.87 -15.12
CA TYR A 594 26.08 -1.60 -14.67
C TYR A 594 26.61 -0.28 -15.24
N LYS A 595 26.34 -0.02 -16.51
CA LYS A 595 26.63 1.26 -17.16
C LYS A 595 25.70 2.35 -16.63
N THR A 596 24.38 2.16 -16.77
CA THR A 596 23.38 3.19 -16.45
C THR A 596 23.51 3.71 -15.02
N GLN A 597 23.68 2.83 -14.03
CA GLN A 597 23.77 3.20 -12.62
C GLN A 597 25.10 3.90 -12.27
N THR A 598 26.22 3.42 -12.84
CA THR A 598 27.53 4.05 -12.66
C THR A 598 27.57 5.46 -13.25
N GLU A 599 27.00 5.66 -14.44
CA GLU A 599 26.91 6.96 -15.10
C GLU A 599 25.92 7.91 -14.38
N PHE A 600 24.74 7.41 -14.01
CA PHE A 600 23.65 8.20 -13.42
C PHE A 600 24.00 8.85 -12.08
N PHE A 601 24.70 8.14 -11.18
CA PHE A 601 25.10 8.73 -9.89
C PHE A 601 26.20 9.81 -10.02
N ASN A 602 26.93 9.82 -11.14
CA ASN A 602 27.97 10.81 -11.50
C ASN A 602 28.93 11.15 -10.34
N SER A 603 29.40 10.14 -9.60
CA SER A 603 30.30 10.33 -8.45
C SER A 603 31.67 10.83 -8.89
N GLU A 604 32.38 11.56 -8.04
CA GLU A 604 33.81 11.84 -8.26
C GLU A 604 34.70 10.59 -8.09
N ASN A 605 34.21 9.59 -7.35
CA ASN A 605 35.02 8.45 -6.90
C ASN A 605 35.10 7.32 -7.95
N PHE A 606 34.19 7.27 -8.92
CA PHE A 606 34.13 6.25 -9.96
C PHE A 606 33.53 6.76 -11.28
N GLN A 607 33.82 6.05 -12.39
CA GLN A 607 33.26 6.30 -13.72
C GLN A 607 33.13 4.98 -14.51
N PHE A 608 32.25 4.93 -15.50
CA PHE A 608 32.14 3.75 -16.38
C PHE A 608 33.26 3.78 -17.44
N GLY A 609 34.07 2.71 -17.48
CA GLY A 609 35.26 2.58 -18.32
C GLY A 609 35.05 1.84 -19.65
N GLY A 610 33.85 1.30 -19.91
CA GLY A 610 33.52 0.59 -21.15
C GLY A 610 33.70 -0.93 -21.07
N ASP A 611 33.96 -1.56 -22.22
CA ASP A 611 34.16 -3.00 -22.34
C ASP A 611 35.49 -3.45 -21.70
N THR A 612 35.44 -4.53 -20.92
CA THR A 612 36.61 -5.06 -20.21
C THR A 612 37.73 -5.54 -21.15
N ASN A 613 37.39 -6.13 -22.30
CA ASN A 613 38.38 -6.67 -23.24
C ASN A 613 39.10 -5.53 -23.99
N ALA A 614 38.34 -4.55 -24.47
CA ALA A 614 38.87 -3.30 -25.00
C ALA A 614 39.69 -2.54 -23.95
N TRP A 615 39.30 -2.57 -22.68
CA TRP A 615 40.09 -1.98 -21.59
C TRP A 615 41.44 -2.72 -21.44
N GLN A 616 41.43 -4.05 -21.38
CA GLN A 616 42.64 -4.88 -21.26
C GLN A 616 43.64 -4.67 -22.41
N LEU A 617 43.16 -4.51 -23.64
CA LEU A 617 44.01 -4.29 -24.81
C LEU A 617 44.68 -2.91 -24.84
N ASN A 618 44.02 -1.89 -24.27
CA ASN A 618 44.48 -0.50 -24.33
C ASN A 618 45.27 -0.03 -23.10
N ASN A 619 45.31 -0.82 -22.01
CA ASN A 619 45.86 -0.41 -20.72
C ASN A 619 46.87 -1.42 -20.17
N SER A 620 47.94 -0.95 -19.51
CA SER A 620 48.90 -1.83 -18.85
C SER A 620 48.37 -2.32 -17.49
N THR A 621 48.24 -3.64 -17.35
CA THR A 621 47.57 -4.31 -16.22
C THR A 621 48.26 -4.18 -14.84
N ASN A 622 49.46 -3.58 -14.77
CA ASN A 622 50.34 -3.71 -13.61
C ASN A 622 50.07 -2.74 -12.43
N SER A 623 49.23 -1.70 -12.60
CA SER A 623 48.87 -0.77 -11.51
C SER A 623 47.75 0.21 -11.91
N MET A 624 46.48 -0.22 -11.97
CA MET A 624 45.34 0.70 -12.12
C MET A 624 44.14 0.32 -11.25
N ASP A 625 43.38 1.34 -10.86
CA ASP A 625 42.21 1.22 -10.00
C ASP A 625 40.95 0.95 -10.84
N VAL A 626 40.67 -0.33 -11.06
CA VAL A 626 39.59 -0.84 -11.91
C VAL A 626 38.72 -1.80 -11.13
N VAL A 627 37.40 -1.75 -11.37
CA VAL A 627 36.40 -2.67 -10.81
C VAL A 627 35.69 -3.38 -11.96
N GLU A 628 35.79 -4.71 -12.01
CA GLU A 628 35.18 -5.52 -13.08
C GLU A 628 33.86 -6.16 -12.60
N PHE A 629 32.76 -5.90 -13.31
CA PHE A 629 31.52 -6.66 -13.17
C PHE A 629 31.61 -7.96 -13.99
N VAL A 630 31.37 -9.09 -13.32
CA VAL A 630 31.36 -10.43 -13.91
C VAL A 630 30.00 -11.09 -13.64
N THR A 631 29.11 -11.09 -14.63
CA THR A 631 27.82 -11.78 -14.53
C THR A 631 28.01 -13.25 -14.91
N SER A 632 27.58 -14.19 -14.06
CA SER A 632 27.83 -15.63 -14.30
C SER A 632 26.75 -16.50 -13.64
N PRO A 633 25.83 -17.13 -14.37
CA PRO A 633 25.57 -17.02 -15.82
C PRO A 633 25.29 -15.59 -16.26
N ASN A 634 25.80 -15.21 -17.42
CA ASN A 634 25.66 -13.86 -17.93
C ASN A 634 24.26 -13.57 -18.50
N ASN A 635 23.90 -12.29 -18.51
CA ASN A 635 22.68 -11.75 -19.11
C ASN A 635 23.12 -10.81 -20.24
N PRO A 636 22.94 -11.18 -21.52
CA PRO A 636 21.81 -11.97 -22.03
C PRO A 636 22.07 -13.44 -22.40
N ASP A 637 23.34 -13.85 -22.57
CA ASP A 637 23.73 -15.07 -23.30
C ASP A 637 23.71 -16.38 -22.48
N GLY A 638 23.65 -16.32 -21.14
CA GLY A 638 23.67 -17.49 -20.27
C GLY A 638 25.06 -18.09 -20.01
N GLU A 639 26.14 -17.50 -20.51
CA GLU A 639 27.49 -18.07 -20.36
C GLU A 639 28.02 -17.96 -18.93
N LEU A 640 28.72 -19.00 -18.45
CA LEU A 640 29.46 -18.98 -17.19
C LEU A 640 30.78 -18.19 -17.33
N LYS A 641 30.66 -16.86 -17.45
CA LYS A 641 31.81 -15.94 -17.57
C LYS A 641 32.66 -15.93 -16.30
N LYS A 642 33.92 -15.50 -16.47
CA LYS A 642 34.94 -15.32 -15.42
C LYS A 642 35.61 -13.96 -15.63
N SER A 643 36.22 -13.43 -14.58
CA SER A 643 37.00 -12.19 -14.66
C SER A 643 38.11 -12.25 -15.72
N VAL A 644 38.23 -11.17 -16.48
CA VAL A 644 39.24 -10.95 -17.53
C VAL A 644 40.46 -10.22 -16.98
N LEU A 645 40.28 -9.29 -16.02
CA LEU A 645 41.37 -8.46 -15.47
C LEU A 645 41.96 -9.01 -14.17
N GLY A 646 41.16 -9.71 -13.35
CA GLY A 646 41.47 -10.03 -11.97
C GLY A 646 41.39 -8.80 -11.04
N GLY A 647 41.76 -8.99 -9.77
CA GLY A 647 41.69 -7.93 -8.76
C GLY A 647 40.26 -7.66 -8.29
N LYS A 648 39.87 -6.38 -8.24
CA LYS A 648 38.57 -5.96 -7.70
C LYS A 648 37.44 -6.40 -8.64
N THR A 649 36.71 -7.43 -8.24
CA THR A 649 35.68 -8.07 -9.05
C THR A 649 34.36 -8.11 -8.30
N ILE A 650 33.26 -7.88 -9.02
CA ILE A 650 31.89 -8.01 -8.53
C ILE A 650 31.23 -9.15 -9.31
N TYR A 651 31.07 -10.31 -8.68
CA TYR A 651 30.43 -11.46 -9.31
C TYR A 651 28.91 -11.41 -9.14
N ASP A 652 28.18 -11.02 -10.19
CA ASP A 652 26.72 -11.06 -10.22
C ASP A 652 26.25 -12.48 -10.56
N HIS A 653 25.90 -13.22 -9.51
CA HIS A 653 25.41 -14.59 -9.55
C HIS A 653 23.88 -14.66 -9.46
N ALA A 654 23.15 -13.62 -9.92
CA ALA A 654 21.69 -13.61 -9.94
C ALA A 654 21.08 -14.88 -10.59
N TYR A 655 21.75 -15.48 -11.58
CA TYR A 655 21.28 -16.69 -12.28
C TYR A 655 22.03 -17.98 -11.88
N TYR A 656 22.94 -17.98 -10.90
CA TYR A 656 23.76 -19.16 -10.56
C TYR A 656 22.99 -20.16 -9.67
N TRP A 657 21.90 -20.71 -10.21
CA TRP A 657 20.98 -21.63 -9.56
C TRP A 657 20.68 -22.84 -10.45
N PRO A 658 20.42 -24.04 -9.88
CA PRO A 658 20.24 -25.29 -10.63
C PRO A 658 19.19 -25.23 -11.76
N HIS A 659 18.18 -24.38 -11.63
CA HIS A 659 17.09 -24.19 -12.60
C HIS A 659 17.39 -23.19 -13.74
N PHE A 660 18.61 -22.63 -13.78
CA PHE A 660 19.11 -21.79 -14.88
C PHE A 660 20.47 -22.24 -15.42
N THR A 661 21.20 -23.09 -14.69
CA THR A 661 22.53 -23.55 -15.10
C THR A 661 22.97 -24.76 -14.27
N PRO A 662 23.78 -25.69 -14.81
CA PRO A 662 24.49 -26.66 -13.98
C PRO A 662 25.42 -25.96 -12.98
N ILE A 663 25.52 -26.48 -11.76
CA ILE A 663 26.48 -25.99 -10.75
C ILE A 663 27.74 -26.87 -10.78
N PRO A 664 28.81 -26.51 -11.51
CA PRO A 664 30.03 -27.32 -11.59
C PRO A 664 30.86 -27.31 -10.30
N ALA A 665 30.77 -26.25 -9.51
CA ALA A 665 31.48 -26.05 -8.24
C ALA A 665 30.84 -24.90 -7.44
N PRO A 666 31.00 -24.85 -6.11
CA PRO A 666 30.67 -23.65 -5.34
C PRO A 666 31.55 -22.47 -5.77
N SER A 667 30.94 -21.30 -5.92
CA SER A 667 31.66 -20.06 -6.17
C SER A 667 32.36 -19.56 -4.89
N ASP A 668 33.57 -19.03 -5.04
CA ASP A 668 34.36 -18.45 -3.94
C ASP A 668 35.12 -17.20 -4.41
N HIS A 669 34.37 -16.20 -4.85
CA HIS A 669 34.91 -14.89 -5.19
C HIS A 669 34.79 -13.90 -4.02
N ASP A 670 35.58 -12.83 -4.05
CA ASP A 670 35.81 -11.99 -2.88
C ASP A 670 34.60 -11.10 -2.54
N LEU A 671 33.77 -10.81 -3.56
CA LEU A 671 32.46 -10.20 -3.48
C LEU A 671 31.53 -10.87 -4.51
N MET A 672 30.51 -11.57 -4.02
CA MET A 672 29.49 -12.26 -4.82
C MET A 672 28.10 -11.70 -4.51
N LEU A 673 27.27 -11.47 -5.53
CA LEU A 673 25.91 -10.93 -5.38
C LEU A 673 24.85 -11.92 -5.85
N PHE A 674 23.77 -12.05 -5.06
CA PHE A 674 22.64 -12.92 -5.33
C PHE A 674 21.31 -12.17 -5.14
N THR A 675 20.22 -12.68 -5.72
CA THR A 675 18.90 -12.06 -5.54
C THR A 675 17.74 -13.06 -5.48
N LEU A 676 16.81 -12.78 -4.56
CA LEU A 676 15.54 -13.47 -4.45
C LEU A 676 14.71 -13.34 -5.74
N SER A 677 14.90 -12.24 -6.48
CA SER A 677 14.24 -11.92 -7.76
C SER A 677 14.50 -12.92 -8.88
N LYS A 678 15.40 -13.89 -8.69
CA LYS A 678 15.75 -14.95 -9.64
C LYS A 678 15.78 -16.33 -8.98
N LEU A 679 16.14 -16.42 -7.70
CA LEU A 679 15.97 -17.65 -6.93
C LEU A 679 14.50 -18.10 -6.87
N THR A 680 13.61 -17.32 -6.24
CA THR A 680 12.20 -17.70 -6.00
C THR A 680 11.18 -16.99 -6.91
N GLY A 681 11.67 -16.16 -7.84
CA GLY A 681 10.84 -15.33 -8.71
C GLY A 681 10.28 -14.06 -8.06
N HIS A 682 10.60 -13.81 -6.79
CA HIS A 682 10.09 -12.66 -6.03
C HIS A 682 10.87 -11.37 -6.32
N ALA A 683 10.66 -10.80 -7.51
CA ALA A 683 11.25 -9.53 -7.90
C ALA A 683 10.68 -8.34 -7.11
N GLY A 684 9.36 -8.32 -6.90
CA GLY A 684 8.62 -7.26 -6.19
C GLY A 684 8.81 -7.19 -4.69
N ALA A 685 9.29 -8.27 -4.05
CA ALA A 685 9.76 -8.20 -2.65
C ALA A 685 11.03 -7.34 -2.50
N ARG A 686 11.71 -7.01 -3.61
CA ARG A 686 12.94 -6.20 -3.67
C ARG A 686 14.02 -6.65 -2.66
N PHE A 687 14.45 -7.91 -2.74
CA PHE A 687 15.52 -8.46 -1.87
C PHE A 687 16.69 -9.08 -2.64
N GLY A 688 17.91 -8.81 -2.15
CA GLY A 688 19.15 -9.46 -2.57
C GLY A 688 20.17 -9.47 -1.44
N TRP A 689 21.25 -10.22 -1.62
CA TRP A 689 22.33 -10.31 -0.65
C TRP A 689 23.70 -10.44 -1.32
N ALA A 690 24.71 -9.85 -0.68
CA ALA A 690 26.11 -10.01 -1.01
C ALA A 690 26.75 -11.03 -0.06
N VAL A 691 27.71 -11.80 -0.56
CA VAL A 691 28.60 -12.67 0.21
C VAL A 691 30.03 -12.15 0.00
N ILE A 692 30.73 -11.82 1.09
CA ILE A 692 31.93 -10.97 1.06
C ILE A 692 33.04 -11.61 1.92
N LYS A 693 34.28 -11.66 1.41
CA LYS A 693 35.46 -12.10 2.18
C LYS A 693 36.06 -10.97 3.02
N ASP A 694 36.19 -9.79 2.43
CA ASP A 694 36.89 -8.65 3.01
C ASP A 694 35.97 -7.84 3.97
N LYS A 695 36.46 -7.61 5.19
CA LYS A 695 35.70 -6.92 6.26
C LYS A 695 35.55 -5.42 6.00
N ASP A 696 36.55 -4.77 5.40
CA ASP A 696 36.51 -3.34 5.07
C ASP A 696 35.55 -3.10 3.90
N VAL A 697 35.46 -4.04 2.95
CA VAL A 697 34.45 -4.04 1.89
C VAL A 697 33.05 -4.26 2.47
N TYR A 698 32.89 -5.21 3.39
CA TYR A 698 31.63 -5.43 4.13
C TYR A 698 31.17 -4.16 4.87
N GLU A 699 32.04 -3.51 5.64
CA GLU A 699 31.69 -2.30 6.41
C GLU A 699 31.34 -1.11 5.52
N LYS A 700 32.01 -0.94 4.37
CA LYS A 700 31.65 0.08 3.38
C LYS A 700 30.30 -0.20 2.70
N MET A 701 30.03 -1.46 2.34
CA MET A 701 28.73 -1.83 1.76
C MET A 701 27.61 -1.62 2.78
N LEU A 702 27.79 -2.05 4.03
CA LEU A 702 26.84 -1.80 5.12
C LEU A 702 26.63 -0.29 5.34
N THR A 703 27.70 0.51 5.32
CA THR A 703 27.63 1.97 5.41
C THR A 703 26.80 2.58 4.28
N TYR A 704 26.96 2.11 3.04
CA TYR A 704 26.13 2.55 1.91
C TYR A 704 24.65 2.22 2.11
N ILE A 705 24.32 0.99 2.52
CA ILE A 705 22.94 0.53 2.78
C ILE A 705 22.29 1.35 3.92
N VAL A 706 23.05 1.70 4.96
CA VAL A 706 22.57 2.56 6.04
C VAL A 706 22.39 4.01 5.59
N LEU A 707 23.29 4.57 4.79
CA LEU A 707 23.23 5.98 4.39
C LEU A 707 22.27 6.26 3.23
N ALA A 708 21.96 5.28 2.37
CA ALA A 708 20.89 5.42 1.37
C ALA A 708 19.50 5.33 2.00
N ASP A 709 19.21 4.22 2.69
CA ASP A 709 17.85 3.82 3.05
C ASP A 709 17.60 3.65 4.55
N LEU A 710 18.62 3.68 5.40
CA LEU A 710 18.60 3.16 6.78
C LEU A 710 18.19 1.67 6.83
N GLY A 711 18.74 0.86 5.92
CA GLY A 711 18.46 -0.57 5.82
C GLY A 711 17.11 -0.90 5.16
N ILE A 712 16.78 -2.20 5.16
CA ILE A 712 15.68 -2.79 4.39
C ILE A 712 14.45 -2.99 5.25
N SER A 713 13.27 -2.86 4.63
CA SER A 713 11.98 -3.19 5.25
C SER A 713 11.99 -4.53 5.98
N LYS A 714 11.60 -4.52 7.26
CA LYS A 714 11.43 -5.73 8.08
C LYS A 714 10.36 -6.65 7.49
N ASP A 715 9.34 -6.06 6.84
CA ASP A 715 8.23 -6.76 6.18
C ASP A 715 8.75 -7.70 5.07
N THR A 716 9.66 -7.19 4.25
CA THR A 716 10.36 -7.99 3.24
C THR A 716 11.23 -9.06 3.89
N GLN A 717 12.02 -8.74 4.92
CA GLN A 717 12.91 -9.70 5.57
C GLN A 717 12.16 -10.90 6.15
N LEU A 718 11.04 -10.67 6.85
CA LEU A 718 10.13 -11.72 7.34
C LEU A 718 9.59 -12.58 6.18
N ARG A 719 9.18 -11.95 5.07
CA ARG A 719 8.68 -12.68 3.88
C ARG A 719 9.76 -13.55 3.25
N VAL A 720 10.98 -13.03 3.10
CA VAL A 720 12.12 -13.79 2.56
C VAL A 720 12.42 -14.99 3.47
N LEU A 721 12.40 -14.81 4.79
CA LEU A 721 12.69 -15.90 5.73
C LEU A 721 11.73 -17.07 5.56
N LYS A 722 10.43 -16.82 5.38
CA LYS A 722 9.45 -17.90 5.15
C LYS A 722 9.60 -18.55 3.77
N LEU A 723 9.81 -17.76 2.72
CA LEU A 723 10.09 -18.27 1.37
C LEU A 723 11.32 -19.17 1.35
N LEU A 724 12.41 -18.78 2.04
CA LEU A 724 13.60 -19.61 2.16
C LEU A 724 13.39 -20.81 3.08
N LYS A 725 12.61 -20.71 4.17
CA LYS A 725 12.21 -21.86 5.00
C LYS A 725 11.55 -22.96 4.15
N VAL A 726 10.63 -22.61 3.25
CA VAL A 726 10.00 -23.55 2.31
C VAL A 726 10.98 -24.06 1.25
N ALA A 727 11.78 -23.17 0.64
CA ALA A 727 12.72 -23.56 -0.41
C ALA A 727 13.89 -24.45 0.07
N VAL A 728 14.06 -24.64 1.39
CA VAL A 728 15.00 -25.61 1.99
C VAL A 728 14.31 -26.82 2.66
N GLU A 729 13.00 -27.00 2.47
CA GLU A 729 12.30 -28.26 2.82
C GLU A 729 12.88 -29.42 2.00
N ASP A 730 13.03 -30.62 2.60
CA ASP A 730 13.55 -31.84 1.99
C ASP A 730 14.86 -31.69 1.16
N GLU A 731 15.82 -30.96 1.73
CA GLU A 731 17.10 -30.61 1.08
C GLU A 731 16.90 -29.82 -0.24
N GLY A 732 15.84 -28.99 -0.29
CA GLY A 732 15.50 -28.12 -1.42
C GLY A 732 14.99 -28.85 -2.68
N LYS A 733 14.96 -30.18 -2.68
CA LYS A 733 14.62 -31.00 -3.86
C LYS A 733 13.24 -30.66 -4.44
N PRO A 734 12.14 -30.53 -3.66
CA PRO A 734 10.83 -30.21 -4.23
C PRO A 734 10.83 -28.90 -5.03
N PHE A 735 11.57 -27.90 -4.55
CA PHE A 735 11.68 -26.60 -5.19
C PHE A 735 12.56 -26.63 -6.45
N PHE A 736 13.79 -27.12 -6.35
CA PHE A 736 14.72 -27.12 -7.47
C PHE A 736 14.35 -28.14 -8.56
N GLU A 737 13.75 -29.29 -8.21
CA GLU A 737 13.20 -30.22 -9.21
C GLU A 737 11.99 -29.62 -9.93
N PHE A 738 11.07 -28.93 -9.24
CA PHE A 738 9.98 -28.22 -9.92
C PHE A 738 10.55 -27.18 -10.90
N ALA A 739 11.47 -26.34 -10.42
CA ALA A 739 12.01 -25.24 -11.20
C ALA A 739 12.80 -25.74 -12.44
N TYR A 740 13.67 -26.74 -12.28
CA TYR A 740 14.47 -27.33 -13.38
C TYR A 740 13.62 -28.12 -14.40
N ASN A 741 12.52 -28.73 -13.97
CA ASN A 741 11.58 -29.40 -14.88
C ASN A 741 10.67 -28.42 -15.65
N LYS A 742 10.61 -27.15 -15.21
CA LYS A 742 9.88 -26.07 -15.90
C LYS A 742 10.76 -25.20 -16.78
N MET A 743 11.97 -24.86 -16.33
CA MET A 743 12.90 -23.99 -17.04
C MET A 743 14.32 -24.56 -16.96
N LYS A 744 15.14 -24.27 -17.98
CA LYS A 744 16.57 -24.64 -18.02
C LYS A 744 17.48 -23.45 -18.31
N ASP A 745 17.05 -22.56 -19.20
CA ASP A 745 17.77 -21.34 -19.57
C ASP A 745 16.85 -20.13 -19.36
N PRO A 746 17.30 -19.03 -18.72
CA PRO A 746 16.41 -17.91 -18.39
C PRO A 746 16.00 -17.05 -19.59
N TYR A 747 16.84 -17.03 -20.64
CA TYR A 747 16.70 -16.18 -21.82
C TYR A 747 17.12 -16.95 -23.08
N ALA A 748 16.58 -16.54 -24.23
CA ALA A 748 17.16 -16.85 -25.53
C ALA A 748 17.83 -15.59 -26.11
N TRP A 749 19.11 -15.67 -26.44
CA TRP A 749 19.85 -14.64 -27.18
C TRP A 749 19.76 -14.95 -28.68
N VAL A 750 18.67 -14.49 -29.30
CA VAL A 750 18.33 -14.79 -30.69
C VAL A 750 19.11 -13.86 -31.62
N LYS A 751 19.61 -14.39 -32.74
CA LYS A 751 20.30 -13.63 -33.78
C LYS A 751 19.56 -13.75 -35.11
N CYS A 752 19.35 -12.63 -35.81
CA CYS A 752 18.94 -12.65 -37.21
C CYS A 752 20.19 -12.75 -38.11
N GLU A 753 20.24 -13.77 -38.96
CA GLU A 753 21.45 -14.08 -39.76
C GLU A 753 21.62 -13.20 -41.01
N ARG A 754 20.54 -12.58 -41.52
CA ARG A 754 20.63 -11.69 -42.71
C ARG A 754 20.42 -10.23 -42.33
N GLU A 755 19.37 -9.97 -41.56
CA GLU A 755 18.84 -8.65 -41.21
C GLU A 755 19.73 -7.93 -40.18
N GLU A 756 19.87 -6.60 -40.32
CA GLU A 756 20.76 -5.78 -39.47
C GLU A 756 20.12 -5.38 -38.14
N ASP A 757 18.80 -5.25 -38.13
CA ASP A 757 17.96 -5.01 -36.95
C ASP A 757 16.98 -6.19 -36.82
N CYS A 758 17.22 -7.04 -35.83
CA CYS A 758 16.41 -8.20 -35.52
C CYS A 758 15.22 -7.85 -34.61
N GLY A 759 15.25 -6.67 -33.97
CA GLY A 759 14.12 -6.11 -33.23
C GLY A 759 12.94 -5.83 -34.15
N THR A 760 13.15 -5.03 -35.19
CA THR A 760 12.11 -4.71 -36.19
C THR A 760 11.51 -5.96 -36.85
N VAL A 761 12.32 -7.01 -37.09
CA VAL A 761 11.84 -8.30 -37.64
C VAL A 761 10.89 -9.00 -36.67
N LEU A 762 11.23 -9.05 -35.38
CA LEU A 762 10.40 -9.69 -34.36
C LEU A 762 9.16 -8.85 -34.03
N GLU A 763 9.26 -7.51 -34.00
CA GLU A 763 8.11 -6.62 -33.82
C GLU A 763 7.11 -6.76 -34.97
N ALA A 764 7.57 -6.87 -36.23
CA ALA A 764 6.72 -7.16 -37.38
C ALA A 764 6.03 -8.55 -37.29
N ALA A 765 6.62 -9.50 -36.55
CA ALA A 765 6.03 -10.79 -36.23
C ALA A 765 5.16 -10.77 -34.95
N ASN A 766 4.87 -9.59 -34.37
CA ASN A 766 4.18 -9.42 -33.09
C ASN A 766 4.89 -10.13 -31.92
N ILE A 767 6.21 -9.97 -31.82
CA ILE A 767 7.07 -10.43 -30.71
C ILE A 767 7.87 -9.23 -30.20
N LEU A 768 7.83 -8.96 -28.89
CA LEU A 768 8.60 -7.88 -28.26
C LEU A 768 9.76 -8.48 -27.45
N GLY A 769 10.99 -8.15 -27.83
CA GLY A 769 12.21 -8.54 -27.12
C GLY A 769 13.03 -7.33 -26.65
N ARG A 770 14.25 -7.55 -26.14
CA ARG A 770 15.22 -6.48 -25.91
C ARG A 770 16.35 -6.55 -26.93
N VAL A 771 16.46 -5.53 -27.79
CA VAL A 771 17.47 -5.43 -28.85
C VAL A 771 18.91 -5.34 -28.32
N GLY A 772 19.87 -5.71 -29.15
CA GLY A 772 21.26 -5.92 -28.78
C GLY A 772 21.97 -4.71 -28.18
N SER A 773 21.67 -3.51 -28.70
CA SER A 773 22.21 -2.23 -28.21
C SER A 773 21.93 -1.97 -26.73
N VAL A 774 20.85 -2.53 -26.16
CA VAL A 774 20.57 -2.46 -24.72
C VAL A 774 21.66 -3.14 -23.89
N PHE A 775 22.31 -4.17 -24.42
CA PHE A 775 23.38 -4.94 -23.78
C PHE A 775 24.79 -4.49 -24.24
N SER A 776 24.86 -3.35 -24.94
CA SER A 776 26.04 -2.84 -25.66
C SER A 776 26.55 -3.74 -26.79
N ASP A 777 25.70 -4.63 -27.32
CA ASP A 777 25.96 -5.42 -28.53
C ASP A 777 25.26 -4.78 -29.75
N ASN A 778 25.30 -5.45 -30.90
CA ASN A 778 24.67 -5.03 -32.14
C ASN A 778 23.21 -5.55 -32.27
N ASP A 779 22.34 -4.77 -32.90
CA ASP A 779 20.89 -5.04 -32.95
C ASP A 779 20.47 -6.21 -33.86
N ARG A 780 21.42 -6.94 -34.47
CA ARG A 780 21.16 -8.28 -35.03
C ARG A 780 20.80 -9.30 -33.94
N TYR A 781 21.12 -9.01 -32.68
CA TYR A 781 20.71 -9.81 -31.53
C TYR A 781 19.48 -9.23 -30.82
N VAL A 782 18.64 -10.12 -30.29
CA VAL A 782 17.51 -9.80 -29.40
C VAL A 782 17.42 -10.81 -28.26
N ARG A 783 17.35 -10.32 -27.02
CA ARG A 783 17.06 -11.15 -25.85
C ARG A 783 15.55 -11.35 -25.68
N LEU A 784 15.11 -12.60 -25.77
CA LEU A 784 13.76 -13.03 -25.42
C LEU A 784 13.75 -13.68 -24.03
N SER A 785 12.75 -13.35 -23.22
CA SER A 785 12.54 -13.92 -21.88
C SER A 785 11.72 -15.20 -21.94
N LEU A 786 12.26 -16.27 -21.35
CA LEU A 786 11.60 -17.58 -21.29
C LEU A 786 10.90 -17.83 -19.94
N ILE A 787 11.22 -16.99 -18.95
CA ILE A 787 10.86 -17.16 -17.52
C ILE A 787 9.53 -16.53 -17.10
N LYS A 788 8.74 -16.00 -18.05
CA LYS A 788 7.44 -15.38 -17.78
C LYS A 788 6.35 -16.43 -17.46
N SER A 789 5.06 -16.07 -17.58
CA SER A 789 3.98 -17.06 -17.39
C SER A 789 3.98 -18.13 -18.49
N GLN A 790 3.32 -19.26 -18.25
CA GLN A 790 3.12 -20.30 -19.25
C GLN A 790 2.45 -19.73 -20.51
N ASP A 791 1.44 -18.87 -20.32
CA ASP A 791 0.70 -18.19 -21.38
C ASP A 791 1.58 -17.27 -22.25
N ASP A 792 2.50 -16.53 -21.61
CA ASP A 792 3.50 -15.71 -22.33
C ASP A 792 4.40 -16.57 -23.21
N PHE A 793 4.86 -17.71 -22.68
CA PHE A 793 5.76 -18.64 -23.37
C PHE A 793 5.06 -19.36 -24.53
N GLU A 794 3.83 -19.82 -24.35
CA GLU A 794 3.06 -20.49 -25.41
C GLU A 794 2.71 -19.53 -26.55
N LEU A 795 2.35 -18.28 -26.26
CA LEU A 795 2.13 -17.25 -27.28
C LEU A 795 3.44 -16.90 -28.01
N LEU A 796 4.57 -16.80 -27.30
CA LEU A 796 5.89 -16.58 -27.90
C LEU A 796 6.27 -17.71 -28.86
N VAL A 797 6.11 -18.97 -28.44
CA VAL A 797 6.38 -20.15 -29.28
C VAL A 797 5.45 -20.20 -30.49
N GLN A 798 4.17 -19.83 -30.34
CA GLN A 798 3.25 -19.71 -31.48
C GLN A 798 3.76 -18.68 -32.49
N ARG A 799 4.07 -17.45 -32.07
CA ARG A 799 4.55 -16.38 -32.97
C ARG A 799 5.87 -16.73 -33.65
N LEU A 800 6.82 -17.33 -32.93
CA LEU A 800 8.09 -17.80 -33.50
C LEU A 800 7.84 -18.92 -34.52
N THR A 801 6.89 -19.83 -34.27
CA THR A 801 6.51 -20.88 -35.23
C THR A 801 5.86 -20.30 -36.47
N GLU A 802 4.97 -19.31 -36.33
CA GLU A 802 4.37 -18.57 -37.44
C GLU A 802 5.47 -17.92 -38.31
N LEU A 803 6.40 -17.17 -37.71
CA LEU A 803 7.52 -16.51 -38.39
C LEU A 803 8.44 -17.50 -39.13
N VAL A 804 8.91 -18.56 -38.45
CA VAL A 804 9.80 -19.56 -39.04
C VAL A 804 9.09 -20.38 -40.13
N SER A 805 7.77 -20.58 -40.04
CA SER A 805 7.00 -21.27 -41.09
C SER A 805 6.90 -20.45 -42.39
N LEU A 806 6.84 -19.11 -42.30
CA LEU A 806 6.82 -18.22 -43.46
C LEU A 806 8.16 -18.24 -44.22
N GLU A 807 9.28 -18.36 -43.51
CA GLU A 807 10.59 -18.50 -44.17
C GLU A 807 10.72 -19.84 -44.90
N ASN A 808 10.25 -20.94 -44.29
CA ASN A 808 10.22 -22.26 -44.93
C ASN A 808 9.25 -22.32 -46.14
N ALA A 809 8.18 -21.51 -46.15
CA ALA A 809 7.32 -21.37 -47.32
C ALA A 809 8.04 -20.73 -48.53
N PHE A 810 9.09 -19.93 -48.30
CA PHE A 810 9.95 -19.38 -49.35
C PHE A 810 11.06 -20.32 -49.83
N SER A 811 11.43 -21.35 -49.03
CA SER A 811 12.44 -22.36 -49.41
C SER A 811 11.85 -23.61 -50.08
N LEU A 812 10.53 -23.82 -50.01
CA LEU A 812 9.84 -25.02 -50.52
C LEU A 812 8.98 -24.77 -51.77
N SER A 813 9.64 -24.47 -52.88
CA SER A 813 9.06 -24.65 -54.22
C SER A 813 9.65 -25.87 -54.94
N ILE A 814 9.26 -27.08 -54.52
CA ILE A 814 9.21 -28.33 -55.32
C ILE A 814 8.60 -29.46 -54.46
N SER A 815 7.46 -30.01 -54.92
CA SER A 815 6.77 -31.22 -54.38
C SER A 815 6.22 -31.15 -52.94
N PHE A 816 5.20 -31.90 -52.51
CA PHE A 816 4.45 -33.02 -53.12
C PHE A 816 2.91 -32.82 -53.00
N LEU A 817 2.12 -33.85 -53.34
CA LEU A 817 0.69 -33.79 -53.70
C LEU A 817 -0.37 -33.66 -52.56
N HIS A 818 -1.48 -33.00 -52.92
CA HIS A 818 -2.90 -33.22 -52.53
C HIS A 818 -3.29 -34.71 -52.30
N LEU A 819 -4.34 -35.13 -51.57
CA LEU A 819 -5.46 -34.46 -50.86
C LEU A 819 -6.14 -35.44 -49.86
N GLN A 820 -6.96 -34.94 -48.90
CA GLN A 820 -7.85 -35.73 -48.03
C GLN A 820 -9.28 -35.92 -48.60
N THR A 821 -10.06 -36.91 -48.13
CA THR A 821 -11.49 -36.78 -47.68
C THR A 821 -12.03 -38.14 -47.17
N GLN A 822 -12.70 -38.23 -45.99
CA GLN A 822 -14.17 -38.15 -45.73
C GLN A 822 -15.01 -39.14 -46.58
N GLN A 823 -16.02 -39.91 -46.10
CA GLN A 823 -16.71 -40.07 -44.79
C GLN A 823 -17.22 -41.56 -44.68
N LEU A 824 -18.25 -42.09 -43.96
CA LEU A 824 -19.45 -41.63 -43.20
C LEU A 824 -19.91 -42.72 -42.16
N LEU A 825 -21.18 -42.71 -41.71
CA LEU A 825 -21.77 -43.45 -40.58
C LEU A 825 -22.64 -44.69 -40.93
N HIS A 826 -22.76 -45.69 -40.02
CA HIS A 826 -24.01 -46.47 -39.90
C HIS A 826 -24.36 -47.16 -38.53
N ARG A 827 -25.61 -46.90 -38.08
CA ARG A 827 -26.55 -47.69 -37.23
C ARG A 827 -26.17 -48.35 -35.87
N MET A 828 -26.62 -47.70 -34.79
CA MET A 828 -27.79 -48.07 -33.92
C MET A 828 -28.05 -49.51 -33.36
N ARG A 829 -28.38 -49.55 -32.03
CA ARG A 829 -29.47 -50.27 -31.29
C ARG A 829 -29.20 -51.49 -30.35
N LYS A 830 -29.28 -51.21 -29.03
CA LYS A 830 -30.25 -51.71 -28.01
C LYS A 830 -30.34 -53.20 -27.52
N THR A 831 -29.83 -53.42 -26.28
CA THR A 831 -30.52 -53.94 -25.05
C THR A 831 -30.91 -55.43 -24.76
N LYS A 832 -30.54 -55.87 -23.53
CA LYS A 832 -31.32 -56.56 -22.43
C LYS A 832 -31.26 -58.10 -22.17
N LYS A 833 -30.71 -58.43 -20.97
CA LYS A 833 -31.27 -59.21 -19.81
C LYS A 833 -31.23 -60.76 -19.66
N TYR A 834 -30.58 -61.19 -18.56
CA TYR A 834 -31.02 -62.17 -17.51
C TYR A 834 -31.09 -63.70 -17.87
N CYS A 835 -31.17 -64.69 -16.95
CA CYS A 835 -31.37 -64.73 -15.47
C CYS A 835 -30.91 -66.06 -14.78
N TYR A 836 -30.97 -66.09 -13.43
CA TYR A 836 -30.98 -67.25 -12.47
C TYR A 836 -29.76 -68.20 -12.40
N GLY A 837 -29.47 -68.90 -11.28
CA GLY A 837 -30.03 -68.89 -9.90
C GLY A 837 -29.22 -69.87 -9.01
N PHE A 838 -28.80 -69.54 -7.78
CA PHE A 838 -29.54 -69.41 -6.50
C PHE A 838 -29.74 -70.73 -5.71
N CYS A 839 -28.89 -70.97 -4.68
CA CYS A 839 -29.12 -71.68 -3.39
C CYS A 839 -27.74 -71.81 -2.67
N VAL A 840 -27.43 -71.26 -1.48
CA VAL A 840 -28.02 -71.31 -0.11
C VAL A 840 -27.29 -72.34 0.79
N PHE A 841 -27.06 -71.97 2.06
CA PHE A 841 -26.15 -72.57 3.08
C PHE A 841 -24.64 -72.41 2.79
N THR A 842 -23.75 -72.20 3.79
CA THR A 842 -23.91 -72.26 5.26
C THR A 842 -23.17 -71.09 5.95
N SER A 843 -23.65 -70.67 7.13
CA SER A 843 -22.91 -69.83 8.08
C SER A 843 -22.10 -70.70 9.07
N ILE A 844 -21.42 -70.08 10.04
CA ILE A 844 -20.76 -70.67 11.22
C ILE A 844 -19.43 -71.43 10.94
N ILE A 845 -18.32 -70.70 10.93
CA ILE A 845 -17.00 -71.17 11.43
C ILE A 845 -16.26 -70.02 12.14
N ILE A 846 -16.06 -68.88 11.46
CA ILE A 846 -15.13 -67.81 11.88
C ILE A 846 -15.77 -66.86 12.90
N ASN A 847 -16.12 -67.38 14.09
CA ASN A 847 -16.41 -66.58 15.29
C ASN A 847 -16.27 -67.36 16.62
N ILE A 848 -15.79 -68.61 16.61
CA ILE A 848 -15.52 -69.42 17.82
C ILE A 848 -14.09 -69.98 17.79
N LEU A 849 -13.14 -69.11 17.41
CA LEU A 849 -11.73 -69.20 17.81
C LEU A 849 -11.37 -67.89 18.51
N PHE A 850 -11.97 -67.68 19.68
CA PHE A 850 -11.28 -67.88 20.96
C PHE A 850 -10.35 -66.72 21.33
N THR A 851 -10.97 -65.66 21.79
CA THR A 851 -10.47 -64.90 22.95
C THR A 851 -10.13 -65.88 24.07
N ILE A 852 -8.84 -66.18 24.27
CA ILE A 852 -8.15 -66.59 25.52
C ILE A 852 -6.66 -66.71 25.17
N ASN A 853 -5.92 -65.60 25.30
CA ASN A 853 -4.48 -65.63 25.60
C ASN A 853 -3.96 -64.28 26.14
N LEU A 854 -4.73 -63.71 27.08
CA LEU A 854 -4.16 -62.88 28.14
C LEU A 854 -4.08 -63.76 29.39
N TYR A 855 -2.89 -64.26 29.73
CA TYR A 855 -2.46 -64.55 31.11
C TYR A 855 -0.96 -64.91 31.09
N PHE A 856 -0.20 -64.42 32.08
CA PHE A 856 1.29 -64.40 32.13
C PHE A 856 1.93 -63.55 31.01
N GLY A 857 2.76 -62.53 31.21
CA GLY A 857 3.41 -61.94 32.41
C GLY A 857 4.94 -62.15 32.38
N GLY A 858 5.81 -61.14 32.56
CA GLY A 858 5.61 -59.68 32.71
C GLY A 858 6.94 -58.94 33.02
N GLY A 859 6.93 -57.60 32.96
CA GLY A 859 8.07 -56.70 33.29
C GLY A 859 9.04 -56.39 32.13
N GLY A 860 9.70 -55.22 32.06
CA GLY A 860 9.51 -53.99 32.85
C GLY A 860 10.57 -52.90 32.60
N GLY A 861 10.16 -51.62 32.65
CA GLY A 861 11.03 -50.42 32.63
C GLY A 861 11.32 -49.81 31.23
N GLY A 862 11.28 -48.48 31.04
CA GLY A 862 10.80 -47.41 31.93
C GLY A 862 11.08 -45.98 31.42
N GLY A 863 10.24 -45.00 31.82
CA GLY A 863 10.42 -43.55 31.60
C GLY A 863 9.96 -43.02 30.23
N GLY A 864 9.12 -41.98 30.10
CA GLY A 864 8.32 -41.24 31.08
C GLY A 864 8.55 -39.72 31.03
N GLY A 865 7.56 -38.94 30.59
CA GLY A 865 7.68 -37.47 30.49
C GLY A 865 6.50 -36.78 29.80
N GLY A 866 5.30 -36.83 30.40
CA GLY A 866 4.13 -36.05 29.99
C GLY A 866 3.84 -34.93 30.99
N CYS A 867 3.33 -33.79 30.53
CA CYS A 867 3.06 -32.63 31.39
C CYS A 867 1.93 -32.91 32.38
N GLY A 868 2.19 -32.68 33.67
CA GLY A 868 1.20 -32.67 34.74
C GLY A 868 1.55 -31.59 35.75
N LEU A 869 0.61 -30.68 36.01
CA LEU A 869 0.74 -29.61 37.00
C LEU A 869 0.32 -30.10 38.38
N SER A 870 0.85 -29.50 39.45
CA SER A 870 0.59 -29.94 40.83
C SER A 870 0.32 -28.78 41.80
N TRP A 871 1.24 -27.82 41.90
CA TRP A 871 1.12 -26.70 42.85
C TRP A 871 0.06 -25.67 42.46
N SER A 872 -0.32 -25.60 41.17
CA SER A 872 -1.30 -24.66 40.66
C SER A 872 -2.76 -25.07 40.91
N GLU A 873 -3.04 -26.29 41.39
CA GLU A 873 -4.39 -26.86 41.45
C GLU A 873 -5.38 -25.99 42.27
N LYS A 874 -4.93 -25.37 43.38
CA LYS A 874 -5.77 -24.44 44.16
C LYS A 874 -5.98 -23.10 43.45
N ALA A 875 -4.93 -22.53 42.85
CA ALA A 875 -5.03 -21.26 42.12
C ALA A 875 -5.87 -21.41 40.84
N ALA A 876 -5.78 -22.56 40.18
CA ALA A 876 -6.64 -22.95 39.06
C ALA A 876 -8.09 -23.14 39.52
N ALA A 877 -8.34 -23.86 40.63
CA ALA A 877 -9.70 -24.03 41.14
C ALA A 877 -10.34 -22.70 41.60
N GLU A 878 -9.57 -21.77 42.16
CA GLU A 878 -10.06 -20.43 42.51
C GLU A 878 -10.29 -19.57 41.25
N ALA A 879 -9.39 -19.63 40.25
CA ALA A 879 -9.58 -18.97 38.95
C ALA A 879 -10.78 -19.53 38.17
N GLU A 880 -10.97 -20.85 38.14
CA GLU A 880 -12.11 -21.53 37.51
C GLU A 880 -13.41 -21.22 38.23
N ALA A 881 -13.42 -21.18 39.57
CA ALA A 881 -14.62 -20.80 40.32
C ALA A 881 -15.06 -19.36 40.05
N VAL A 882 -14.12 -18.43 39.83
CA VAL A 882 -14.40 -17.04 39.45
C VAL A 882 -14.75 -16.91 37.96
N ALA A 883 -14.07 -17.63 37.08
CA ALA A 883 -14.39 -17.67 35.64
C ALA A 883 -15.74 -18.34 35.34
N ALA A 884 -16.21 -19.23 36.22
CA ALA A 884 -17.53 -19.84 36.17
C ALA A 884 -18.67 -18.92 36.67
N ILE A 885 -18.36 -17.71 37.17
CA ILE A 885 -19.38 -16.72 37.51
C ILE A 885 -20.04 -16.22 36.22
N SER A 886 -21.31 -16.57 36.03
CA SER A 886 -22.05 -16.36 34.78
C SER A 886 -22.45 -14.89 34.57
N CYS A 887 -21.50 -14.08 34.11
CA CYS A 887 -21.68 -12.68 33.72
C CYS A 887 -22.39 -12.51 32.35
N SER A 888 -23.42 -13.33 32.09
CA SER A 888 -24.30 -13.33 30.90
C SER A 888 -23.63 -13.35 29.52
N GLY A 889 -22.32 -13.63 29.43
CA GLY A 889 -21.53 -13.42 28.21
C GLY A 889 -21.15 -11.96 27.92
N HIS A 890 -21.48 -11.04 28.84
CA HIS A 890 -21.41 -9.58 28.68
C HIS A 890 -20.57 -8.86 29.74
N GLY A 891 -19.82 -9.64 30.53
CA GLY A 891 -18.80 -9.17 31.48
C GLY A 891 -17.93 -10.33 31.93
N ARG A 892 -17.13 -10.11 32.96
CA ARG A 892 -16.34 -11.15 33.64
C ARG A 892 -16.11 -10.79 35.11
N ALA A 893 -16.00 -11.77 35.99
CA ALA A 893 -15.48 -11.56 37.34
C ALA A 893 -13.95 -11.84 37.35
N TYR A 894 -13.23 -11.18 38.25
CA TYR A 894 -11.77 -11.33 38.43
C TYR A 894 -11.44 -11.74 39.86
N LEU A 895 -10.29 -12.40 40.07
CA LEU A 895 -9.86 -12.91 41.40
C LEU A 895 -9.59 -11.79 42.41
N ASP A 896 -9.20 -10.63 41.90
CA ASP A 896 -8.93 -9.36 42.57
C ASP A 896 -10.02 -8.30 42.31
N GLY A 897 -11.08 -8.68 41.58
CA GLY A 897 -12.19 -7.81 41.23
C GLY A 897 -13.05 -7.41 42.43
N SER A 898 -13.95 -6.46 42.21
CA SER A 898 -14.86 -5.97 43.25
C SER A 898 -15.68 -7.10 43.89
N VAL A 899 -15.85 -7.11 45.22
CA VAL A 899 -16.63 -8.13 45.94
C VAL A 899 -17.95 -7.60 46.50
N ASP A 900 -18.96 -8.48 46.58
CA ASP A 900 -20.25 -8.21 47.21
C ASP A 900 -20.19 -8.24 48.75
N SER A 901 -21.33 -7.96 49.41
CA SER A 901 -21.44 -7.99 50.87
C SER A 901 -21.24 -9.36 51.52
N ASP A 902 -21.31 -10.45 50.73
CA ASP A 902 -21.06 -11.82 51.17
C ASP A 902 -19.63 -12.28 50.81
N GLY A 903 -18.79 -11.38 50.29
CA GLY A 903 -17.38 -11.61 49.98
C GLY A 903 -17.10 -12.31 48.64
N ARG A 904 -18.03 -12.27 47.69
CA ARG A 904 -17.90 -12.93 46.38
C ARG A 904 -17.55 -11.93 45.28
N PRO A 905 -16.62 -12.24 44.35
CA PRO A 905 -16.37 -11.39 43.19
C PRO A 905 -17.64 -11.16 42.37
N VAL A 906 -17.94 -9.90 42.03
CA VAL A 906 -19.04 -9.54 41.14
C VAL A 906 -18.56 -9.41 39.70
N CYS A 907 -19.51 -9.43 38.77
CA CYS A 907 -19.22 -9.23 37.35
C CYS A 907 -18.85 -7.78 37.05
N GLU A 908 -17.68 -7.58 36.45
CA GLU A 908 -17.29 -6.33 35.82
C GLU A 908 -17.70 -6.37 34.35
N CYS A 909 -18.56 -5.45 33.96
CA CYS A 909 -19.25 -5.52 32.67
C CYS A 909 -18.42 -4.94 31.52
N TYR A 910 -18.53 -5.57 30.36
CA TYR A 910 -17.98 -5.00 29.13
C TYR A 910 -18.74 -3.71 28.77
N ALA A 911 -18.13 -2.89 27.91
CA ALA A 911 -18.64 -1.56 27.59
C ALA A 911 -20.15 -1.58 27.27
N CYS A 912 -20.89 -0.70 27.93
CA CYS A 912 -22.32 -0.50 27.76
C CYS A 912 -23.25 -1.64 28.21
N HIS A 913 -22.73 -2.65 28.90
CA HIS A 913 -23.53 -3.57 29.72
C HIS A 913 -23.48 -3.19 31.20
N VAL A 914 -24.56 -3.44 31.93
CA VAL A 914 -24.74 -3.11 33.35
C VAL A 914 -25.58 -4.18 34.06
N GLY A 915 -25.63 -4.10 35.40
CA GLY A 915 -26.32 -5.07 36.26
C GLY A 915 -25.38 -6.13 36.83
N ILE A 916 -25.85 -6.84 37.86
CA ILE A 916 -25.03 -7.78 38.68
C ILE A 916 -24.44 -8.93 37.86
N ASP A 917 -25.10 -9.31 36.77
CA ASP A 917 -24.71 -10.35 35.81
C ASP A 917 -24.40 -9.79 34.41
N CYS A 918 -24.33 -8.47 34.26
CA CYS A 918 -24.13 -7.75 32.98
C CYS A 918 -25.19 -8.01 31.90
N SER A 919 -26.35 -8.57 32.25
CA SER A 919 -27.43 -8.90 31.31
C SER A 919 -28.13 -7.67 30.69
N GLN A 920 -27.95 -6.47 31.24
CA GLN A 920 -28.75 -5.29 30.89
C GLN A 920 -27.94 -4.32 30.01
N LEU A 921 -28.45 -4.02 28.81
CA LEU A 921 -27.81 -3.07 27.90
C LEU A 921 -28.15 -1.63 28.30
N SER A 922 -27.14 -0.76 28.36
CA SER A 922 -27.29 0.67 28.68
C SER A 922 -27.91 1.45 27.51
N PRO A 923 -29.09 2.09 27.67
CA PRO A 923 -29.74 2.81 26.58
C PRO A 923 -28.99 4.10 26.22
N GLY A 924 -28.33 4.13 25.06
CA GLY A 924 -27.64 5.32 24.52
C GLY A 924 -26.20 5.12 24.06
N CYS A 925 -25.70 3.87 24.01
CA CYS A 925 -24.34 3.55 23.58
C CYS A 925 -24.24 3.23 22.08
N ALA A 926 -23.08 3.54 21.49
CA ALA A 926 -22.60 3.05 20.20
C ALA A 926 -21.25 2.34 20.40
N ALA A 927 -20.93 1.34 19.56
CA ALA A 927 -19.70 0.53 19.62
C ALA A 927 -19.18 0.24 18.19
N ASP A 928 -17.85 0.19 18.02
CA ASP A 928 -17.15 0.15 16.72
C ASP A 928 -15.67 -0.32 16.88
N ALA A 929 -15.09 -1.03 15.87
CA ALA A 929 -13.64 -1.39 15.72
C ALA A 929 -13.34 -2.38 14.53
N ASP A 930 -12.39 -2.10 13.61
CA ASP A 930 -11.98 -2.97 12.46
C ASP A 930 -10.50 -2.82 11.89
N SER A 931 -9.99 -3.74 11.00
CA SER A 931 -9.00 -3.57 9.85
C SER A 931 -7.44 -3.90 9.90
N ALA A 932 -6.83 -4.84 9.12
CA ALA A 932 -5.55 -5.55 9.51
C ALA A 932 -4.28 -5.70 8.52
N ILE A 933 -3.10 -6.34 8.90
CA ILE A 933 -1.75 -6.78 8.23
C ILE A 933 -1.11 -8.25 7.93
N LEU A 934 -0.70 -8.72 6.71
CA LEU A 934 0.12 -9.98 6.40
C LEU A 934 0.73 -9.95 4.96
N VAL A 935 1.54 -10.95 4.54
CA VAL A 935 1.84 -11.26 3.11
C VAL A 935 1.88 -12.77 2.76
N SER A 936 1.55 -13.13 1.52
CA SER A 936 1.63 -14.50 1.00
C SER A 936 2.97 -14.84 0.30
N GLY A 937 3.25 -16.13 0.14
CA GLY A 937 4.35 -16.64 -0.69
C GLY A 937 4.28 -16.40 -2.21
N TRP A 938 3.32 -15.62 -2.75
CA TRP A 938 3.32 -15.19 -4.17
C TRP A 938 2.58 -13.87 -4.47
N HIS A 939 2.35 -13.02 -3.47
CA HIS A 939 1.89 -11.63 -3.68
C HIS A 939 2.92 -10.81 -4.50
N ARG A 940 2.47 -10.09 -5.54
CA ARG A 940 3.26 -9.17 -6.40
C ARG A 940 4.70 -9.64 -6.66
N MET A 941 4.85 -10.80 -7.31
CA MET A 941 6.18 -11.32 -7.70
C MET A 941 6.91 -10.39 -8.70
N SER A 942 6.18 -9.63 -9.52
CA SER A 942 6.67 -8.62 -10.50
C SER A 942 7.58 -7.53 -9.92
N TYR A 943 8.53 -7.02 -10.71
CA TYR A 943 9.12 -5.69 -10.43
C TYR A 943 8.06 -4.56 -10.46
N GLY A 944 7.13 -4.59 -11.42
CA GLY A 944 6.10 -3.56 -11.65
C GLY A 944 4.75 -3.84 -10.98
N TYR A 945 3.79 -2.91 -11.06
CA TYR A 945 2.39 -3.15 -10.65
C TYR A 945 1.59 -3.90 -11.73
N ASN A 946 0.28 -3.66 -11.86
CA ASN A 946 -0.48 -4.09 -13.03
C ASN A 946 -0.51 -3.02 -14.12
N ASP A 947 -0.69 -1.75 -13.78
CA ASP A 947 -0.92 -0.61 -14.70
C ASP A 947 0.19 -0.36 -15.73
N LYS A 948 1.31 -1.15 -15.65
CA LYS A 948 4.17 -1.05 -15.91
C LYS A 948 5.27 -0.28 -14.94
N SER A 949 5.07 0.94 -14.36
CA SER A 949 5.56 1.60 -13.12
C SER A 949 5.70 0.76 -11.80
N TYR A 950 5.92 1.43 -10.66
CA TYR A 950 6.36 0.84 -9.38
C TYR A 950 5.49 1.13 -8.15
N MET A 951 4.43 1.94 -8.25
CA MET A 951 3.65 2.48 -7.11
C MET A 951 2.17 2.05 -7.13
N SER A 952 1.58 1.76 -5.96
CA SER A 952 0.14 1.47 -5.84
C SER A 952 -0.72 2.74 -5.90
N VAL A 953 -1.63 2.79 -6.88
CA VAL A 953 -2.65 3.84 -7.01
C VAL A 953 -3.61 3.86 -5.81
N GLU A 954 -3.97 2.70 -5.28
CA GLU A 954 -4.85 2.60 -4.10
C GLU A 954 -4.14 3.11 -2.82
N LEU A 955 -2.83 2.91 -2.69
CA LEU A 955 -2.05 3.56 -1.63
C LEU A 955 -1.98 5.09 -1.82
N GLU A 956 -1.84 5.56 -3.06
CA GLU A 956 -1.85 6.99 -3.38
C GLU A 956 -3.19 7.65 -3.00
N ASN A 957 -4.32 6.98 -3.32
CA ASN A 957 -5.66 7.41 -2.92
C ASN A 957 -5.77 7.59 -1.39
N TYR A 958 -5.24 6.65 -0.60
CA TYR A 958 -5.29 6.73 0.86
C TYR A 958 -4.34 7.78 1.45
N ILE A 959 -3.19 8.05 0.82
CA ILE A 959 -2.31 9.17 1.17
C ILE A 959 -3.01 10.51 0.91
N ARG A 960 -3.68 10.66 -0.24
CA ARG A 960 -4.48 11.86 -0.57
C ARG A 960 -5.65 12.05 0.40
N LYS A 961 -6.40 10.98 0.71
CA LYS A 961 -7.49 10.97 1.71
C LYS A 961 -6.97 11.38 3.09
N LEU A 962 -5.82 10.85 3.53
CA LEU A 962 -5.19 11.22 4.81
C LEU A 962 -4.89 12.72 4.87
N HIS A 963 -4.22 13.28 3.87
CA HIS A 963 -3.87 14.71 3.88
C HIS A 963 -5.10 15.62 3.81
N SER A 964 -6.15 15.22 3.08
CA SER A 964 -7.45 15.89 3.07
C SER A 964 -8.12 15.91 4.45
N ILE A 965 -8.15 14.77 5.14
CA ILE A 965 -8.70 14.62 6.50
C ILE A 965 -7.91 15.43 7.53
N VAL A 966 -6.57 15.35 7.49
CA VAL A 966 -5.70 16.00 8.48
C VAL A 966 -5.56 17.51 8.22
N GLY A 967 -5.75 17.96 6.98
CA GLY A 967 -5.61 19.36 6.59
C GLY A 967 -4.18 19.90 6.68
N ASN A 968 -3.15 19.03 6.63
CA ASN A 968 -1.75 19.39 6.76
C ASN A 968 -1.00 19.56 5.43
N ALA A 969 -1.55 19.14 4.29
CA ALA A 969 -0.91 19.32 2.98
C ALA A 969 -1.94 19.47 1.85
N ILE A 970 -1.67 20.32 0.87
CA ILE A 970 -2.39 20.33 -0.40
C ILE A 970 -1.79 19.23 -1.28
N THR A 971 -2.56 18.16 -1.52
CA THR A 971 -2.21 17.10 -2.49
C THR A 971 -2.96 17.23 -3.82
N GLU A 972 -4.01 18.04 -3.89
CA GLU A 972 -4.79 18.32 -5.10
C GLU A 972 -3.88 18.98 -6.16
N ASP A 973 -3.96 18.52 -7.41
CA ASP A 973 -3.06 18.89 -8.51
C ASP A 973 -1.56 18.79 -8.15
N ARG A 974 -1.18 17.75 -7.40
CA ARG A 974 0.22 17.38 -7.11
C ARG A 974 0.50 15.96 -7.58
N TYR A 975 1.71 15.72 -8.07
CA TYR A 975 2.27 14.38 -8.24
C TYR A 975 2.73 13.81 -6.91
N ILE A 976 2.76 12.47 -6.79
CA ILE A 976 3.24 11.77 -5.59
C ILE A 976 4.30 10.75 -5.99
N VAL A 977 5.41 10.70 -5.24
CA VAL A 977 6.49 9.71 -5.41
C VAL A 977 6.71 9.00 -4.08
N PHE A 978 6.64 7.68 -4.07
CA PHE A 978 7.01 6.89 -2.88
C PHE A 978 8.53 6.71 -2.81
N GLY A 979 9.07 6.48 -1.59
CA GLY A 979 10.46 6.06 -1.39
C GLY A 979 10.69 5.25 -0.12
N ILE A 980 11.90 4.72 0.01
CA ILE A 980 12.35 3.80 1.06
C ILE A 980 12.65 4.60 2.34
N GLY A 981 11.56 5.01 2.98
CA GLY A 981 11.57 6.10 3.97
C GLY A 981 11.73 7.47 3.31
N SER A 982 11.91 8.51 4.12
CA SER A 982 12.32 9.82 3.61
C SER A 982 13.80 9.89 3.21
N SER A 983 14.66 8.98 3.69
CA SER A 983 16.11 8.96 3.38
C SER A 983 16.39 8.98 1.88
N GLN A 984 15.88 7.96 1.16
CA GLN A 984 15.98 7.85 -0.30
C GLN A 984 15.38 9.08 -1.03
N LEU A 985 14.26 9.62 -0.52
CA LEU A 985 13.58 10.78 -1.11
C LEU A 985 14.35 12.10 -0.93
N LEU A 986 15.09 12.28 0.17
CA LEU A 986 15.97 13.44 0.35
C LEU A 986 17.04 13.47 -0.74
N ASN A 987 17.63 12.31 -1.05
CA ASN A 987 18.65 12.17 -2.09
C ASN A 987 18.07 12.34 -3.49
N ALA A 988 16.91 11.73 -3.75
CA ALA A 988 16.17 11.88 -5.01
C ALA A 988 15.75 13.34 -5.27
N ALA A 989 15.32 14.07 -4.22
CA ALA A 989 14.93 15.48 -4.31
C ALA A 989 16.13 16.40 -4.56
N VAL A 990 17.26 16.19 -3.87
CA VAL A 990 18.51 16.91 -4.16
C VAL A 990 18.98 16.65 -5.59
N TYR A 991 19.00 15.40 -6.04
CA TYR A 991 19.33 15.06 -7.43
C TYR A 991 18.39 15.78 -8.42
N ALA A 992 17.07 15.67 -8.24
CA ALA A 992 16.08 16.23 -9.17
C ALA A 992 16.14 17.76 -9.26
N LEU A 993 16.40 18.45 -8.14
CA LEU A 993 16.53 19.91 -8.09
C LEU A 993 17.93 20.40 -8.53
N SER A 994 18.94 19.54 -8.64
CA SER A 994 20.29 19.95 -9.05
C SER A 994 20.40 20.21 -10.56
N SER A 995 21.38 21.04 -10.96
CA SER A 995 21.60 21.42 -12.35
C SER A 995 22.62 20.51 -13.03
N GLU A 996 22.13 19.65 -13.93
CA GLU A 996 22.96 18.71 -14.72
C GLU A 996 23.74 19.39 -15.87
N THR A 997 23.48 20.68 -16.13
CA THR A 997 24.11 21.47 -17.21
C THR A 997 25.00 22.61 -16.72
N SER A 998 25.16 22.75 -15.40
CA SER A 998 26.02 23.76 -14.78
C SER A 998 27.51 23.36 -14.87
N SER A 999 28.40 24.34 -15.01
CA SER A 999 29.86 24.12 -14.86
C SER A 999 30.32 24.10 -13.39
N SER A 1000 29.41 24.19 -12.43
CA SER A 1000 29.67 24.05 -10.99
C SER A 1000 28.49 23.38 -10.26
N PRO A 1001 28.75 22.54 -9.24
CA PRO A 1001 27.69 21.80 -8.53
C PRO A 1001 26.69 22.73 -7.82
N SER A 1002 25.43 22.26 -7.74
CA SER A 1002 24.36 22.89 -6.97
C SER A 1002 24.69 22.87 -5.46
N ASN A 1003 24.37 23.95 -4.75
CA ASN A 1003 24.77 24.15 -3.36
C ASN A 1003 23.64 23.76 -2.41
N VAL A 1004 23.85 22.79 -1.52
CA VAL A 1004 22.83 22.30 -0.59
C VAL A 1004 23.06 22.89 0.79
N VAL A 1005 22.02 23.47 1.40
CA VAL A 1005 22.09 24.17 2.71
C VAL A 1005 20.91 23.81 3.63
N ALA A 1006 21.11 24.00 4.94
CA ALA A 1006 20.06 23.81 5.95
C ALA A 1006 20.24 24.78 7.14
N SER A 1007 19.14 25.30 7.70
CA SER A 1007 19.20 26.29 8.80
C SER A 1007 19.44 25.64 10.17
N ILE A 1008 20.58 25.95 10.81
CA ILE A 1008 20.97 25.40 12.13
C ILE A 1008 19.92 25.74 13.21
N PRO A 1009 19.63 24.82 14.16
CA PRO A 1009 20.01 23.40 14.18
C PRO A 1009 19.17 22.57 13.18
N PHE A 1010 19.79 21.62 12.48
CA PHE A 1010 19.14 20.82 11.42
C PHE A 1010 19.40 19.31 11.55
N TYR A 1011 18.59 18.50 10.86
CA TYR A 1011 18.73 17.04 10.87
C TYR A 1011 20.05 16.58 10.21
N PRO A 1012 20.94 15.83 10.90
CA PRO A 1012 22.33 15.67 10.43
C PRO A 1012 22.48 14.95 9.09
N MET A 1013 21.52 14.09 8.73
CA MET A 1013 21.54 13.29 7.50
C MET A 1013 21.47 14.14 6.22
N TYR A 1014 21.03 15.41 6.28
CA TYR A 1014 21.13 16.32 5.13
C TYR A 1014 22.60 16.53 4.75
N ARG A 1015 23.46 16.82 5.73
CA ARG A 1015 24.91 16.92 5.51
C ARG A 1015 25.51 15.56 5.18
N THR A 1016 25.21 14.54 5.98
CA THR A 1016 25.87 13.23 5.85
C THR A 1016 25.64 12.59 4.49
N GLN A 1017 24.39 12.57 3.99
CA GLN A 1017 24.09 11.96 2.70
C GLN A 1017 24.65 12.77 1.52
N THR A 1018 24.43 14.09 1.49
CA THR A 1018 24.91 14.95 0.40
C THR A 1018 26.43 14.89 0.25
N VAL A 1019 27.18 14.78 1.36
CA VAL A 1019 28.64 14.55 1.31
C VAL A 1019 28.98 13.11 0.93
N PHE A 1020 28.28 12.10 1.47
CA PHE A 1020 28.58 10.68 1.25
C PHE A 1020 28.50 10.25 -0.22
N PHE A 1021 27.47 10.68 -0.95
CA PHE A 1021 27.31 10.30 -2.37
C PHE A 1021 28.35 10.93 -3.30
N ASN A 1022 29.03 12.00 -2.84
CA ASN A 1022 30.08 12.75 -3.53
C ASN A 1022 29.84 12.88 -5.06
N SER A 1023 28.69 13.45 -5.43
CA SER A 1023 28.26 13.59 -6.82
C SER A 1023 28.75 14.91 -7.41
N LYS A 1024 29.26 14.89 -8.65
CA LYS A 1024 29.70 16.10 -9.37
C LYS A 1024 28.58 17.14 -9.58
N ASN A 1025 27.33 16.74 -9.37
CA ASN A 1025 26.14 17.57 -9.58
C ASN A 1025 25.82 18.48 -8.38
N PHE A 1026 26.24 18.14 -7.14
CA PHE A 1026 25.85 18.88 -5.93
C PHE A 1026 26.86 18.78 -4.78
N GLN A 1027 26.89 19.79 -3.91
CA GLN A 1027 27.78 19.87 -2.75
C GLN A 1027 27.08 20.51 -1.53
N PHE A 1028 27.42 20.08 -0.31
CA PHE A 1028 26.85 20.66 0.92
C PHE A 1028 27.66 21.89 1.39
N GLN A 1029 26.98 23.03 1.59
CA GLN A 1029 27.59 24.32 1.93
C GLN A 1029 27.28 24.84 3.34
N GLY A 1030 26.56 24.07 4.17
CA GLY A 1030 26.36 24.40 5.59
C GLY A 1030 25.11 25.22 5.87
N ASP A 1031 25.25 26.21 6.77
CA ASP A 1031 24.12 26.98 7.29
C ASP A 1031 23.54 27.98 6.29
N THR A 1032 22.21 27.99 6.17
CA THR A 1032 21.50 28.85 5.23
C THR A 1032 21.72 30.35 5.49
N LYS A 1033 21.79 30.79 6.76
CA LYS A 1033 21.99 32.22 7.09
C LYS A 1033 23.43 32.65 6.83
N ALA A 1034 24.40 31.80 7.17
CA ALA A 1034 25.80 32.01 6.81
C ALA A 1034 25.98 32.08 5.28
N TRP A 1035 25.28 31.25 4.51
CA TRP A 1035 25.27 31.33 3.04
C TRP A 1035 24.72 32.67 2.56
N GLN A 1036 23.55 33.08 3.07
CA GLN A 1036 22.85 34.33 2.71
C GLN A 1036 23.66 35.60 2.98
N LEU A 1037 24.46 35.60 4.06
CA LEU A 1037 25.32 36.73 4.40
C LEU A 1037 26.59 36.82 3.54
N ASN A 1038 27.11 35.68 3.07
CA ASN A 1038 28.41 35.61 2.40
C ASN A 1038 28.34 35.71 0.86
N ASN A 1039 27.15 35.57 0.26
CA ASN A 1039 26.98 35.55 -1.20
C ASN A 1039 25.84 36.48 -1.64
N SER A 1040 26.12 37.40 -2.57
CA SER A 1040 25.21 38.48 -2.97
C SER A 1040 24.51 38.29 -4.32
N THR A 1041 24.67 37.13 -4.96
CA THR A 1041 24.06 36.78 -6.25
C THR A 1041 23.36 35.43 -6.19
N ASN A 1042 22.29 35.29 -6.96
CA ASN A 1042 21.43 34.11 -6.99
C ASN A 1042 22.13 32.95 -7.72
N MET A 1043 22.97 32.21 -6.99
CA MET A 1043 23.60 30.97 -7.46
C MET A 1043 22.62 29.79 -7.37
N ASP A 1044 22.99 28.66 -7.97
CA ASP A 1044 22.19 27.45 -7.88
C ASP A 1044 22.29 26.85 -6.46
N VAL A 1045 21.22 27.01 -5.68
CA VAL A 1045 21.12 26.61 -4.26
C VAL A 1045 19.83 25.82 -4.02
N VAL A 1046 19.91 24.78 -3.19
CA VAL A 1046 18.79 23.96 -2.71
C VAL A 1046 18.73 24.02 -1.19
N GLU A 1047 17.63 24.51 -0.62
CA GLU A 1047 17.45 24.65 0.84
C GLU A 1047 16.59 23.51 1.41
N PHE A 1048 17.11 22.77 2.39
CA PHE A 1048 16.33 21.88 3.25
C PHE A 1048 15.62 22.68 4.34
N VAL A 1049 14.28 22.54 4.42
CA VAL A 1049 13.43 23.20 5.42
C VAL A 1049 12.67 22.13 6.21
N THR A 1050 13.08 21.86 7.45
CA THR A 1050 12.40 20.88 8.31
C THR A 1050 11.32 21.59 9.14
N SER A 1051 10.07 21.16 9.08
CA SER A 1051 8.95 21.88 9.71
C SER A 1051 7.80 20.93 10.10
N PRO A 1052 7.58 20.64 11.40
CA PRO A 1052 8.41 20.97 12.56
C PRO A 1052 9.86 20.50 12.44
N ASN A 1053 10.77 21.32 12.93
CA ASN A 1053 12.21 21.07 12.85
C ASN A 1053 12.68 19.98 13.83
N ASN A 1054 13.82 19.37 13.52
CA ASN A 1054 14.53 18.42 14.38
C ASN A 1054 15.89 19.06 14.71
N PRO A 1055 16.15 19.42 15.98
CA PRO A 1055 15.62 18.79 17.20
C PRO A 1055 14.45 19.51 17.90
N ASP A 1056 14.29 20.83 17.74
CA ASP A 1056 13.46 21.69 18.60
C ASP A 1056 11.93 21.54 18.42
N GLY A 1057 11.45 21.19 17.23
CA GLY A 1057 10.01 21.17 16.90
C GLY A 1057 9.42 22.50 16.43
N GLU A 1058 10.23 23.49 16.06
CA GLU A 1058 9.74 24.76 15.52
C GLU A 1058 9.19 24.63 14.08
N LEU A 1059 8.11 25.35 13.78
CA LEU A 1059 7.57 25.46 12.41
C LEU A 1059 8.40 26.43 11.55
N LYS A 1060 9.58 25.97 11.09
CA LYS A 1060 10.45 26.74 10.19
C LYS A 1060 9.82 26.97 8.81
N LYS A 1061 10.34 27.98 8.11
CA LYS A 1061 10.09 28.34 6.70
C LYS A 1061 11.43 28.55 6.00
N SER A 1062 11.44 28.50 4.67
CA SER A 1062 12.63 28.83 3.85
C SER A 1062 13.17 30.24 4.15
N VAL A 1063 14.49 30.35 4.15
CA VAL A 1063 15.25 31.61 4.35
C VAL A 1063 15.71 32.21 3.02
N LEU A 1064 15.95 31.40 1.98
CA LEU A 1064 16.42 31.86 0.66
C LEU A 1064 15.31 31.99 -0.39
N GLY A 1065 14.26 31.18 -0.28
CA GLY A 1065 13.30 30.94 -1.37
C GLY A 1065 13.89 30.09 -2.50
N GLY A 1066 13.14 29.96 -3.61
CA GLY A 1066 13.56 29.16 -4.76
C GLY A 1066 13.46 27.66 -4.51
N LYS A 1067 14.49 26.90 -4.91
CA LYS A 1067 14.52 25.43 -4.82
C LYS A 1067 14.55 25.00 -3.35
N THR A 1068 13.42 24.48 -2.86
CA THR A 1068 13.25 24.12 -1.45
C THR A 1068 12.77 22.68 -1.32
N ILE A 1069 13.27 21.98 -0.30
CA ILE A 1069 12.83 20.63 0.09
C ILE A 1069 12.23 20.75 1.49
N TYR A 1070 10.90 20.68 1.59
CA TYR A 1070 10.22 20.75 2.88
C TYR A 1070 10.08 19.36 3.50
N ASP A 1071 10.90 19.06 4.51
CA ASP A 1071 10.76 17.84 5.32
C ASP A 1071 9.68 18.06 6.39
N HIS A 1072 8.51 17.47 6.14
CA HIS A 1072 7.33 17.49 6.99
C HIS A 1072 7.14 16.17 7.77
N ALA A 1073 8.23 15.41 8.03
CA ALA A 1073 8.16 14.14 8.79
C ALA A 1073 7.41 14.27 10.13
N TYR A 1074 7.44 15.43 10.77
CA TYR A 1074 6.77 15.69 12.06
C TYR A 1074 5.48 16.53 11.94
N PHE A 1075 4.99 16.86 10.73
CA PHE A 1075 3.86 17.79 10.56
C PHE A 1075 2.50 17.09 10.72
N TRP A 1076 2.29 16.53 11.91
CA TRP A 1076 1.13 15.72 12.27
C TRP A 1076 0.51 16.19 13.60
N PRO A 1077 -0.83 16.08 13.77
CA PRO A 1077 -1.54 16.57 14.96
C PRO A 1077 -1.07 16.03 16.33
N HIS A 1078 -0.28 14.96 16.36
CA HIS A 1078 0.31 14.41 17.59
C HIS A 1078 1.65 15.06 18.00
N PHE A 1079 2.36 15.74 17.09
CA PHE A 1079 3.58 16.49 17.43
C PHE A 1079 3.37 18.01 17.48
N THR A 1080 2.47 18.54 16.65
CA THR A 1080 2.28 19.99 16.50
C THR A 1080 0.83 20.34 16.18
N PRO A 1081 0.34 21.55 16.51
CA PRO A 1081 -0.90 22.07 15.94
C PRO A 1081 -0.74 22.23 14.42
N VAL A 1082 -1.79 21.91 13.66
CA VAL A 1082 -1.84 22.16 12.21
C VAL A 1082 -2.53 23.51 11.99
N PRO A 1083 -1.81 24.61 11.68
CA PRO A 1083 -2.45 25.92 11.54
C PRO A 1083 -3.11 26.13 10.17
N ALA A 1084 -2.60 25.46 9.14
CA ALA A 1084 -3.03 25.49 7.75
C ALA A 1084 -2.36 24.33 6.98
N PRO A 1085 -2.90 23.88 5.84
CA PRO A 1085 -2.20 22.95 4.97
C PRO A 1085 -0.95 23.57 4.37
N SER A 1086 0.12 22.77 4.24
CA SER A 1086 1.33 23.18 3.52
C SER A 1086 1.13 23.06 2.01
N ASP A 1087 1.63 24.03 1.26
CA ASP A 1087 1.58 24.07 -0.22
C ASP A 1087 2.94 24.48 -0.80
N GLN A 1088 3.97 23.70 -0.50
CA GLN A 1088 5.33 23.90 -1.00
C GLN A 1088 5.55 23.07 -2.27
N ASP A 1089 6.55 23.45 -3.07
CA ASP A 1089 6.72 22.90 -4.43
C ASP A 1089 7.22 21.45 -4.42
N LEU A 1090 7.96 21.07 -3.37
CA LEU A 1090 8.33 19.70 -3.01
C LEU A 1090 8.25 19.53 -1.49
N MET A 1091 7.37 18.64 -1.04
CA MET A 1091 7.13 18.29 0.37
C MET A 1091 7.40 16.80 0.60
N LEU A 1092 8.09 16.44 1.69
CA LEU A 1092 8.40 15.06 2.07
C LEU A 1092 7.73 14.65 3.38
N PHE A 1093 7.17 13.44 3.40
CA PHE A 1093 6.53 12.83 4.56
C PHE A 1093 7.02 11.40 4.77
N THR A 1094 6.84 10.84 5.97
CA THR A 1094 7.20 9.43 6.24
C THR A 1094 6.24 8.74 7.20
N LEU A 1095 5.91 7.49 6.86
CA LEU A 1095 5.18 6.56 7.72
C LEU A 1095 5.89 6.38 9.07
N SER A 1096 7.24 6.42 9.05
CA SER A 1096 8.12 6.23 10.21
C SER A 1096 7.74 7.10 11.40
N LYS A 1097 7.17 8.29 11.18
CA LYS A 1097 6.79 9.26 12.21
C LYS A 1097 5.28 9.42 12.36
N LEU A 1098 4.50 9.13 11.32
CA LEU A 1098 3.04 9.10 11.38
C LEU A 1098 2.52 7.93 12.24
N THR A 1099 2.90 6.69 11.96
CA THR A 1099 2.37 5.48 12.62
C THR A 1099 3.39 4.76 13.51
N GLY A 1100 4.59 5.32 13.64
CA GLY A 1100 5.71 4.69 14.35
C GLY A 1100 6.40 3.55 13.58
N HIS A 1101 5.95 3.24 12.37
CA HIS A 1101 6.48 2.16 11.53
C HIS A 1101 7.77 2.56 10.81
N ALA A 1102 8.83 2.79 11.57
CA ALA A 1102 10.16 3.07 11.05
C ALA A 1102 10.74 1.87 10.27
N GLY A 1103 10.54 0.66 10.79
CA GLY A 1103 11.04 -0.61 10.24
C GLY A 1103 10.47 -1.00 8.88
N SER A 1104 9.27 -0.56 8.51
CA SER A 1104 8.68 -0.81 7.18
C SER A 1104 9.38 -0.04 6.04
N ARG A 1105 10.20 0.97 6.38
CA ARG A 1105 10.93 1.83 5.44
C ARG A 1105 10.06 2.46 4.34
N PHE A 1106 9.08 3.30 4.72
CA PHE A 1106 8.24 4.01 3.76
C PHE A 1106 8.18 5.54 3.97
N GLY A 1107 8.22 6.28 2.87
CA GLY A 1107 7.93 7.71 2.80
C GLY A 1107 7.35 8.10 1.44
N TRP A 1108 6.86 9.33 1.34
CA TRP A 1108 6.33 9.87 0.10
C TRP A 1108 6.65 11.36 -0.06
N ALA A 1109 6.85 11.77 -1.30
CA ALA A 1109 6.97 13.15 -1.74
C ALA A 1109 5.65 13.61 -2.35
N VAL A 1110 5.30 14.88 -2.17
CA VAL A 1110 4.20 15.59 -2.83
C VAL A 1110 4.82 16.74 -3.62
N ILE A 1111 4.59 16.78 -4.93
CA ILE A 1111 5.39 17.59 -5.87
C ILE A 1111 4.47 18.37 -6.83
N LYS A 1112 4.73 19.66 -7.04
CA LYS A 1112 4.05 20.49 -8.05
C LYS A 1112 4.63 20.29 -9.45
N ASP A 1113 5.96 20.33 -9.54
CA ASP A 1113 6.68 20.32 -10.80
C ASP A 1113 6.79 18.91 -11.41
N LYS A 1114 6.45 18.80 -12.71
CA LYS A 1114 6.42 17.52 -13.43
C LYS A 1114 7.82 16.99 -13.76
N ASP A 1115 8.77 17.86 -14.05
CA ASP A 1115 10.12 17.48 -14.44
C ASP A 1115 10.90 17.02 -13.19
N VAL A 1116 10.67 17.68 -12.06
CA VAL A 1116 11.16 17.23 -10.74
C VAL A 1116 10.56 15.87 -10.37
N TYR A 1117 9.26 15.66 -10.59
CA TYR A 1117 8.60 14.37 -10.41
C TYR A 1117 9.21 13.26 -11.28
N GLU A 1118 9.42 13.51 -12.58
CA GLU A 1118 10.00 12.52 -13.49
C GLU A 1118 11.49 12.23 -13.19
N LYS A 1119 12.27 13.23 -12.75
CA LYS A 1119 13.63 13.02 -12.25
C LYS A 1119 13.68 12.21 -10.95
N MET A 1120 12.77 12.47 -10.01
CA MET A 1120 12.68 11.66 -8.78
C MET A 1120 12.30 10.21 -9.12
N LEU A 1121 11.35 9.97 -10.01
CA LEU A 1121 11.03 8.62 -10.48
C LEU A 1121 12.22 7.95 -11.19
N ALA A 1122 13.01 8.70 -11.98
CA ALA A 1122 14.22 8.18 -12.61
C ALA A 1122 15.25 7.72 -11.55
N TYR A 1123 15.47 8.51 -10.50
CA TYR A 1123 16.34 8.15 -9.37
C TYR A 1123 15.87 6.86 -8.67
N ILE A 1124 14.61 6.80 -8.25
CA ILE A 1124 14.01 5.63 -7.56
C ILE A 1124 14.09 4.36 -8.43
N LYS A 1125 14.01 4.50 -9.75
CA LYS A 1125 14.16 3.41 -10.73
C LYS A 1125 15.60 2.94 -10.90
N VAL A 1126 16.58 3.86 -10.99
CA VAL A 1126 17.99 3.50 -11.25
C VAL A 1126 18.73 3.04 -9.99
N ALA A 1127 18.37 3.57 -8.81
CA ALA A 1127 18.93 3.12 -7.55
C ALA A 1127 18.46 1.69 -7.19
N ASP A 1128 17.13 1.49 -7.08
CA ASP A 1128 16.59 0.30 -6.40
C ASP A 1128 15.51 -0.46 -7.19
N LEU A 1129 15.16 -0.03 -8.41
CA LEU A 1129 14.01 -0.50 -9.19
C LEU A 1129 12.68 -0.42 -8.42
N GLY A 1130 12.48 0.68 -7.68
CA GLY A 1130 11.29 0.91 -6.87
C GLY A 1130 11.29 0.15 -5.54
N ILE A 1131 10.14 0.21 -4.86
CA ILE A 1131 9.97 -0.18 -3.45
C ILE A 1131 9.30 -1.55 -3.35
N SER A 1132 9.64 -2.28 -2.29
CA SER A 1132 8.94 -3.50 -1.90
C SER A 1132 7.42 -3.34 -1.91
N LYS A 1133 6.75 -4.30 -2.53
CA LYS A 1133 5.28 -4.38 -2.59
C LYS A 1133 4.71 -4.77 -1.22
N ASP A 1134 5.47 -5.55 -0.43
CA ASP A 1134 5.16 -5.93 0.96
C ASP A 1134 4.98 -4.68 1.83
N THR A 1135 5.94 -3.75 1.73
CA THR A 1135 5.87 -2.43 2.39
C THR A 1135 4.65 -1.64 1.93
N GLN A 1136 4.40 -1.53 0.62
CA GLN A 1136 3.28 -0.73 0.11
C GLN A 1136 1.92 -1.25 0.60
N LEU A 1137 1.74 -2.57 0.70
CA LEU A 1137 0.53 -3.17 1.25
C LEU A 1137 0.42 -2.98 2.77
N ARG A 1138 1.53 -3.11 3.52
CA ARG A 1138 1.58 -2.71 4.94
C ARG A 1138 1.12 -1.25 5.10
N VAL A 1139 1.65 -0.32 4.31
CA VAL A 1139 1.26 1.09 4.39
C VAL A 1139 -0.23 1.27 4.10
N LEU A 1140 -0.77 0.65 3.05
CA LEU A 1140 -2.17 0.82 2.64
C LEU A 1140 -3.15 0.42 3.75
N LYS A 1141 -2.94 -0.72 4.41
CA LYS A 1141 -3.84 -1.19 5.47
C LYS A 1141 -3.68 -0.38 6.77
N LEU A 1142 -2.46 0.06 7.13
CA LEU A 1142 -2.27 1.02 8.23
C LEU A 1142 -2.98 2.34 7.95
N LEU A 1143 -2.89 2.87 6.73
CA LEU A 1143 -3.57 4.11 6.37
C LEU A 1143 -5.08 3.95 6.32
N LYS A 1144 -5.61 2.75 6.03
CA LYS A 1144 -7.04 2.45 6.18
C LYS A 1144 -7.50 2.66 7.63
N VAL A 1145 -6.79 2.12 8.61
CA VAL A 1145 -7.05 2.35 10.06
C VAL A 1145 -6.90 3.83 10.44
N VAL A 1146 -5.84 4.51 9.98
CA VAL A 1146 -5.58 5.93 10.33
C VAL A 1146 -6.64 6.89 9.79
N VAL A 1147 -7.44 6.50 8.78
CA VAL A 1147 -8.55 7.33 8.23
C VAL A 1147 -9.95 6.87 8.64
N GLU A 1148 -10.08 5.87 9.53
CA GLU A 1148 -11.33 5.56 10.23
C GLU A 1148 -11.68 6.69 11.22
N ASP A 1149 -12.98 6.97 11.43
CA ASP A 1149 -13.48 8.12 12.22
C ASP A 1149 -12.81 9.47 11.84
N GLU A 1150 -12.51 9.68 10.56
CA GLU A 1150 -11.76 10.85 10.06
C GLU A 1150 -10.43 11.06 10.82
N GLY A 1151 -9.79 9.95 11.22
CA GLY A 1151 -8.54 9.90 11.98
C GLY A 1151 -8.63 10.40 13.42
N LYS A 1152 -9.80 10.85 13.90
CA LYS A 1152 -9.94 11.47 15.23
C LYS A 1152 -9.46 10.53 16.34
N THR A 1153 -9.87 9.26 16.30
CA THR A 1153 -9.47 8.25 17.29
C THR A 1153 -7.94 8.04 17.33
N PHE A 1154 -7.29 7.83 16.18
CA PHE A 1154 -5.83 7.67 16.10
C PHE A 1154 -5.07 8.92 16.57
N PHE A 1155 -5.38 10.09 16.01
CA PHE A 1155 -4.63 11.31 16.31
C PHE A 1155 -4.88 11.80 17.74
N LYS A 1156 -6.07 11.57 18.32
CA LYS A 1156 -6.37 11.89 19.72
C LYS A 1156 -5.59 11.01 20.70
N PHE A 1157 -5.47 9.70 20.44
CA PHE A 1157 -4.59 8.83 21.23
C PHE A 1157 -3.14 9.34 21.20
N ALA A 1158 -2.62 9.55 19.99
CA ALA A 1158 -1.22 9.92 19.79
C ALA A 1158 -0.88 11.31 20.37
N TYR A 1159 -1.78 12.29 20.24
CA TYR A 1159 -1.65 13.60 20.88
C TYR A 1159 -1.67 13.48 22.41
N ASN A 1160 -2.65 12.79 23.00
CA ASN A 1160 -2.73 12.64 24.45
C ASN A 1160 -1.46 12.02 25.02
N LYS A 1161 -0.95 10.93 24.43
CA LYS A 1161 0.31 10.30 24.88
C LYS A 1161 1.51 11.23 24.79
N MET A 1162 1.66 12.00 23.71
CA MET A 1162 2.75 12.98 23.59
C MET A 1162 2.58 14.14 24.57
N LYS A 1163 1.35 14.62 24.79
CA LYS A 1163 1.04 15.67 25.77
C LYS A 1163 1.38 15.24 27.19
N ASP A 1164 0.91 14.06 27.62
CA ASP A 1164 1.13 13.54 28.97
C ASP A 1164 2.63 13.43 29.29
N ARG A 1165 3.42 12.93 28.32
CA ARG A 1165 4.89 12.89 28.40
C ARG A 1165 5.51 14.29 28.53
N TRP A 1166 5.03 15.25 27.75
CA TRP A 1166 5.50 16.63 27.81
C TRP A 1166 5.17 17.33 29.13
N ASP A 1167 3.98 17.10 29.68
CA ASP A 1167 3.54 17.73 30.93
C ASP A 1167 4.29 17.13 32.14
N ALA A 1168 4.53 15.80 32.13
CA ALA A 1168 5.42 15.13 33.09
C ALA A 1168 6.86 15.66 33.02
N LEU A 1169 7.45 15.75 31.81
CA LEU A 1169 8.81 16.25 31.61
C LEU A 1169 8.96 17.71 32.05
N THR A 1170 7.98 18.57 31.72
CA THR A 1170 7.94 19.98 32.14
C THR A 1170 7.86 20.09 33.68
N SER A 1171 7.17 19.16 34.35
CA SER A 1171 7.08 19.06 35.81
C SER A 1171 8.39 18.60 36.48
N VAL A 1172 9.34 18.03 35.74
CA VAL A 1172 10.70 17.73 36.25
C VAL A 1172 11.62 18.93 36.05
N PHE A 1173 11.74 19.46 34.83
CA PHE A 1173 12.65 20.57 34.55
C PHE A 1173 12.30 21.87 35.27
N SER A 1174 11.02 22.13 35.57
CA SER A 1174 10.59 23.30 36.37
C SER A 1174 11.09 23.30 37.83
N LYS A 1175 11.74 22.22 38.30
CA LYS A 1175 12.38 22.11 39.61
C LYS A 1175 13.90 22.29 39.57
N SER A 1176 14.47 22.60 38.41
CA SER A 1176 15.91 22.82 38.22
C SER A 1176 16.18 24.25 37.74
N THR A 1177 17.36 24.78 38.06
CA THR A 1177 17.92 25.96 37.37
C THR A 1177 19.13 25.61 36.50
N ARG A 1178 19.67 24.39 36.65
CA ARG A 1178 20.78 23.87 35.83
C ARG A 1178 20.41 23.61 34.37
N PHE A 1179 19.15 23.26 34.09
CA PHE A 1179 18.70 22.85 32.76
C PHE A 1179 17.50 23.68 32.28
N SER A 1180 17.46 23.99 30.99
CA SER A 1180 16.27 24.47 30.30
C SER A 1180 15.87 23.54 29.14
N ILE A 1181 14.64 23.71 28.65
CA ILE A 1181 14.05 22.99 27.51
C ILE A 1181 13.40 23.99 26.56
N GLN A 1182 13.19 23.60 25.30
CA GLN A 1182 12.65 24.53 24.30
C GLN A 1182 11.27 25.09 24.67
N HIS A 1183 11.04 26.35 24.34
CA HIS A 1183 9.77 27.01 24.63
C HIS A 1183 8.68 26.58 23.65
N ARG A 1184 7.48 26.27 24.16
CA ARG A 1184 6.35 25.78 23.37
C ARG A 1184 5.26 26.86 23.32
N HIS A 1185 4.92 27.33 22.12
CA HIS A 1185 3.88 28.34 21.92
C HIS A 1185 2.49 27.72 21.66
N PRO A 1186 1.40 28.33 22.15
CA PRO A 1186 0.05 27.97 21.74
C PRO A 1186 -0.21 28.39 20.29
N LEU A 1187 -0.76 27.48 19.48
CA LEU A 1187 -1.23 27.75 18.12
C LEU A 1187 -2.61 27.12 17.92
N GLN A 1188 -3.42 27.70 17.03
CA GLN A 1188 -4.67 27.07 16.59
C GLN A 1188 -4.35 25.82 15.77
N CYS A 1189 -5.02 24.72 16.09
CA CYS A 1189 -5.04 23.50 15.29
C CYS A 1189 -6.37 23.43 14.53
N THR A 1190 -6.34 23.37 13.20
CA THR A 1190 -7.53 23.18 12.36
C THR A 1190 -8.16 21.81 12.61
N PHE A 1191 -7.35 20.74 12.60
CA PHE A 1191 -7.81 19.36 12.76
C PHE A 1191 -8.57 19.09 14.07
N PHE A 1192 -8.07 19.59 15.20
CA PHE A 1192 -8.76 19.47 16.51
C PHE A 1192 -9.70 20.66 16.81
N ASN A 1193 -9.72 21.68 15.97
CA ASN A 1193 -10.42 22.95 16.17
C ASN A 1193 -10.17 23.63 17.54
N GLU A 1194 -8.96 23.48 18.10
CA GLU A 1194 -8.57 24.03 19.41
C GLU A 1194 -7.24 24.79 19.34
N THR A 1195 -7.07 25.80 20.19
CA THR A 1195 -5.76 26.41 20.45
C THR A 1195 -5.03 25.59 21.51
N ARG A 1196 -3.84 25.10 21.17
CA ARG A 1196 -3.08 24.15 22.00
C ARG A 1196 -1.57 24.32 21.82
N LEU A 1197 -0.81 23.81 22.77
CA LEU A 1197 0.64 23.70 22.67
C LEU A 1197 1.05 22.65 21.62
N ALA A 1198 2.27 22.80 21.12
CA ALA A 1198 2.99 21.70 20.50
C ALA A 1198 3.35 20.61 21.51
N SER A 1199 3.55 19.40 21.00
CA SER A 1199 3.99 18.21 21.73
C SER A 1199 5.11 17.50 20.96
N PRO A 1200 6.27 18.15 20.69
CA PRO A 1200 7.30 17.64 19.77
C PRO A 1200 7.84 16.25 20.12
N ALA A 1201 8.42 15.56 19.14
CA ALA A 1201 9.00 14.22 19.31
C ALA A 1201 10.23 14.18 20.24
N TYR A 1202 10.86 15.33 20.52
CA TYR A 1202 12.11 15.43 21.27
C TYR A 1202 12.11 16.62 22.23
N ALA A 1203 12.76 16.47 23.37
CA ALA A 1203 13.20 17.60 24.18
C ALA A 1203 14.58 18.05 23.71
N TRP A 1204 14.75 19.35 23.50
CA TRP A 1204 16.03 20.00 23.26
C TRP A 1204 16.46 20.64 24.57
N VAL A 1205 17.22 19.86 25.36
CA VAL A 1205 17.71 20.25 26.68
C VAL A 1205 18.95 21.11 26.53
N LYS A 1206 19.09 22.15 27.33
CA LYS A 1206 20.27 23.00 27.41
C LYS A 1206 20.82 23.03 28.83
N CYS A 1207 22.12 22.90 29.00
CA CYS A 1207 22.80 23.17 30.26
C CYS A 1207 23.04 24.69 30.41
N GLU A 1208 22.53 25.29 31.48
CA GLU A 1208 22.58 26.74 31.70
C GLU A 1208 23.84 27.19 32.46
N ARG A 1209 24.44 26.32 33.27
CA ARG A 1209 25.65 26.62 34.03
C ARG A 1209 26.84 26.91 33.11
N GLU A 1210 27.65 27.92 33.42
CA GLU A 1210 28.71 28.36 32.49
C GLU A 1210 29.80 27.30 32.32
N GLU A 1211 30.07 26.50 33.35
CA GLU A 1211 31.04 25.40 33.37
C GLU A 1211 30.58 24.11 32.66
N GLU A 1212 29.32 24.03 32.21
CA GLU A 1212 28.69 22.83 31.65
C GLU A 1212 28.52 22.91 30.11
N ASP A 1213 29.61 23.20 29.41
CA ASP A 1213 29.63 23.29 27.93
C ASP A 1213 29.52 21.94 27.19
N ASP A 1214 29.80 20.81 27.85
CA ASP A 1214 29.43 19.47 27.37
C ASP A 1214 28.25 18.94 28.18
N CYS A 1215 27.05 19.25 27.71
CA CYS A 1215 25.81 18.85 28.36
C CYS A 1215 25.50 17.36 28.14
N LYS A 1216 26.12 16.70 27.15
CA LYS A 1216 26.01 15.25 26.95
C LYS A 1216 26.77 14.52 28.06
N ALA A 1217 28.00 14.92 28.37
CA ALA A 1217 28.77 14.34 29.47
C ALA A 1217 28.07 14.53 30.83
N VAL A 1218 27.39 15.67 31.05
CA VAL A 1218 26.56 15.92 32.24
C VAL A 1218 25.40 14.93 32.38
N LEU A 1219 24.71 14.59 31.27
CA LEU A 1219 23.61 13.63 31.28
C LEU A 1219 24.10 12.18 31.33
N GLU A 1220 25.20 11.84 30.65
CA GLU A 1220 25.80 10.50 30.72
C GLU A 1220 26.32 10.17 32.13
N ALA A 1221 26.88 11.16 32.85
CA ALA A 1221 27.23 11.02 34.27
C ALA A 1221 26.01 10.79 35.18
N ALA A 1222 24.80 11.07 34.71
CA ALA A 1222 23.52 10.78 35.36
C ALA A 1222 22.85 9.49 34.84
N ASN A 1223 23.56 8.67 34.05
CA ASN A 1223 23.03 7.50 33.35
C ASN A 1223 21.87 7.85 32.38
N ILE A 1224 21.99 8.93 31.62
CA ILE A 1224 21.07 9.33 30.55
C ILE A 1224 21.88 9.49 29.24
N ILE A 1225 21.50 8.78 28.19
CA ILE A 1225 22.13 8.88 26.87
C ILE A 1225 21.25 9.74 25.96
N GLY A 1226 21.87 10.68 25.24
CA GLY A 1226 21.20 11.57 24.29
C GLY A 1226 22.17 12.13 23.25
N ARG A 1227 21.64 12.80 22.22
CA ARG A 1227 22.47 13.31 21.10
C ARG A 1227 22.99 14.71 21.39
N ALA A 1228 24.31 14.87 21.41
CA ALA A 1228 24.98 16.15 21.59
C ALA A 1228 24.67 17.16 20.48
N GLY A 1229 24.72 18.45 20.81
CA GLY A 1229 24.33 19.53 19.91
C GLY A 1229 25.17 19.66 18.64
N SER A 1230 26.47 19.32 18.70
CA SER A 1230 27.38 19.32 17.54
C SER A 1230 26.90 18.45 16.38
N MET A 1231 26.17 17.37 16.66
CA MET A 1231 25.58 16.53 15.60
C MET A 1231 24.61 17.33 14.73
N PHE A 1232 23.81 18.21 15.34
CA PHE A 1232 22.85 19.09 14.67
C PHE A 1232 23.48 20.42 14.20
N SER A 1233 24.81 20.52 14.25
CA SER A 1233 25.63 21.72 14.02
C SER A 1233 25.40 22.87 15.02
N ASP A 1234 24.88 22.57 16.22
CA ASP A 1234 24.78 23.50 17.36
C ASP A 1234 25.95 23.25 18.35
N LYS A 1235 25.95 23.90 19.51
CA LYS A 1235 26.90 23.69 20.61
C LYS A 1235 26.50 22.49 21.46
N ASP A 1236 27.50 21.75 21.98
CA ASP A 1236 27.29 20.59 22.87
C ASP A 1236 26.74 20.93 24.27
N ARG A 1237 26.57 22.23 24.57
CA ARG A 1237 25.72 22.74 25.65
C ARG A 1237 24.23 22.35 25.48
N HIS A 1238 23.84 21.89 24.29
CA HIS A 1238 22.54 21.27 24.00
C HIS A 1238 22.61 19.74 23.88
N VAL A 1239 21.54 19.06 24.28
CA VAL A 1239 21.30 17.62 24.05
C VAL A 1239 19.87 17.37 23.60
N ARG A 1240 19.69 16.54 22.56
CA ARG A 1240 18.37 16.03 22.16
C ARG A 1240 18.05 14.73 22.90
N LEU A 1241 16.95 14.73 23.64
CA LEU A 1241 16.35 13.55 24.28
C LEU A 1241 15.05 13.15 23.58
N SER A 1242 14.86 11.85 23.35
CA SER A 1242 13.69 11.27 22.68
C SER A 1242 12.52 11.07 23.63
N LEU A 1243 11.33 11.51 23.19
CA LEU A 1243 10.09 11.37 23.93
C LEU A 1243 9.14 10.35 23.26
N ILE A 1244 9.62 9.64 22.24
CA ILE A 1244 8.82 8.78 21.35
C ILE A 1244 9.11 7.28 21.47
N LYS A 1245 10.12 6.87 22.24
CA LYS A 1245 10.41 5.44 22.53
C LYS A 1245 9.28 4.76 23.34
N SER A 1246 9.49 3.54 23.85
CA SER A 1246 8.48 2.78 24.62
C SER A 1246 8.03 3.51 25.90
N GLN A 1247 7.09 2.94 26.65
CA GLN A 1247 6.70 3.53 27.94
C GLN A 1247 7.78 3.31 29.01
N ASP A 1248 8.37 2.12 29.05
CA ASP A 1248 9.50 1.78 29.92
C ASP A 1248 10.69 2.75 29.74
N ASP A 1249 11.04 3.05 28.48
CA ASP A 1249 12.09 4.03 28.14
C ASP A 1249 11.81 5.41 28.72
N PHE A 1250 10.56 5.87 28.61
CA PHE A 1250 10.16 7.20 29.07
C PHE A 1250 10.11 7.28 30.60
N ASP A 1251 9.62 6.23 31.26
CA ASP A 1251 9.51 6.20 32.72
C ASP A 1251 10.90 6.06 33.38
N LEU A 1252 11.81 5.29 32.78
CA LEU A 1252 13.23 5.23 33.18
C LEU A 1252 13.93 6.59 32.96
N LEU A 1253 13.70 7.24 31.81
CA LEU A 1253 14.22 8.60 31.55
C LEU A 1253 13.70 9.61 32.58
N LEU A 1254 12.41 9.57 32.88
CA LEU A 1254 11.77 10.46 33.85
C LEU A 1254 12.30 10.21 35.28
N GLN A 1255 12.56 8.94 35.64
CA GLN A 1255 13.24 8.59 36.89
C GLN A 1255 14.64 9.21 36.94
N ARG A 1256 15.51 8.96 35.95
CA ARG A 1256 16.89 9.48 35.94
C ARG A 1256 16.94 11.01 35.96
N LEU A 1257 16.07 11.68 35.21
CA LEU A 1257 15.95 13.15 35.24
C LEU A 1257 15.47 13.65 36.61
N THR A 1258 14.56 12.92 37.27
CA THR A 1258 14.10 13.28 38.62
C THR A 1258 15.20 13.06 39.66
N GLU A 1259 15.96 11.95 39.59
CA GLU A 1259 17.15 11.70 40.39
C GLU A 1259 18.17 12.86 40.23
N LEU A 1260 18.53 13.20 38.99
CA LEU A 1260 19.46 14.27 38.65
C LEU A 1260 19.04 15.67 39.17
N VAL A 1261 17.76 16.05 39.00
CA VAL A 1261 17.23 17.35 39.46
C VAL A 1261 17.03 17.39 40.98
N SER A 1262 16.80 16.24 41.63
CA SER A 1262 16.73 16.16 43.09
C SER A 1262 18.08 16.43 43.76
N LEU A 1263 19.20 16.02 43.13
CA LEU A 1263 20.55 16.22 43.64
C LEU A 1263 20.98 17.71 43.64
N GLU A 1264 20.52 18.50 42.65
CA GLU A 1264 20.68 19.96 42.66
C GLU A 1264 20.03 20.55 43.93
N ASN A 1265 18.79 20.20 44.22
CA ASN A 1265 18.04 20.73 45.36
C ASN A 1265 18.55 20.21 46.72
N GLY A 1266 19.04 18.97 46.79
CA GLY A 1266 19.60 18.39 48.02
C GLY A 1266 20.85 19.11 48.50
N SER A 1267 21.74 19.50 47.59
CA SER A 1267 22.98 20.21 47.94
C SER A 1267 22.75 21.63 48.50
N ILE A 1268 21.58 22.23 48.25
CA ILE A 1268 21.16 23.53 48.78
C ILE A 1268 20.71 23.44 50.26
N GLN A 1269 20.36 22.25 50.76
CA GLN A 1269 20.01 22.03 52.18
C GLN A 1269 21.21 21.68 53.08
N THR A 1270 22.42 21.62 52.51
CA THR A 1270 23.67 21.26 53.21
C THR A 1270 24.74 22.35 53.21
N MET A 1271 24.35 23.59 52.85
CA MET A 1271 25.14 24.81 53.04
C MET A 1271 24.41 25.77 53.99
#